data_AF-A0A7J6MWP8-F1
#
_entry.id   AF-A0A7J6MWP8-F1
#
_cell.length_a   1.000
_cell.length_b   1.000
_cell.length_c   1.000
_cell.angle_alpha   90.00
_cell.angle_beta   90.00
_cell.angle_gamma   90.00
#
_symmetry.space_group_name_H-M   'P 1'
#
loop_
_entity.id
_entity.type
_entity.pdbx_description
1 polymer ?
#
loop_
_entity_poly.entity_id
_entity_poly.type
_entity_poly.pdbx_seq_one_letter_code
_entity_poly.pdbx_strand_id
1 'polypeptide(L)'
;MTDSNSAVSQRLDEVLDKFDVPAPTLVEMKDDFLREMRAGWEAGEGLGAPSDVSSIKMLNTHIDVLPRGYEKGVYYALDLGGTYLRVLRVVLGHGEKPEVAEHRKPIPKGVMSSTSDDLFDFIAVTAKEMTDKFEDEGVIPAGFTFSFPMSQETITRGTLVEWTKGFSTAGVVGEDPAALLTKAMEKRGVPIYVAALCNDTVGTLMTCAYQFEGCGTCKIGMIIGTGTNAAYSDPTLGNLVVNTEWGGYNFRKVQKVLNEYDRAVDEASPNPGKQLYEKTISGMYLGELTRLACLDVLKDYSPGKQLPDFLTEGPLDSKFVCAALEEDGFECDDEVVRIVFRTIGDAVVERSANLCAAGLAAVAEKCGIGRENKRHMREVCVDHGMPRCLTIGVDGSLYLKGYHYPERLAMAFSKIFPSMADIDQALGATIERYFVEFLMKFKNNEDDAEPSYVTQVRRMRAEEMHTLFIDYTHFEKFSQMEGDNLDFDPLDLRNVIAKHYLKLEPNLVNALQTFIVSISAEIAQWALQTNRFSVSFYNVEQRHSLRDLRMGNLGQLVTITGTVTRTSVVQPELLIGTFECSECTREISNVHQNFRFTEPIMCPNPRCRNKQGFILKPHQSTFTDWQKIRVQEHANRIPAGSMPRSVDVIVRGDICERVKPGDKIQAVGSMICVPDVPAMMKPGEMATTVKREQTKRFATEMSAGNEGISGLKQLGVRELTHKISFLATYVESDSQWKGGDSATPDVMMRGEGGEYPEIQQAMTVLGMTIDVAVLFAGQAEHRDRLKEISEHADPFSRLAKAIAPGVCGQEDVKKGILLQLIGGVPKVTRKEGMKLRGDINVCIVGDPSTAKSQFLKWVSDFLPRAVYASGKASTAAGLTAGVARDPESNDVIIEPGALMLSDNGVCCIDEFDKMDAKDQVAIHEGMEQQTISISKAGIQATMNARASILAAANPKWGRYNLAAGLQQNVDISQPLMSRFDLFYVLIDAPDKEDDRQIAQHLLKTHVRGSRGSDENADVTSTDLRLYINEARKIQPRITERARVLIVKYYVKLREAEKGMFKRAYRVTVRQLESLVRLSEAVARVFWSKEVKGTHVELAYQLVRGSIRKIDQTDVEIGGEEEAEDEELADQDGDVDMQEAAPRPRARRERISFAEYEQIARSLAWYLDHREQLGQTTTEEELSNWYLEQLESQLHSEEEMDRFTAIVTMVIKRLVDVDKILCVIRESPDKDKPEQRTLTKHPNFVVGEHVSQMLATDSAPAEVV
;
A
#
# COMPACT_ATOMS: atom_id res chain seq x y z
N MET A 1 -20.33 14.57 70.45
CA MET A 1 -20.10 15.25 69.16
C MET A 1 -21.14 16.34 69.08
N THR A 2 -20.67 17.57 69.28
CA THR A 2 -21.39 18.73 69.83
C THR A 2 -21.94 19.63 68.74
N ASP A 3 -22.96 20.45 69.05
CA ASP A 3 -23.60 21.44 68.17
C ASP A 3 -22.63 22.34 67.39
N SER A 4 -21.38 22.47 67.85
CA SER A 4 -20.27 23.18 67.20
C SER A 4 -19.93 22.65 65.79
N ASN A 5 -19.98 21.34 65.54
CA ASN A 5 -19.63 20.78 64.23
C ASN A 5 -20.73 21.01 63.18
N SER A 6 -22.00 21.09 63.62
CA SER A 6 -23.14 21.43 62.75
C SER A 6 -23.06 22.87 62.27
N ALA A 7 -22.65 23.80 63.15
CA ALA A 7 -22.53 25.22 62.80
C ALA A 7 -21.38 25.47 61.81
N VAL A 8 -20.25 24.77 61.97
CA VAL A 8 -19.12 24.83 61.02
C VAL A 8 -19.52 24.28 59.65
N SER A 9 -20.28 23.17 59.59
CA SER A 9 -20.74 22.61 58.32
C SER A 9 -21.70 23.56 57.58
N GLN A 10 -22.64 24.19 58.28
CA GLN A 10 -23.57 25.16 57.65
C GLN A 10 -22.83 26.39 57.11
N ARG A 11 -21.86 26.92 57.87
CA ARG A 11 -21.04 28.03 57.39
C ARG A 11 -20.11 27.64 56.26
N LEU A 12 -19.59 26.42 56.27
CA LEU A 12 -18.79 25.90 55.16
C LEU A 12 -19.63 25.90 53.87
N ASP A 13 -20.86 25.39 53.91
CA ASP A 13 -21.76 25.40 52.76
C ASP A 13 -22.08 26.84 52.29
N GLU A 14 -22.37 27.77 53.21
CA GLU A 14 -22.60 29.19 52.89
C GLU A 14 -21.39 29.87 52.24
N VAL A 15 -20.17 29.49 52.61
CA VAL A 15 -18.93 30.01 52.03
C VAL A 15 -18.66 29.37 50.67
N LEU A 16 -18.91 28.06 50.51
CA LEU A 16 -18.75 27.36 49.23
C LEU A 16 -19.68 27.91 48.14
N ASP A 17 -20.94 28.22 48.50
CA ASP A 17 -21.90 28.85 47.57
C ASP A 17 -21.42 30.21 47.04
N LYS A 18 -20.58 30.94 47.80
CA LYS A 18 -19.99 32.22 47.35
C LYS A 18 -18.86 32.05 46.34
N PHE A 19 -18.29 30.84 46.23
CA PHE A 19 -17.23 30.52 45.27
C PHE A 19 -17.77 29.84 44.00
N ASP A 20 -19.00 29.31 44.03
CA ASP A 20 -19.65 28.77 42.84
C ASP A 20 -20.12 29.89 41.89
N VAL A 21 -19.74 29.78 40.61
CA VAL A 21 -20.09 30.77 39.57
C VAL A 21 -20.90 30.08 38.48
N PRO A 22 -22.19 30.40 38.33
CA PRO A 22 -23.04 29.76 37.34
C PRO A 22 -22.57 29.99 35.90
N ALA A 23 -22.76 28.98 35.03
CA ALA A 23 -22.40 29.05 33.61
C ALA A 23 -22.97 30.28 32.86
N PRO A 24 -24.23 30.73 33.08
CA PRO A 24 -24.74 31.96 32.45
C PRO A 24 -23.95 33.22 32.83
N THR A 25 -23.46 33.29 34.07
CA THR A 25 -22.63 34.41 34.55
C THR A 25 -21.24 34.37 33.93
N LEU A 26 -20.68 33.18 33.69
CA LEU A 26 -19.42 33.00 32.96
C LEU A 26 -19.53 33.43 31.49
N VAL A 27 -20.66 33.15 30.82
CA VAL A 27 -20.92 33.61 29.45
C VAL A 27 -21.06 35.15 29.39
N GLU A 28 -21.76 35.75 30.34
CA GLU A 28 -21.89 37.22 30.44
C GLU A 28 -20.53 37.90 30.69
N MET A 29 -19.69 37.28 31.54
CA MET A 29 -18.31 37.71 31.74
C MET A 29 -17.49 37.60 30.46
N LYS A 30 -17.59 36.49 29.72
CA LYS A 30 -16.91 36.31 28.42
C LYS A 30 -17.30 37.43 27.44
N ASP A 31 -18.58 37.74 27.32
CA ASP A 31 -19.07 38.78 26.40
C ASP A 31 -18.63 40.21 26.82
N ASP A 32 -18.59 40.49 28.13
CA ASP A 32 -18.10 41.77 28.65
C ASP A 32 -16.58 41.92 28.46
N PHE A 33 -15.83 40.86 28.75
CA PHE A 33 -14.39 40.81 28.54
C PHE A 33 -14.03 41.04 27.07
N LEU A 34 -14.77 40.41 26.14
CA LEU A 34 -14.60 40.61 24.71
C LEU A 34 -14.91 42.05 24.26
N ARG A 35 -15.86 42.71 24.92
CA ARG A 35 -16.16 44.14 24.70
C ARG A 35 -15.02 45.03 25.18
N GLU A 36 -14.45 44.77 26.35
CA GLU A 36 -13.30 45.52 26.87
C GLU A 36 -12.04 45.35 26.01
N MET A 37 -11.80 44.14 25.48
CA MET A 37 -10.72 43.90 24.51
C MET A 37 -10.91 44.70 23.22
N ARG A 38 -12.15 44.80 22.70
CA ARG A 38 -12.46 45.63 21.52
C ARG A 38 -12.24 47.11 21.81
N ALA A 39 -12.75 47.59 22.95
CA ALA A 39 -12.58 48.98 23.36
C ALA A 39 -11.09 49.33 23.60
N GLY A 40 -10.31 48.42 24.19
CA GLY A 40 -8.87 48.60 24.38
C GLY A 40 -8.09 48.65 23.06
N TRP A 41 -8.50 47.86 22.07
CA TRP A 41 -7.92 47.90 20.72
C TRP A 41 -8.22 49.22 19.99
N GLU A 42 -9.49 49.67 20.03
CA GLU A 42 -9.95 50.89 19.34
C GLU A 42 -9.38 52.16 19.98
N ALA A 43 -9.32 52.21 21.32
CA ALA A 43 -8.82 53.38 22.04
C ALA A 43 -7.29 53.57 21.93
N GLY A 44 -6.55 52.53 21.55
CA GLY A 44 -5.10 52.56 21.41
C GLY A 44 -4.59 52.95 20.03
N GLU A 45 -5.44 53.28 19.05
CA GLU A 45 -5.09 53.48 17.62
C GLU A 45 -4.18 52.38 17.02
N GLY A 46 -4.26 51.14 17.53
CA GLY A 46 -3.37 50.06 17.13
C GLY A 46 -1.93 50.16 17.67
N LEU A 47 -1.66 51.02 18.65
CA LEU A 47 -0.37 51.17 19.36
C LEU A 47 -0.47 50.88 20.87
N GLY A 48 -1.67 50.59 21.39
CA GLY A 48 -1.87 50.03 22.72
C GLY A 48 -1.57 50.98 23.89
N ALA A 49 -2.02 52.25 23.81
CA ALA A 49 -1.86 53.19 24.91
C ALA A 49 -2.92 53.02 26.03
N PRO A 50 -2.59 53.30 27.30
CA PRO A 50 -3.57 53.31 28.39
C PRO A 50 -4.57 54.44 28.17
N SER A 51 -5.85 54.11 28.11
CA SER A 51 -6.94 55.09 28.09
C SER A 51 -7.89 54.80 29.26
N ASP A 52 -8.55 55.83 29.79
CA ASP A 52 -9.59 55.66 30.84
C ASP A 52 -10.78 54.78 30.37
N VAL A 53 -10.84 54.48 29.06
CA VAL A 53 -11.94 53.82 28.36
C VAL A 53 -11.99 52.31 28.60
N SER A 54 -10.85 51.61 28.65
CA SER A 54 -10.78 50.15 28.86
C SER A 54 -9.82 49.78 29.99
N SER A 55 -10.11 48.68 30.71
CA SER A 55 -9.21 48.18 31.76
C SER A 55 -8.16 47.19 31.24
N ILE A 56 -8.31 46.70 30.01
CA ILE A 56 -7.42 45.75 29.34
C ILE A 56 -6.51 46.51 28.36
N LYS A 57 -5.19 46.32 28.47
CA LYS A 57 -4.20 46.94 27.58
C LYS A 57 -3.86 45.98 26.44
N MET A 58 -4.12 46.38 25.19
CA MET A 58 -3.82 45.56 24.01
C MET A 58 -2.47 45.99 23.42
N LEU A 59 -1.38 45.32 23.82
CA LEU A 59 -0.01 45.63 23.42
C LEU A 59 0.42 44.78 22.22
N ASN A 60 1.03 45.42 21.24
CA ASN A 60 1.44 44.78 19.99
C ASN A 60 2.90 44.33 20.03
N THR A 61 3.14 43.12 19.52
CA THR A 61 4.48 42.55 19.31
C THR A 61 4.60 42.12 17.85
N HIS A 62 5.50 42.78 17.12
CA HIS A 62 5.83 42.43 15.73
C HIS A 62 6.76 41.22 15.69
N ILE A 63 6.40 40.20 14.91
CA ILE A 63 7.23 39.01 14.67
C ILE A 63 7.48 38.87 13.17
N ASP A 64 8.59 38.22 12.79
CA ASP A 64 8.90 37.99 11.38
C ASP A 64 8.19 36.74 10.83
N VAL A 65 8.37 35.58 11.47
CA VAL A 65 7.74 34.30 11.09
C VAL A 65 7.59 33.44 12.35
N LEU A 66 6.51 32.65 12.45
CA LEU A 66 6.40 31.62 13.48
C LEU A 66 7.49 30.54 13.29
N PRO A 67 8.10 30.04 14.37
CA PRO A 67 9.13 29.01 14.27
C PRO A 67 8.59 27.74 13.60
N ARG A 68 9.40 27.12 12.74
CA ARG A 68 9.00 25.98 11.89
C ARG A 68 9.62 24.63 12.30
N GLY A 69 10.54 24.62 13.25
CA GLY A 69 11.23 23.39 13.70
C GLY A 69 12.50 23.06 12.90
N TYR A 70 12.83 23.82 11.86
CA TYR A 70 14.00 23.61 11.00
C TYR A 70 15.21 24.48 11.38
N GLU A 71 15.06 25.33 12.41
CA GLU A 71 16.08 26.24 12.90
C GLU A 71 17.28 25.46 13.49
N LYS A 72 18.50 25.95 13.23
CA LYS A 72 19.76 25.32 13.66
C LYS A 72 20.71 26.34 14.24
N GLY A 73 21.43 25.96 15.29
CA GLY A 73 22.48 26.80 15.87
C GLY A 73 22.47 26.83 17.39
N VAL A 74 23.41 27.59 17.95
CA VAL A 74 23.51 27.87 19.38
C VAL A 74 22.91 29.24 19.65
N TYR A 75 22.00 29.32 20.61
CA TYR A 75 21.29 30.54 21.00
C TYR A 75 21.30 30.69 22.52
N TYR A 76 21.26 31.94 22.99
CA TYR A 76 21.02 32.23 24.41
C TYR A 76 19.58 32.72 24.62
N ALA A 77 18.97 32.33 25.73
CA ALA A 77 17.72 32.91 26.20
C ALA A 77 17.89 33.45 27.62
N LEU A 78 17.62 34.74 27.79
CA LEU A 78 17.71 35.47 29.05
C LEU A 78 16.29 35.74 29.53
N ASP A 79 15.92 35.15 30.66
CA ASP A 79 14.57 35.27 31.21
C ASP A 79 14.58 35.95 32.58
N LEU A 80 14.08 37.19 32.59
CA LEU A 80 13.95 38.00 33.79
C LEU A 80 12.57 37.79 34.43
N GLY A 81 12.47 36.74 35.25
CA GLY A 81 11.28 36.47 36.05
C GLY A 81 11.16 37.39 37.28
N GLY A 82 10.01 37.31 37.96
CA GLY A 82 9.73 38.14 39.16
C GLY A 82 10.57 37.81 40.39
N THR A 83 11.21 36.64 40.44
CA THR A 83 11.99 36.19 41.62
C THR A 83 13.36 35.62 41.25
N TYR A 84 13.53 35.15 40.01
CA TYR A 84 14.75 34.51 39.53
C TYR A 84 15.09 35.02 38.14
N LEU A 85 16.38 35.16 37.89
CA LEU A 85 16.95 35.31 36.55
C LEU A 85 17.34 33.91 36.06
N ARG A 86 16.86 33.54 34.87
CA ARG A 86 17.23 32.29 34.19
C ARG A 86 18.02 32.63 32.93
N VAL A 87 19.18 31.99 32.76
CA VAL A 87 20.00 32.07 31.56
C VAL A 87 20.08 30.67 30.97
N LEU A 88 19.61 30.52 29.73
CA LEU A 88 19.53 29.26 29.01
C LEU A 88 20.49 29.32 27.82
N ARG A 89 21.30 28.28 27.64
CA ARG A 89 22.03 28.00 26.38
C ARG A 89 21.27 26.91 25.65
N VAL A 90 20.77 27.22 24.46
CA VAL A 90 19.91 26.34 23.65
C VAL A 90 20.66 25.95 22.37
N VAL A 91 20.80 24.64 22.14
CA VAL A 91 21.36 24.09 20.92
C VAL A 91 20.24 23.42 20.11
N LEU A 92 19.99 23.95 18.92
CA LEU A 92 18.94 23.46 18.02
C LEU A 92 19.55 22.55 16.92
N GLY A 93 19.01 21.34 16.79
CA GLY A 93 19.39 20.30 15.81
C GLY A 93 18.20 19.83 14.96
N HIS A 94 18.45 19.24 13.80
CA HIS A 94 17.39 18.87 12.85
C HIS A 94 16.55 17.69 13.34
N GLY A 95 15.30 17.92 13.76
CA GLY A 95 14.37 16.86 14.18
C GLY A 95 14.76 16.16 15.50
N GLU A 96 15.66 16.74 16.28
CA GLU A 96 16.07 16.26 17.61
C GLU A 96 15.58 17.24 18.68
N LYS A 97 15.29 16.75 19.90
CA LYS A 97 14.90 17.62 21.02
C LYS A 97 16.03 18.61 21.30
N PRO A 98 15.71 19.90 21.54
CA PRO A 98 16.73 20.92 21.79
C PRO A 98 17.51 20.58 23.06
N GLU A 99 18.84 20.67 23.00
CA GLU A 99 19.70 20.54 24.19
C GLU A 99 19.72 21.89 24.92
N VAL A 100 19.31 21.89 26.19
CA VAL A 100 19.16 23.11 26.98
C VAL A 100 20.00 23.00 28.25
N ALA A 101 20.94 23.93 28.43
CA ALA A 101 21.66 24.11 29.69
C ALA A 101 21.10 25.34 30.42
N GLU A 102 20.62 25.14 31.66
CA GLU A 102 20.01 26.19 32.48
C GLU A 102 20.94 26.65 33.61
N HIS A 103 21.00 27.97 33.80
CA HIS A 103 21.54 28.58 35.00
C HIS A 103 20.58 29.59 35.62
N ARG A 104 20.15 29.30 36.84
CA ARG A 104 19.14 30.07 37.57
C ARG A 104 19.76 30.73 38.80
N LYS A 105 19.56 32.04 38.95
CA LYS A 105 19.98 32.81 40.13
C LYS A 105 18.81 33.58 40.75
N PRO A 106 18.66 33.58 42.09
CA PRO A 106 17.67 34.43 42.76
C PRO A 106 18.06 35.90 42.65
N ILE A 107 17.09 36.76 42.37
CA ILE A 107 17.31 38.21 42.27
C ILE A 107 17.29 38.79 43.69
N PRO A 108 18.36 39.45 44.16
CA PRO A 108 18.37 40.07 45.48
C PRO A 108 17.33 41.20 45.58
N LYS A 109 16.59 41.28 46.69
CA LYS A 109 15.57 42.34 46.91
C LYS A 109 16.13 43.76 46.77
N GLY A 110 17.39 43.96 47.15
CA GLY A 110 18.09 45.24 46.99
C GLY A 110 18.31 45.66 45.53
N VAL A 111 18.40 44.70 44.60
CA VAL A 111 18.55 44.96 43.15
C VAL A 111 17.20 45.31 42.51
N MET A 112 16.08 44.78 43.01
CA MET A 112 14.74 45.05 42.47
C MET A 112 14.29 46.52 42.62
N SER A 113 14.81 47.23 43.62
CA SER A 113 14.52 48.65 43.91
C SER A 113 15.72 49.58 43.68
N SER A 114 16.72 49.13 42.91
CA SER A 114 17.99 49.84 42.68
C SER A 114 17.96 50.72 41.43
N THR A 115 19.14 51.06 40.89
CA THR A 115 19.30 51.84 39.64
C THR A 115 19.31 50.93 38.42
N SER A 116 19.02 51.48 37.23
CA SER A 116 19.03 50.73 35.96
C SER A 116 20.34 49.99 35.72
N ASP A 117 21.48 50.65 35.97
CA ASP A 117 22.81 50.08 35.77
C ASP A 117 23.05 48.84 36.64
N ASP A 118 22.59 48.82 37.90
CA ASP A 118 22.78 47.68 38.83
C ASP A 118 22.02 46.43 38.39
N LEU A 119 20.79 46.60 37.89
CA LEU A 119 19.93 45.51 37.42
C LEU A 119 20.50 44.86 36.14
N PHE A 120 20.86 45.67 35.14
CA PHE A 120 21.39 45.15 33.88
C PHE A 120 22.84 44.65 34.02
N ASP A 121 23.66 45.23 34.90
CA ASP A 121 24.98 44.67 35.24
C ASP A 121 24.84 43.29 35.90
N PHE A 122 23.84 43.07 36.77
CA PHE A 122 23.57 41.77 37.38
C PHE A 122 23.20 40.70 36.33
N ILE A 123 22.39 41.07 35.32
CA ILE A 123 22.03 40.18 34.21
C ILE A 123 23.27 39.86 33.38
N ALA A 124 24.08 40.87 33.04
CA ALA A 124 25.30 40.69 32.25
C ALA A 124 26.34 39.80 32.93
N VAL A 125 26.54 39.95 34.24
CA VAL A 125 27.44 39.07 35.03
C VAL A 125 26.96 37.62 35.00
N THR A 126 25.65 37.40 35.13
CA THR A 126 25.08 36.05 35.12
C THR A 126 25.16 35.40 33.74
N ALA A 127 24.99 36.18 32.67
CA ALA A 127 25.20 35.70 31.30
C ALA A 127 26.68 35.37 31.03
N LYS A 128 27.61 36.19 31.53
CA LYS A 128 29.05 35.96 31.40
C LYS A 128 29.51 34.65 32.05
N GLU A 129 29.00 34.35 33.24
CA GLU A 129 29.30 33.08 33.91
C GLU A 129 28.83 31.85 33.12
N MET A 130 27.83 32.00 32.26
CA MET A 130 27.39 30.93 31.37
C MET A 130 28.24 30.82 30.12
N THR A 131 28.59 31.93 29.48
CA THR A 131 29.50 31.92 28.31
C THR A 131 30.89 31.39 28.67
N ASP A 132 31.40 31.77 29.84
CA ASP A 132 32.72 31.34 30.32
C ASP A 132 32.76 29.84 30.66
N LYS A 133 31.62 29.22 31.00
CA LYS A 133 31.53 27.76 31.29
C LYS A 133 31.58 26.88 30.04
N PHE A 134 31.11 27.38 28.91
CA PHE A 134 30.97 26.59 27.67
C PHE A 134 32.00 26.96 26.59
N GLU A 135 32.86 27.95 26.83
CA GLU A 135 33.91 28.41 25.91
C GLU A 135 33.38 28.72 24.49
N ASP A 136 32.19 29.32 24.41
CA ASP A 136 31.55 29.61 23.13
C ASP A 136 32.33 30.69 22.34
N GLU A 137 32.77 30.39 21.12
CA GLU A 137 33.50 31.32 20.24
C GLU A 137 32.56 32.11 19.32
N GLY A 138 32.74 33.44 19.26
CA GLY A 138 31.98 34.34 18.38
C GLY A 138 30.81 35.05 19.06
N VAL A 139 30.18 36.00 18.37
CA VAL A 139 29.06 36.79 18.91
C VAL A 139 27.76 36.02 18.70
N ILE A 140 27.10 35.62 19.79
CA ILE A 140 25.93 34.73 19.76
C ILE A 140 24.63 35.53 19.97
N PRO A 141 23.57 35.27 19.19
CA PRO A 141 22.27 35.89 19.39
C PRO A 141 21.59 35.44 20.69
N ALA A 142 21.03 36.40 21.42
CA ALA A 142 20.18 36.15 22.58
C ALA A 142 18.74 36.65 22.39
N GLY A 143 17.77 35.82 22.79
CA GLY A 143 16.41 36.27 23.08
C GLY A 143 16.32 36.74 24.53
N PHE A 144 15.73 37.91 24.76
CA PHE A 144 15.48 38.45 26.08
C PHE A 144 13.96 38.42 26.36
N THR A 145 13.53 37.49 27.22
CA THR A 145 12.15 37.44 27.69
C THR A 145 11.98 38.40 28.86
N PHE A 146 11.14 39.41 28.64
CA PHE A 146 10.91 40.50 29.57
C PHE A 146 9.42 40.52 29.96
N SER A 147 9.13 40.00 31.15
CA SER A 147 7.78 39.72 31.63
C SER A 147 6.97 40.93 32.12
N PHE A 148 7.33 42.15 31.68
CA PHE A 148 6.70 43.41 32.08
C PHE A 148 5.98 44.06 30.90
N PRO A 149 4.92 44.86 31.14
CA PRO A 149 4.21 45.55 30.07
C PRO A 149 5.13 46.50 29.29
N MET A 150 5.28 46.23 27.99
CA MET A 150 6.13 47.02 27.09
C MET A 150 5.43 47.30 25.76
N SER A 151 5.63 48.50 25.23
CA SER A 151 5.18 48.87 23.89
C SER A 151 6.34 48.65 22.90
N GLN A 152 6.14 47.79 21.91
CA GLN A 152 7.18 47.38 20.98
C GLN A 152 6.91 47.94 19.58
N GLU A 153 7.90 48.61 19.00
CA GLU A 153 7.87 49.06 17.59
C GLU A 153 8.41 47.97 16.66
N THR A 154 9.42 47.21 17.12
CA THR A 154 10.04 46.09 16.42
C THR A 154 10.38 44.98 17.42
N ILE A 155 10.68 43.77 16.94
CA ILE A 155 11.10 42.66 17.82
C ILE A 155 12.40 42.96 18.59
N THR A 156 13.21 43.92 18.13
CA THR A 156 14.48 44.31 18.75
C THR A 156 14.37 45.50 19.70
N ARG A 157 13.26 46.27 19.66
CA ARG A 157 13.12 47.55 20.37
C ARG A 157 11.75 47.67 21.05
N GLY A 158 11.76 47.89 22.36
CA GLY A 158 10.53 48.12 23.13
C GLY A 158 10.74 49.10 24.26
N THR A 159 9.70 49.85 24.62
CA THR A 159 9.72 50.79 25.74
C THR A 159 8.93 50.21 26.91
N LEU A 160 9.53 50.24 28.11
CA LEU A 160 8.84 49.79 29.32
C LEU A 160 7.73 50.77 29.69
N VAL A 161 6.50 50.27 29.83
CA VAL A 161 5.32 51.09 30.18
C VAL A 161 5.24 51.30 31.70
N GLU A 162 5.28 50.22 32.47
CA GLU A 162 5.21 50.28 33.93
C GLU A 162 5.85 49.05 34.57
N TRP A 163 6.38 49.20 35.78
CA TRP A 163 6.86 48.07 36.57
C TRP A 163 5.70 47.33 37.23
N THR A 164 5.78 45.99 37.20
CA THR A 164 4.87 45.08 37.90
C THR A 164 5.69 44.11 38.77
N LYS A 165 5.06 43.12 39.43
CA LYS A 165 5.77 42.05 40.18
C LYS A 165 6.73 42.56 41.28
N GLY A 166 6.50 43.75 41.84
CA GLY A 166 7.28 44.33 42.94
C GLY A 166 8.59 45.01 42.55
N PHE A 167 8.84 45.23 41.25
CA PHE A 167 10.00 46.00 40.78
C PHE A 167 9.75 47.51 40.89
N SER A 168 10.78 48.26 41.26
CA SER A 168 10.73 49.73 41.31
C SER A 168 12.11 50.31 41.04
N THR A 169 12.69 49.91 39.90
CA THR A 169 14.03 50.37 39.48
C THR A 169 13.93 51.73 38.82
N ALA A 170 14.71 52.69 39.30
CA ALA A 170 14.72 54.06 38.77
C ALA A 170 15.47 54.14 37.43
N GLY A 171 14.93 54.87 36.45
CA GLY A 171 15.59 55.14 35.17
C GLY A 171 15.40 54.09 34.07
N VAL A 172 14.40 53.21 34.17
CA VAL A 172 14.07 52.18 33.16
C VAL A 172 12.70 52.41 32.50
N VAL A 173 11.74 53.01 33.21
CA VAL A 173 10.41 53.31 32.66
C VAL A 173 10.53 54.35 31.56
N GLY A 174 10.00 54.07 30.37
CA GLY A 174 10.12 54.91 29.17
C GLY A 174 11.42 54.73 28.37
N GLU A 175 12.36 53.93 28.85
CA GLU A 175 13.61 53.58 28.15
C GLU A 175 13.51 52.18 27.51
N ASP A 176 14.47 51.86 26.63
CA ASP A 176 14.55 50.56 25.96
C ASP A 176 15.38 49.52 26.74
N PRO A 177 14.75 48.47 27.31
CA PRO A 177 15.46 47.44 28.07
C PRO A 177 16.50 46.67 27.23
N ALA A 178 16.29 46.49 25.93
CA ALA A 178 17.22 45.79 25.06
C ALA A 178 18.49 46.63 24.84
N ALA A 179 18.35 47.94 24.66
CA ALA A 179 19.47 48.87 24.55
C ALA A 179 20.28 48.96 25.87
N LEU A 180 19.59 49.03 27.01
CA LEU A 180 20.23 49.04 28.33
C LEU A 180 21.00 47.75 28.62
N LEU A 181 20.42 46.60 28.27
CA LEU A 181 21.09 45.31 28.42
C LEU A 181 22.28 45.17 27.47
N THR A 182 22.16 45.61 26.22
CA THR A 182 23.27 45.58 25.25
C THR A 182 24.46 46.41 25.74
N LYS A 183 24.19 47.62 26.26
CA LYS A 183 25.21 48.49 26.87
C LYS A 183 25.91 47.82 28.07
N ALA A 184 25.16 47.09 28.90
CA ALA A 184 25.72 46.33 30.02
C ALA A 184 26.57 45.12 29.57
N MET A 185 26.14 44.40 28.53
CA MET A 185 26.90 43.29 27.94
C MET A 185 28.23 43.75 27.33
N GLU A 186 28.20 44.85 26.57
CA GLU A 186 29.40 45.47 25.96
C GLU A 186 30.40 45.92 27.04
N LYS A 187 29.91 46.61 28.08
CA LYS A 187 30.73 47.06 29.22
C LYS A 187 31.43 45.90 29.94
N ARG A 188 30.83 44.70 29.94
CA ARG A 188 31.35 43.50 30.64
C ARG A 188 32.10 42.53 29.71
N GLY A 189 32.14 42.81 28.41
CA GLY A 189 32.80 42.01 27.38
C GLY A 189 32.15 40.63 27.18
N VAL A 190 30.81 40.56 27.27
CA VAL A 190 30.06 39.31 27.04
C VAL A 190 29.80 39.17 25.53
N PRO A 191 30.12 38.02 24.89
CA PRO A 191 29.97 37.83 23.45
C PRO A 191 28.51 37.53 23.04
N ILE A 192 27.55 38.28 23.59
CA ILE A 192 26.12 38.10 23.37
C ILE A 192 25.53 39.43 22.90
N TYR A 193 24.70 39.40 21.85
CA TYR A 193 23.87 40.54 21.44
C TYR A 193 22.38 40.18 21.53
N VAL A 194 21.55 41.14 21.91
CA VAL A 194 20.10 40.94 22.04
C VAL A 194 19.48 41.00 20.64
N ALA A 195 19.05 39.86 20.12
CA ALA A 195 18.44 39.71 18.80
C ALA A 195 16.92 39.85 18.84
N ALA A 196 16.29 39.54 19.98
CA ALA A 196 14.85 39.65 20.18
C ALA A 196 14.52 40.01 21.62
N LEU A 197 13.56 40.91 21.80
CA LEU A 197 12.92 41.26 23.06
C LEU A 197 11.47 40.79 22.95
N CYS A 198 11.01 39.92 23.84
CA CYS A 198 9.64 39.42 23.80
C CYS A 198 9.03 39.29 25.20
N ASN A 199 7.71 39.42 25.28
CA ASN A 199 6.97 39.19 26.52
C ASN A 199 6.87 37.66 26.77
N ASP A 200 6.70 37.27 28.03
CA ASP A 200 6.63 35.86 28.43
C ASP A 200 5.46 35.11 27.79
N THR A 201 4.30 35.76 27.64
CA THR A 201 3.13 35.19 26.94
C THR A 201 3.38 34.96 25.45
N VAL A 202 4.09 35.87 24.80
CA VAL A 202 4.49 35.75 23.38
C VAL A 202 5.54 34.65 23.22
N GLY A 203 6.52 34.57 24.12
CA GLY A 203 7.51 33.49 24.15
C GLY A 203 6.88 32.11 24.35
N THR A 204 5.84 32.02 25.20
CA THR A 204 5.06 30.79 25.43
C THR A 204 4.34 30.34 24.17
N LEU A 205 3.70 31.27 23.44
CA LEU A 205 3.06 31.01 22.14
C LEU A 205 4.09 30.48 21.12
N MET A 206 5.24 31.13 21.02
CA MET A 206 6.30 30.77 20.07
C MET A 206 6.92 29.40 20.37
N THR A 207 7.16 29.11 21.65
CA THR A 207 7.74 27.82 22.07
C THR A 207 6.78 26.68 21.77
N CYS A 208 5.48 26.88 22.00
CA CYS A 208 4.45 25.92 21.65
C CYS A 208 4.41 25.68 20.12
N ALA A 209 4.50 26.75 19.32
CA ALA A 209 4.59 26.63 17.86
C ALA A 209 5.83 25.85 17.37
N TYR A 210 6.98 25.96 18.06
CA TYR A 210 8.19 25.20 17.72
C TYR A 210 8.09 23.70 18.07
N GLN A 211 7.47 23.34 19.19
CA GLN A 211 7.40 21.94 19.66
C GLN A 211 6.43 21.06 18.84
N PHE A 212 5.41 21.65 18.25
CA PHE A 212 4.40 20.94 17.45
C PHE A 212 4.64 21.20 15.96
N GLU A 213 5.58 20.46 15.36
CA GLU A 213 5.89 20.52 13.92
C GLU A 213 4.62 20.50 13.06
N GLY A 214 4.50 21.45 12.12
CA GLY A 214 3.45 21.46 11.10
C GLY A 214 2.07 21.94 11.52
N CYS A 215 1.85 22.28 12.80
CA CYS A 215 0.56 22.78 13.25
C CYS A 215 0.56 24.32 13.30
N GLY A 216 0.19 24.99 12.22
CA GLY A 216 -0.18 26.42 12.19
C GLY A 216 -1.41 26.76 13.06
N THR A 217 -1.67 25.99 14.12
CA THR A 217 -2.87 25.97 14.96
C THR A 217 -2.63 26.59 16.34
N CYS A 218 -1.37 26.76 16.79
CA CYS A 218 -1.07 27.43 18.05
C CYS A 218 -1.27 28.95 17.88
N LYS A 219 -2.45 29.43 18.31
CA LYS A 219 -2.85 30.84 18.17
C LYS A 219 -2.87 31.60 19.49
N ILE A 220 -2.75 30.91 20.61
CA ILE A 220 -2.89 31.50 21.95
C ILE A 220 -1.75 31.01 22.84
N GLY A 221 -1.08 31.95 23.50
CA GLY A 221 -0.15 31.71 24.61
C GLY A 221 -0.72 32.31 25.88
N MET A 222 -0.65 31.59 27.00
CA MET A 222 -1.21 32.02 28.27
C MET A 222 -0.28 31.64 29.42
N ILE A 223 -0.25 32.48 30.45
CA ILE A 223 0.50 32.26 31.68
C ILE A 223 -0.47 32.17 32.85
N ILE A 224 -0.36 31.09 33.63
CA ILE A 224 -1.12 30.86 34.86
C ILE A 224 -0.13 30.47 35.97
N GLY A 225 0.37 31.46 36.70
CA GLY A 225 1.37 31.28 37.75
C GLY A 225 1.19 32.27 38.88
N THR A 226 2.27 32.96 39.27
CA THR A 226 2.23 34.05 40.26
C THR A 226 1.40 35.24 39.78
N GLY A 227 1.30 35.45 38.46
CA GLY A 227 0.37 36.36 37.79
C GLY A 227 -0.37 35.64 36.66
N THR A 228 -1.26 36.33 35.95
CA THR A 228 -1.99 35.75 34.81
C THR A 228 -2.01 36.70 33.62
N ASN A 229 -1.62 36.19 32.45
CA ASN A 229 -1.66 36.96 31.20
C ASN A 229 -1.91 36.06 29.98
N ALA A 230 -2.38 36.62 28.87
CA ALA A 230 -2.57 35.92 27.61
C ALA A 230 -2.18 36.78 26.39
N ALA A 231 -1.64 36.12 25.38
CA ALA A 231 -1.35 36.68 24.07
C ALA A 231 -1.97 35.82 22.97
N TYR A 232 -2.35 36.44 21.86
CA TYR A 232 -2.89 35.73 20.71
C TYR A 232 -2.37 36.25 19.37
N SER A 233 -2.37 35.38 18.37
CA SER A 233 -2.03 35.71 16.98
C SER A 233 -3.30 35.75 16.13
N ASP A 234 -3.53 36.86 15.43
CA ASP A 234 -4.66 37.03 14.51
C ASP A 234 -4.16 36.98 13.05
N PRO A 235 -4.60 35.99 12.24
CA PRO A 235 -4.20 35.90 10.83
C PRO A 235 -4.57 37.15 10.01
N THR A 236 -5.61 37.88 10.42
CA THR A 236 -6.04 39.11 9.73
C THR A 236 -5.09 40.28 9.94
N LEU A 237 -4.25 40.22 10.97
CA LEU A 237 -3.29 41.26 11.33
C LEU A 237 -1.86 40.95 10.83
N GLY A 238 -1.68 39.89 10.03
CA GLY A 238 -0.37 39.48 9.50
C GLY A 238 0.54 38.88 10.59
N ASN A 239 1.83 39.24 10.59
CA ASN A 239 2.80 38.71 11.56
C ASN A 239 2.79 39.47 12.90
N LEU A 240 1.60 39.77 13.41
CA LEU A 240 1.40 40.49 14.66
C LEU A 240 0.87 39.56 15.74
N VAL A 241 1.48 39.59 16.93
CA VAL A 241 0.93 38.99 18.14
C VAL A 241 0.48 40.09 19.07
N VAL A 242 -0.72 39.94 19.61
CA VAL A 242 -1.33 40.90 20.53
C VAL A 242 -1.29 40.31 21.94
N ASN A 243 -0.54 40.95 22.81
CA ASN A 243 -0.56 40.70 24.24
C ASN A 243 -1.72 41.49 24.86
N THR A 244 -2.58 40.79 25.59
CA THR A 244 -3.84 41.35 26.09
C THR A 244 -3.72 42.00 27.47
N GLU A 245 -2.64 41.77 28.22
CA GLU A 245 -2.49 42.23 29.61
C GLU A 245 -3.78 42.05 30.44
N TRP A 246 -4.42 40.89 30.27
CA TRP A 246 -5.79 40.69 30.72
C TRP A 246 -5.95 40.70 32.24
N GLY A 247 -4.85 40.61 32.99
CA GLY A 247 -4.81 40.71 34.44
C GLY A 247 -5.36 42.04 34.93
N GLY A 248 -5.33 43.07 34.07
CA GLY A 248 -5.92 44.39 34.29
C GLY A 248 -7.44 44.45 34.25
N TYR A 249 -8.15 43.38 33.87
CA TYR A 249 -9.61 43.38 33.81
C TYR A 249 -10.24 43.66 35.19
N ASN A 250 -11.08 44.70 35.27
CA ASN A 250 -11.58 45.25 36.54
C ASN A 250 -13.09 45.01 36.79
N PHE A 251 -13.72 44.04 36.10
CA PHE A 251 -15.12 43.67 36.31
C PHE A 251 -16.12 44.85 36.34
N ARG A 252 -15.94 45.88 35.50
CA ARG A 252 -16.72 47.13 35.55
C ARG A 252 -18.24 46.90 35.45
N LYS A 253 -18.68 45.91 34.67
CA LYS A 253 -20.10 45.58 34.47
C LYS A 253 -20.56 44.28 35.15
N VAL A 254 -19.63 43.39 35.51
CA VAL A 254 -19.94 42.06 36.06
C VAL A 254 -19.47 41.94 37.52
N GLN A 255 -19.73 42.96 38.34
CA GLN A 255 -19.31 43.01 39.75
C GLN A 255 -19.87 41.86 40.61
N LYS A 256 -20.97 41.24 40.17
CA LYS A 256 -21.59 40.07 40.79
C LYS A 256 -20.69 38.82 40.86
N VAL A 257 -19.58 38.80 40.11
CA VAL A 257 -18.56 37.74 40.19
C VAL A 257 -17.65 37.91 41.41
N LEU A 258 -17.49 39.12 41.95
CA LEU A 258 -16.61 39.42 43.08
C LEU A 258 -17.31 39.20 44.43
N ASN A 259 -16.69 38.39 45.29
CA ASN A 259 -17.16 38.14 46.65
C ASN A 259 -16.48 39.07 47.68
N GLU A 260 -16.85 38.95 48.96
CA GLU A 260 -16.31 39.79 50.04
C GLU A 260 -14.84 39.52 50.35
N TYR A 261 -14.36 38.29 50.15
CA TYR A 261 -12.97 37.91 50.34
C TYR A 261 -12.08 38.54 49.25
N ASP A 262 -12.55 38.61 48.01
CA ASP A 262 -11.83 39.28 46.92
C ASP A 262 -11.62 40.78 47.22
N ARG A 263 -12.63 41.44 47.81
CA ARG A 263 -12.54 42.86 48.22
C ARG A 263 -11.56 43.04 49.37
N ALA A 264 -11.56 42.13 50.35
CA ALA A 264 -10.61 42.16 51.45
C ALA A 264 -9.16 41.98 50.97
N VAL A 265 -8.93 41.09 50.00
CA VAL A 265 -7.61 40.92 49.36
C VAL A 265 -7.21 42.16 48.55
N ASP A 266 -8.16 42.80 47.85
CA ASP A 266 -7.90 44.03 47.10
C ASP A 266 -7.51 45.21 48.02
N GLU A 267 -8.23 45.40 49.13
CA GLU A 267 -7.94 46.44 50.13
C GLU A 267 -6.60 46.24 50.83
N ALA A 268 -6.20 44.99 51.08
CA ALA A 268 -4.93 44.64 51.70
C ALA A 268 -3.73 44.68 50.72
N SER A 269 -3.99 44.80 49.42
CA SER A 269 -2.95 44.78 48.39
C SER A 269 -2.20 46.11 48.24
N PRO A 270 -0.98 46.13 47.70
CA PRO A 270 -0.20 47.36 47.50
C PRO A 270 -0.87 48.41 46.59
N ASN A 271 -1.78 47.97 45.71
CA ASN A 271 -2.50 48.82 44.75
C ASN A 271 -4.01 48.47 44.74
N PRO A 272 -4.81 49.05 45.66
CA PRO A 272 -6.26 48.83 45.69
C PRO A 272 -6.97 49.30 44.41
N GLY A 273 -7.96 48.54 43.93
CA GLY A 273 -8.78 48.87 42.77
C GLY A 273 -8.13 48.65 41.39
N LYS A 274 -6.94 48.05 41.34
CA LYS A 274 -6.24 47.70 40.09
C LYS A 274 -6.01 46.20 39.99
N GLN A 275 -6.05 45.65 38.77
CA GLN A 275 -5.75 44.26 38.45
C GLN A 275 -6.64 43.25 39.20
N LEU A 276 -7.94 43.54 39.29
CA LEU A 276 -8.88 42.70 40.05
C LEU A 276 -8.97 41.27 39.50
N TYR A 277 -8.92 41.09 38.18
CA TYR A 277 -8.93 39.76 37.54
C TYR A 277 -7.67 38.94 37.87
N GLU A 278 -6.50 39.57 37.96
CA GLU A 278 -5.30 38.86 38.41
C GLU A 278 -5.40 38.44 39.89
N LYS A 279 -6.02 39.26 40.74
CA LYS A 279 -6.20 38.97 42.17
C LYS A 279 -7.14 37.80 42.44
N THR A 280 -8.07 37.50 41.55
CA THR A 280 -9.01 36.36 41.70
C THR A 280 -8.48 35.04 41.15
N ILE A 281 -7.47 35.05 40.27
CA ILE A 281 -6.97 33.85 39.57
C ILE A 281 -5.54 33.48 39.99
N SER A 282 -4.68 34.45 40.22
CA SER A 282 -3.24 34.19 40.30
C SER A 282 -2.81 33.55 41.63
N GLY A 283 -1.79 32.69 41.57
CA GLY A 283 -1.27 31.96 42.72
C GLY A 283 -0.67 32.85 43.81
N MET A 284 -0.44 34.14 43.56
CA MET A 284 -0.02 35.08 44.61
C MET A 284 -1.13 35.34 45.64
N TYR A 285 -2.40 35.28 45.24
CA TYR A 285 -3.54 35.68 46.07
C TYR A 285 -4.46 34.52 46.46
N LEU A 286 -4.44 33.38 45.74
CA LEU A 286 -5.28 32.20 46.07
C LEU A 286 -5.04 31.67 47.48
N GLY A 287 -3.80 31.70 47.98
CA GLY A 287 -3.48 31.28 49.33
C GLY A 287 -4.10 32.17 50.41
N GLU A 288 -4.09 33.49 50.19
CA GLU A 288 -4.73 34.45 51.08
C GLU A 288 -6.26 34.39 51.02
N LEU A 289 -6.85 34.19 49.84
CA LEU A 289 -8.29 33.94 49.67
C LEU A 289 -8.74 32.70 50.46
N THR A 290 -7.97 31.62 50.37
CA THR A 290 -8.23 30.38 51.10
C THR A 290 -8.12 30.62 52.61
N ARG A 291 -7.09 31.35 53.07
CA ARG A 291 -6.87 31.69 54.48
C ARG A 291 -8.02 32.52 55.06
N LEU A 292 -8.45 33.57 54.37
CA LEU A 292 -9.54 34.45 54.81
C LEU A 292 -10.88 33.71 54.89
N ALA A 293 -11.19 32.88 53.89
CA ALA A 293 -12.39 32.05 53.90
C ALA A 293 -12.36 30.99 55.01
N CYS A 294 -11.20 30.38 55.27
CA CYS A 294 -11.03 29.43 56.38
C CYS A 294 -11.21 30.10 57.75
N LEU A 295 -10.68 31.32 57.93
CA LEU A 295 -10.84 32.08 59.18
C LEU A 295 -12.30 32.46 59.45
N ASP A 296 -13.10 32.71 58.41
CA ASP A 296 -14.52 33.03 58.54
C ASP A 296 -15.33 31.79 58.98
N VAL A 297 -15.08 30.64 58.35
CA VAL A 297 -15.71 29.36 58.73
C VAL A 297 -15.32 28.91 60.14
N LEU A 298 -14.06 29.12 60.53
CA LEU A 298 -13.50 28.69 61.82
C LEU A 298 -13.66 29.73 62.95
N LYS A 299 -14.31 30.88 62.69
CA LYS A 299 -14.43 32.01 63.64
C LYS A 299 -15.05 31.64 64.99
N ASP A 300 -15.98 30.68 65.00
CA ASP A 300 -16.66 30.18 66.21
C ASP A 300 -16.24 28.75 66.60
N TYR A 301 -15.20 28.21 65.95
CA TYR A 301 -14.68 26.89 66.26
C TYR A 301 -13.77 26.95 67.49
N SER A 302 -14.13 26.26 68.58
CA SER A 302 -13.27 26.17 69.76
C SER A 302 -13.28 24.77 70.39
N PRO A 303 -12.11 24.09 70.36
CA PRO A 303 -11.78 23.12 71.39
C PRO A 303 -10.34 23.33 71.89
N GLY A 304 -10.11 24.23 72.85
CA GLY A 304 -8.94 24.19 73.75
C GLY A 304 -7.51 24.30 73.15
N LYS A 305 -7.33 24.47 71.84
CA LYS A 305 -6.05 24.73 71.18
C LYS A 305 -6.17 25.99 70.30
N GLN A 306 -5.11 26.80 70.27
CA GLN A 306 -5.00 27.94 69.35
C GLN A 306 -5.10 27.44 67.91
N LEU A 307 -5.71 28.24 67.02
CA LEU A 307 -5.67 27.98 65.57
C LEU A 307 -4.21 27.77 65.14
N PRO A 308 -3.94 26.85 64.20
CA PRO A 308 -2.58 26.60 63.72
C PRO A 308 -1.85 27.88 63.26
N ASP A 309 -0.56 27.99 63.58
CA ASP A 309 0.24 29.19 63.35
C ASP A 309 0.21 29.68 61.89
N PHE A 310 0.11 28.75 60.93
CA PHE A 310 0.04 29.05 59.49
C PHE A 310 -1.24 29.80 59.05
N LEU A 311 -2.32 29.77 59.83
CA LEU A 311 -3.53 30.56 59.56
C LEU A 311 -3.44 31.97 60.17
N THR A 312 -2.61 32.14 61.19
CA THR A 312 -2.46 33.39 61.96
C THR A 312 -1.23 34.22 61.56
N GLU A 313 -0.19 33.61 61.01
CA GLU A 313 1.04 34.29 60.57
C GLU A 313 1.03 34.63 59.06
N GLY A 314 0.93 35.92 58.74
CA GLY A 314 1.24 36.45 57.40
C GLY A 314 0.39 35.92 56.23
N PRO A 315 0.63 36.44 55.01
CA PRO A 315 -0.04 35.97 53.80
C PRO A 315 0.46 34.58 53.40
N LEU A 316 -0.48 33.69 53.06
CA LEU A 316 -0.22 32.29 52.73
C LEU A 316 0.08 32.11 51.22
N ASP A 317 1.15 31.38 50.87
CA ASP A 317 1.51 31.08 49.47
C ASP A 317 0.59 29.99 48.89
N SER A 318 0.22 30.09 47.61
CA SER A 318 -0.58 29.07 46.90
C SER A 318 0.03 27.67 46.96
N LYS A 319 1.36 27.56 47.09
CA LYS A 319 2.04 26.27 47.27
C LYS A 319 1.54 25.49 48.49
N PHE A 320 1.16 26.19 49.55
CA PHE A 320 0.65 25.57 50.77
C PHE A 320 -0.78 25.03 50.57
N VAL A 321 -1.58 25.70 49.73
CA VAL A 321 -2.90 25.21 49.29
C VAL A 321 -2.76 23.99 48.38
N CYS A 322 -1.83 24.01 47.42
CA CYS A 322 -1.57 22.87 46.55
C CYS A 322 -1.05 21.66 47.34
N ALA A 323 -0.12 21.86 48.28
CA ALA A 323 0.37 20.80 49.16
C ALA A 323 -0.73 20.20 50.05
N ALA A 324 -1.66 21.02 50.54
CA ALA A 324 -2.80 20.55 51.32
C ALA A 324 -3.79 19.70 50.51
N LEU A 325 -3.90 19.93 49.19
CA LEU A 325 -4.76 19.17 48.28
C LEU A 325 -4.12 17.85 47.84
N GLU A 326 -2.79 17.78 47.75
CA GLU A 326 -2.01 16.62 47.30
C GLU A 326 -1.68 15.60 48.41
N GLU A 327 -1.96 15.92 49.69
CA GLU A 327 -1.63 15.14 50.89
C GLU A 327 -0.12 14.98 51.18
N ASP A 328 0.76 15.55 50.34
CA ASP A 328 2.21 15.58 50.52
C ASP A 328 2.65 16.79 51.37
N GLY A 329 3.06 16.54 52.62
CA GLY A 329 3.76 17.52 53.45
C GLY A 329 2.90 18.53 54.23
N PHE A 330 1.58 18.31 54.35
CA PHE A 330 0.70 19.15 55.17
C PHE A 330 0.50 18.57 56.58
N GLU A 331 1.30 19.03 57.56
CA GLU A 331 1.20 18.63 58.97
C GLU A 331 0.18 19.51 59.71
N CYS A 332 -1.06 19.03 59.84
CA CYS A 332 -2.08 19.63 60.70
C CYS A 332 -2.70 18.58 61.62
N ASP A 333 -2.54 18.76 62.93
CA ASP A 333 -3.04 17.84 63.97
C ASP A 333 -4.58 17.85 64.11
N ASP A 334 -5.25 18.88 63.61
CA ASP A 334 -6.71 19.05 63.70
C ASP A 334 -7.40 18.62 62.40
N GLU A 335 -8.13 17.51 62.47
CA GLU A 335 -8.83 16.89 61.36
C GLU A 335 -9.92 17.81 60.77
N VAL A 336 -10.60 18.62 61.59
CA VAL A 336 -11.67 19.52 61.14
C VAL A 336 -11.07 20.68 60.35
N VAL A 337 -9.99 21.28 60.88
CA VAL A 337 -9.28 22.36 60.18
C VAL A 337 -8.70 21.87 58.85
N ARG A 338 -8.18 20.63 58.82
CA ARG A 338 -7.66 20.02 57.60
C ARG A 338 -8.75 19.82 56.53
N ILE A 339 -9.93 19.32 56.93
CA ILE A 339 -11.06 19.12 56.00
C ILE A 339 -11.56 20.47 55.48
N VAL A 340 -11.81 21.45 56.36
CA VAL A 340 -12.29 22.78 55.98
C VAL A 340 -11.32 23.47 55.02
N PHE A 341 -10.02 23.44 55.32
CA PHE A 341 -8.99 24.05 54.47
C PHE A 341 -8.91 23.39 53.10
N ARG A 342 -9.01 22.05 53.03
CA ARG A 342 -9.03 21.31 51.76
C ARG A 342 -10.26 21.65 50.93
N THR A 343 -11.46 21.63 51.52
CA THR A 343 -12.72 21.88 50.80
C THR A 343 -12.81 23.31 50.28
N ILE A 344 -12.38 24.29 51.07
CA ILE A 344 -12.32 25.70 50.63
C ILE A 344 -11.25 25.89 49.57
N GLY A 345 -10.06 25.31 49.76
CA GLY A 345 -8.98 25.35 48.76
C GLY A 345 -9.41 24.76 47.41
N ASP A 346 -10.19 23.67 47.45
CA ASP A 346 -10.74 23.02 46.26
C ASP A 346 -11.69 23.94 45.49
N ALA A 347 -12.62 24.60 46.19
CA ALA A 347 -13.58 25.53 45.61
C ALA A 347 -12.92 26.81 45.06
N VAL A 348 -11.91 27.33 45.75
CA VAL A 348 -11.13 28.51 45.30
C VAL A 348 -10.38 28.19 44.00
N VAL A 349 -9.76 27.01 43.90
CA VAL A 349 -9.06 26.54 42.70
C VAL A 349 -10.05 26.28 41.55
N GLU A 350 -11.19 25.63 41.81
CA GLU A 350 -12.23 25.41 40.79
C GLU A 350 -12.79 26.72 40.24
N ARG A 351 -13.11 27.68 41.10
CA ARG A 351 -13.53 29.03 40.69
C ARG A 351 -12.49 29.71 39.80
N SER A 352 -11.21 29.65 40.17
CA SER A 352 -10.14 30.26 39.38
C SER A 352 -10.04 29.66 37.97
N ALA A 353 -10.22 28.34 37.83
CA ALA A 353 -10.27 27.67 36.53
C ALA A 353 -11.49 28.07 35.70
N ASN A 354 -12.66 28.22 36.33
CA ASN A 354 -13.89 28.68 35.67
C ASN A 354 -13.77 30.11 35.13
N LEU A 355 -13.21 31.04 35.92
CA LEU A 355 -12.98 32.42 35.49
C LEU A 355 -11.93 32.50 34.37
N CYS A 356 -10.86 31.72 34.49
CA CYS A 356 -9.81 31.63 33.46
C CYS A 356 -10.37 31.07 32.13
N ALA A 357 -11.29 30.10 32.19
CA ALA A 357 -11.95 29.55 31.01
C ALA A 357 -12.82 30.60 30.28
N ALA A 358 -13.51 31.47 31.02
CA ALA A 358 -14.29 32.56 30.44
C ALA A 358 -13.42 33.59 29.70
N GLY A 359 -12.28 33.98 30.31
CA GLY A 359 -11.29 34.86 29.65
C GLY A 359 -10.68 34.20 28.41
N LEU A 360 -10.31 32.93 28.50
CA LEU A 360 -9.77 32.16 27.39
C LEU A 360 -10.77 32.02 26.22
N ALA A 361 -12.06 31.80 26.52
CA ALA A 361 -13.12 31.74 25.51
C ALA A 361 -13.29 33.07 24.78
N ALA A 362 -13.16 34.21 25.48
CA ALA A 362 -13.21 35.54 24.87
C ALA A 362 -12.01 35.77 23.91
N VAL A 363 -10.80 35.37 24.31
CA VAL A 363 -9.60 35.44 23.45
C VAL A 363 -9.73 34.53 22.24
N ALA A 364 -10.23 33.30 22.41
CA ALA A 364 -10.47 32.37 21.31
C ALA A 364 -11.48 32.93 20.28
N GLU A 365 -12.58 33.51 20.74
CA GLU A 365 -13.58 34.12 19.85
C GLU A 365 -13.01 35.32 19.08
N LYS A 366 -12.13 36.11 19.72
CA LYS A 366 -11.41 37.22 19.07
C LYS A 366 -10.46 36.73 17.97
N CYS A 367 -9.84 35.56 18.12
CA CYS A 367 -9.00 34.91 17.11
C CYS A 367 -9.78 34.38 15.88
N GLY A 368 -11.10 34.57 15.85
CA GLY A 368 -11.98 34.03 14.80
C GLY A 368 -12.34 32.55 15.02
N ILE A 369 -12.02 31.98 16.17
CA ILE A 369 -12.40 30.62 16.55
C ILE A 369 -13.83 30.70 17.10
N GLY A 370 -14.83 30.48 16.23
CA GLY A 370 -16.25 30.48 16.60
C GLY A 370 -17.17 31.44 15.83
N ARG A 371 -16.67 32.24 14.88
CA ARG A 371 -17.57 33.01 13.99
C ARG A 371 -18.12 32.11 12.89
N GLU A 372 -19.37 31.70 13.06
CA GLU A 372 -20.26 31.24 11.99
C GLU A 372 -20.35 32.30 10.90
N ASN A 373 -20.44 31.85 9.65
CA ASN A 373 -20.67 32.62 8.43
C ASN A 373 -19.44 33.32 7.81
N LYS A 374 -19.00 32.70 6.71
CA LYS A 374 -18.11 33.24 5.65
C LYS A 374 -16.61 33.15 5.93
N ARG A 375 -16.05 31.94 5.88
CA ARG A 375 -14.73 31.73 5.28
C ARG A 375 -14.72 30.45 4.45
N HIS A 376 -14.13 30.57 3.26
CA HIS A 376 -13.96 29.49 2.29
C HIS A 376 -13.38 28.24 2.94
N MET A 377 -13.83 27.07 2.50
CA MET A 377 -13.31 25.75 2.90
C MET A 377 -11.78 25.62 2.75
N ARG A 378 -11.11 26.51 2.01
CA ARG A 378 -9.64 26.63 1.96
C ARG A 378 -8.94 26.92 3.30
N GLU A 379 -9.56 27.58 4.28
CA GLU A 379 -8.98 27.74 5.63
C GLU A 379 -9.39 26.62 6.61
N VAL A 380 -10.24 25.69 6.15
CA VAL A 380 -10.63 24.47 6.87
C VAL A 380 -9.77 23.26 6.41
N CYS A 381 -9.05 23.41 5.31
CA CYS A 381 -8.35 22.34 4.59
C CYS A 381 -6.82 22.52 4.50
N VAL A 382 -6.12 22.90 5.58
CA VAL A 382 -4.67 22.65 5.63
C VAL A 382 -4.29 22.33 7.08
N ASP A 383 -3.71 21.14 7.26
CA ASP A 383 -2.90 20.72 8.41
C ASP A 383 -3.55 20.01 9.65
N HIS A 384 -3.51 18.67 9.57
CA HIS A 384 -3.25 17.72 10.66
C HIS A 384 -4.37 17.14 11.54
N GLY A 385 -5.26 16.31 10.97
CA GLY A 385 -5.48 14.94 11.49
C GLY A 385 -5.84 14.70 12.98
N MET A 386 -6.31 15.71 13.70
CA MET A 386 -6.93 15.62 15.03
C MET A 386 -8.12 16.59 15.08
N PRO A 387 -9.21 16.27 15.82
CA PRO A 387 -10.31 17.21 16.00
C PRO A 387 -9.72 18.52 16.52
N ARG A 388 -10.10 19.68 15.95
CA ARG A 388 -9.58 21.03 16.28
C ARG A 388 -9.22 21.19 17.76
N CYS A 389 -8.06 20.71 18.18
CA CYS A 389 -7.51 20.99 19.48
C CYS A 389 -6.88 22.34 19.26
N LEU A 390 -7.64 23.38 19.61
CA LEU A 390 -7.08 24.69 19.84
C LEU A 390 -5.86 24.46 20.74
N THR A 391 -4.68 24.51 20.14
CA THR A 391 -3.43 24.23 20.84
C THR A 391 -3.06 25.54 21.50
N ILE A 392 -3.09 25.53 22.83
CA ILE A 392 -2.82 26.71 23.66
C ILE A 392 -1.51 26.43 24.35
N GLY A 393 -0.51 27.28 24.11
CA GLY A 393 0.70 27.26 24.92
C GLY A 393 0.36 27.78 26.31
N VAL A 394 0.50 26.95 27.34
CA VAL A 394 0.27 27.38 28.72
C VAL A 394 1.55 27.18 29.54
N ASP A 395 2.02 28.24 30.19
CA ASP A 395 3.12 28.18 31.16
C ASP A 395 2.67 28.70 32.54
N GLY A 396 3.38 28.31 33.60
CA GLY A 396 3.19 28.85 34.94
C GLY A 396 3.04 27.81 36.04
N SER A 397 3.45 28.20 37.26
CA SER A 397 3.53 27.30 38.41
C SER A 397 2.17 26.75 38.85
N LEU A 398 1.08 27.51 38.71
CA LEU A 398 -0.24 27.09 39.14
C LEU A 398 -0.85 26.09 38.15
N TYR A 399 -0.60 26.25 36.86
CA TYR A 399 -1.01 25.25 35.86
C TYR A 399 -0.24 23.93 35.99
N LEU A 400 1.08 24.00 36.22
CA LEU A 400 1.95 22.82 36.29
C LEU A 400 1.91 22.07 37.63
N LYS A 401 1.71 22.78 38.75
CA LYS A 401 1.74 22.22 40.11
C LYS A 401 0.39 22.31 40.84
N GLY A 402 -0.64 22.82 40.19
CA GLY A 402 -1.98 22.90 40.77
C GLY A 402 -2.70 21.55 40.61
N TYR A 403 -3.28 21.06 41.71
CA TYR A 403 -4.05 19.82 41.77
C TYR A 403 -5.11 19.75 40.66
N HIS A 404 -4.87 18.92 39.64
CA HIS A 404 -5.74 18.74 38.46
C HIS A 404 -6.19 20.03 37.75
N TYR A 405 -5.42 21.12 37.86
CA TYR A 405 -5.78 22.42 37.26
C TYR A 405 -6.01 22.35 35.73
N PRO A 406 -5.18 21.63 34.94
CA PRO A 406 -5.39 21.49 33.49
C PRO A 406 -6.72 20.81 33.13
N GLU A 407 -7.11 19.76 33.86
CA GLU A 407 -8.35 19.02 33.63
C GLU A 407 -9.57 19.87 33.97
N ARG A 408 -9.51 20.61 35.09
CA ARG A 408 -10.56 21.55 35.51
C ARG A 408 -10.76 22.68 34.51
N LEU A 409 -9.68 23.27 34.02
CA LEU A 409 -9.72 24.32 33.00
C LEU A 409 -10.35 23.81 31.70
N ALA A 410 -10.00 22.59 31.27
CA ALA A 410 -10.58 21.96 30.09
C ALA A 410 -12.09 21.67 30.26
N MET A 411 -12.51 21.15 31.42
CA MET A 411 -13.92 20.93 31.72
C MET A 411 -14.70 22.26 31.76
N ALA A 412 -14.15 23.29 32.42
CA ALA A 412 -14.76 24.62 32.49
C ALA A 412 -14.91 25.25 31.10
N PHE A 413 -13.87 25.15 30.26
CA PHE A 413 -13.91 25.65 28.89
C PHE A 413 -14.99 24.95 28.05
N SER A 414 -15.15 23.62 28.21
CA SER A 414 -16.20 22.85 27.52
C SER A 414 -17.63 23.20 27.93
N LYS A 415 -17.82 23.81 29.11
CA LYS A 415 -19.14 24.29 29.57
C LYS A 415 -19.53 25.63 28.93
N ILE A 416 -18.55 26.44 28.50
CA ILE A 416 -18.75 27.80 27.99
C ILE A 416 -18.72 27.83 26.46
N PHE A 417 -17.85 27.03 25.84
CA PHE A 417 -17.72 26.91 24.38
C PHE A 417 -18.56 25.72 23.88
N PRO A 418 -19.31 25.85 22.77
CA PRO A 418 -20.20 24.77 22.28
C PRO A 418 -19.42 23.46 22.08
N SER A 419 -20.04 22.35 22.47
CA SER A 419 -19.39 21.05 22.51
C SER A 419 -18.95 20.60 21.11
N MET A 420 -17.83 19.90 21.03
CA MET A 420 -17.30 19.36 19.77
C MET A 420 -18.28 18.42 19.06
N ALA A 421 -19.19 17.79 19.82
CA ALA A 421 -20.22 16.89 19.30
C ALA A 421 -21.31 17.64 18.49
N ASP A 422 -21.65 18.87 18.88
CA ASP A 422 -22.66 19.67 18.18
C ASP A 422 -22.12 20.22 16.85
N ILE A 423 -20.82 20.54 16.81
CA ILE A 423 -20.11 21.00 15.61
C ILE A 423 -19.95 19.84 14.60
N ASP A 424 -19.60 18.64 15.07
CA ASP A 424 -19.49 17.45 14.24
C ASP A 424 -20.84 17.05 13.62
N GLN A 425 -21.94 17.21 14.37
CA GLN A 425 -23.29 16.94 13.86
C GLN A 425 -23.71 17.96 12.78
N ALA A 426 -23.41 19.24 12.98
CA ALA A 426 -23.67 20.29 11.98
C ALA A 426 -22.83 20.12 10.70
N LEU A 427 -21.56 19.70 10.84
CA LEU A 427 -20.70 19.37 9.72
C LEU A 427 -21.23 18.16 8.94
N GLY A 428 -21.66 17.10 9.64
CA GLY A 428 -22.26 15.91 9.05
C GLY A 428 -23.51 16.23 8.23
N ALA A 429 -24.40 17.09 8.73
CA ALA A 429 -25.60 17.53 8.00
C ALA A 429 -25.26 18.38 6.76
N THR A 430 -24.19 19.18 6.82
CA THR A 430 -23.71 19.97 5.69
C THR A 430 -23.15 19.07 4.59
N ILE A 431 -22.36 18.05 4.96
CA ILE A 431 -21.83 17.04 4.04
C ILE A 431 -22.95 16.23 3.39
N GLU A 432 -23.98 15.85 4.16
CA GLU A 432 -25.17 15.16 3.64
C GLU A 432 -25.81 15.96 2.50
N ARG A 433 -26.05 17.26 2.73
CA ARG A 433 -26.64 18.15 1.73
C ARG A 433 -25.79 18.24 0.46
N TYR A 434 -24.48 18.46 0.59
CA TYR A 434 -23.58 18.57 -0.56
C TYR A 434 -23.44 17.27 -1.34
N PHE A 435 -23.45 16.13 -0.64
CA PHE A 435 -23.38 14.82 -1.29
C PHE A 435 -24.66 14.50 -2.08
N VAL A 436 -25.83 14.84 -1.55
CA VAL A 436 -27.11 14.71 -2.29
C VAL A 436 -27.11 15.60 -3.53
N GLU A 437 -26.64 16.85 -3.40
CA GLU A 437 -26.54 17.79 -4.53
C GLU A 437 -25.63 17.25 -5.64
N PHE A 438 -24.47 16.68 -5.28
CA PHE A 438 -23.57 16.01 -6.21
C PHE A 438 -24.27 14.85 -6.96
N LEU A 439 -24.98 13.97 -6.25
CA LEU A 439 -25.66 12.82 -6.87
C LEU A 439 -26.80 13.24 -7.82
N MET A 440 -27.47 14.36 -7.53
CA MET A 440 -28.56 14.89 -8.36
C MET A 440 -28.07 15.61 -9.62
N LYS A 441 -26.96 16.34 -9.54
CA LYS A 441 -26.51 17.22 -10.63
C LYS A 441 -25.51 16.56 -11.58
N PHE A 442 -24.74 15.58 -11.11
CA PHE A 442 -23.62 15.02 -11.88
C PHE A 442 -24.05 14.31 -13.18
N LYS A 443 -23.44 14.72 -14.30
CA LYS A 443 -23.59 14.13 -15.64
C LYS A 443 -22.23 13.74 -16.21
N ASN A 444 -22.16 12.62 -16.93
CA ASN A 444 -20.91 12.18 -17.57
C ASN A 444 -20.60 13.01 -18.82
N ASN A 445 -21.61 13.27 -19.65
CA ASN A 445 -21.54 14.15 -20.81
C ASN A 445 -22.63 15.23 -20.72
N GLU A 446 -22.38 16.43 -21.25
CA GLU A 446 -23.37 17.51 -21.30
C GLU A 446 -24.64 17.14 -22.09
N ASP A 447 -24.50 16.21 -23.06
CA ASP A 447 -25.59 15.69 -23.90
C ASP A 447 -26.50 14.66 -23.21
N ASP A 448 -26.15 14.19 -22.00
CA ASP A 448 -26.97 13.21 -21.29
C ASP A 448 -28.24 13.87 -20.71
N ALA A 449 -29.40 13.31 -21.09
CA ALA A 449 -30.72 13.81 -20.69
C ALA A 449 -31.00 13.67 -19.19
N GLU A 450 -30.38 12.69 -18.51
CA GLU A 450 -30.55 12.42 -17.08
C GLU A 450 -29.18 12.25 -16.37
N PRO A 451 -29.10 12.57 -15.06
CA PRO A 451 -27.90 12.34 -14.24
C PRO A 451 -27.53 10.85 -14.17
N SER A 452 -26.24 10.53 -14.22
CA SER A 452 -25.73 9.14 -14.32
C SER A 452 -26.15 8.28 -13.12
N TYR A 453 -26.08 8.82 -11.91
CA TYR A 453 -26.43 8.09 -10.70
C TYR A 453 -27.94 7.85 -10.55
N VAL A 454 -28.78 8.68 -11.16
CA VAL A 454 -30.24 8.45 -11.20
C VAL A 454 -30.55 7.23 -12.07
N THR A 455 -29.90 7.11 -13.22
CA THR A 455 -30.01 5.92 -14.08
C THR A 455 -29.54 4.66 -13.35
N GLN A 456 -28.45 4.75 -12.59
CA GLN A 456 -27.93 3.64 -11.80
C GLN A 456 -28.90 3.20 -10.68
N VAL A 457 -29.56 4.13 -9.99
CA VAL A 457 -30.58 3.79 -8.98
C VAL A 457 -31.80 3.09 -9.61
N ARG A 458 -32.22 3.50 -10.83
CA ARG A 458 -33.28 2.78 -11.55
C ARG A 458 -32.88 1.34 -11.88
N ARG A 459 -31.62 1.12 -12.28
CA ARG A 459 -31.07 -0.22 -12.51
C ARG A 459 -30.99 -1.03 -11.21
N MET A 460 -30.55 -0.41 -10.12
CA MET A 460 -30.48 -1.01 -8.79
C MET A 460 -31.83 -1.54 -8.33
N ARG A 461 -32.93 -0.83 -8.62
CA ARG A 461 -34.30 -1.33 -8.38
C ARG A 461 -34.66 -2.54 -9.25
N ALA A 462 -34.26 -2.53 -10.53
CA ALA A 462 -34.58 -3.63 -11.45
C ALA A 462 -33.85 -4.93 -11.11
N GLU A 463 -32.63 -4.82 -10.59
CA GLU A 463 -31.76 -5.95 -10.22
C GLU A 463 -31.79 -6.28 -8.71
N GLU A 464 -32.63 -5.59 -7.92
CA GLU A 464 -32.73 -5.71 -6.45
C GLU A 464 -31.40 -5.58 -5.70
N MET A 465 -30.47 -4.77 -6.24
CA MET A 465 -29.18 -4.48 -5.62
C MET A 465 -29.32 -3.48 -4.45
N HIS A 466 -28.44 -3.57 -3.45
CA HIS A 466 -28.48 -2.69 -2.27
C HIS A 466 -27.26 -1.77 -2.14
N THR A 467 -26.35 -1.81 -3.11
CA THR A 467 -25.12 -1.00 -3.14
C THR A 467 -25.13 0.00 -4.30
N LEU A 468 -24.89 1.28 -4.02
CA LEU A 468 -24.61 2.28 -5.06
C LEU A 468 -23.08 2.41 -5.26
N PHE A 469 -22.61 2.19 -6.49
CA PHE A 469 -21.20 2.33 -6.84
C PHE A 469 -20.90 3.73 -7.39
N ILE A 470 -19.97 4.45 -6.77
CA ILE A 470 -19.59 5.83 -7.11
C ILE A 470 -18.12 5.87 -7.51
N ASP A 471 -17.82 6.46 -8.68
CA ASP A 471 -16.45 6.69 -9.12
C ASP A 471 -15.87 7.90 -8.40
N TYR A 472 -14.71 7.73 -7.78
CA TYR A 472 -14.04 8.78 -7.03
C TYR A 472 -13.52 9.93 -7.91
N THR A 473 -13.27 9.67 -9.21
CA THR A 473 -12.83 10.70 -10.17
C THR A 473 -13.96 11.67 -10.55
N HIS A 474 -15.22 11.28 -10.33
CA HIS A 474 -16.37 12.12 -10.68
C HIS A 474 -16.43 13.40 -9.84
N PHE A 475 -15.85 13.40 -8.63
CA PHE A 475 -15.70 14.63 -7.82
C PHE A 475 -14.81 15.68 -8.51
N GLU A 476 -13.73 15.26 -9.19
CA GLU A 476 -12.87 16.18 -9.92
C GLU A 476 -13.55 16.71 -11.18
N LYS A 477 -14.20 15.82 -11.95
CA LYS A 477 -14.96 16.20 -13.16
C LYS A 477 -16.08 17.19 -12.83
N PHE A 478 -16.80 16.97 -11.72
CA PHE A 478 -17.85 17.86 -11.27
C PHE A 478 -17.33 19.26 -10.92
N SER A 479 -16.15 19.35 -10.28
CA SER A 479 -15.51 20.63 -10.01
C SER A 479 -15.11 21.39 -11.27
N GLN A 480 -14.76 20.69 -12.35
CA GLN A 480 -14.41 21.30 -13.64
C GLN A 480 -15.64 21.80 -14.40
N MET A 481 -16.80 21.15 -14.26
CA MET A 481 -18.04 21.48 -14.98
C MET A 481 -18.84 22.63 -14.34
N GLU A 482 -18.95 22.68 -13.01
CA GLU A 482 -19.85 23.63 -12.31
C GLU A 482 -19.13 24.61 -11.36
N GLY A 483 -17.81 24.76 -11.48
CA GLY A 483 -16.95 25.46 -10.50
C GLY A 483 -17.33 26.89 -10.08
N ASP A 484 -18.15 27.62 -10.86
CA ASP A 484 -18.59 28.99 -10.54
C ASP A 484 -20.03 29.10 -9.99
N ASN A 485 -20.84 28.03 -10.05
CA ASN A 485 -22.28 28.06 -9.70
C ASN A 485 -22.63 27.25 -8.43
N LEU A 486 -21.63 26.71 -7.74
CA LEU A 486 -21.81 25.92 -6.52
C LEU A 486 -21.42 26.73 -5.29
N ASP A 487 -22.18 26.56 -4.21
CA ASP A 487 -21.87 27.15 -2.90
C ASP A 487 -20.65 26.49 -2.22
N PHE A 488 -20.04 25.44 -2.82
CA PHE A 488 -18.94 24.66 -2.25
C PHE A 488 -18.00 24.07 -3.32
N ASP A 489 -16.73 23.80 -2.94
CA ASP A 489 -15.74 23.12 -3.79
C ASP A 489 -15.86 21.58 -3.69
N PRO A 490 -16.18 20.86 -4.78
CA PRO A 490 -16.31 19.39 -4.79
C PRO A 490 -15.04 18.62 -4.41
N LEU A 491 -13.86 19.20 -4.64
CA LEU A 491 -12.57 18.59 -4.27
C LEU A 491 -12.38 18.50 -2.75
N ASP A 492 -12.94 19.44 -2.00
CA ASP A 492 -12.82 19.43 -0.55
C ASP A 492 -13.73 18.37 0.08
N LEU A 493 -14.95 18.18 -0.46
CA LEU A 493 -15.83 17.07 -0.07
C LEU A 493 -15.13 15.73 -0.30
N ARG A 494 -14.46 15.58 -1.44
CA ARG A 494 -13.64 14.40 -1.75
C ARG A 494 -12.56 14.16 -0.68
N ASN A 495 -11.78 15.19 -0.34
CA ASN A 495 -10.71 15.07 0.65
C ASN A 495 -11.21 14.72 2.05
N VAL A 496 -12.37 15.27 2.44
CA VAL A 496 -13.02 14.98 3.73
C VAL A 496 -13.50 13.54 3.78
N ILE A 497 -14.14 13.05 2.72
CA ILE A 497 -14.56 11.63 2.61
C ILE A 497 -13.36 10.70 2.68
N ALA A 498 -12.24 10.99 1.99
CA ALA A 498 -11.04 10.17 2.07
C ALA A 498 -10.44 10.08 3.48
N LYS A 499 -10.38 11.19 4.22
CA LYS A 499 -9.72 11.20 5.54
C LYS A 499 -10.58 10.67 6.68
N HIS A 500 -11.90 10.86 6.62
CA HIS A 500 -12.80 10.54 7.73
C HIS A 500 -13.94 9.61 7.32
N TYR A 501 -13.69 8.71 6.38
CA TYR A 501 -14.68 7.81 5.82
C TYR A 501 -15.49 7.05 6.88
N LEU A 502 -14.83 6.39 7.84
CA LEU A 502 -15.52 5.56 8.85
C LEU A 502 -16.49 6.37 9.74
N LYS A 503 -16.19 7.64 9.99
CA LYS A 503 -17.08 8.53 10.76
C LYS A 503 -18.26 9.04 9.92
N LEU A 504 -18.02 9.29 8.64
CA LEU A 504 -18.99 9.85 7.70
C LEU A 504 -19.88 8.79 7.04
N GLU A 505 -19.49 7.51 7.10
CA GLU A 505 -20.25 6.39 6.56
C GLU A 505 -21.76 6.45 6.88
N PRO A 506 -22.21 6.61 8.16
CA PRO A 506 -23.65 6.70 8.46
C PRO A 506 -24.31 7.94 7.84
N ASN A 507 -23.62 9.08 7.79
CA ASN A 507 -24.12 10.30 7.15
C ASN A 507 -24.27 10.13 5.63
N LEU A 508 -23.34 9.42 4.98
CA LEU A 508 -23.40 9.12 3.54
C LEU A 508 -24.54 8.15 3.22
N VAL A 509 -24.81 7.17 4.09
CA VAL A 509 -25.96 6.26 3.95
C VAL A 509 -27.28 7.02 4.11
N ASN A 510 -27.38 7.93 5.09
CA ASN A 510 -28.55 8.79 5.24
C ASN A 510 -28.74 9.71 4.03
N ALA A 511 -27.64 10.31 3.52
CA ALA A 511 -27.64 11.11 2.30
C ALA A 511 -28.19 10.32 1.11
N LEU A 512 -27.74 9.08 0.94
CA LEU A 512 -28.20 8.18 -0.11
C LEU A 512 -29.70 7.87 0.04
N GLN A 513 -30.18 7.64 1.27
CA GLN A 513 -31.60 7.41 1.51
C GLN A 513 -32.44 8.64 1.16
N THR A 514 -32.01 9.83 1.57
CA THR A 514 -32.63 11.12 1.20
C THR A 514 -32.66 11.29 -0.33
N PHE A 515 -31.56 10.97 -1.01
CA PHE A 515 -31.45 10.99 -2.46
C PHE A 515 -32.42 10.01 -3.13
N ILE A 516 -32.45 8.75 -2.74
CA ILE A 516 -33.32 7.72 -3.34
C ILE A 516 -34.80 8.10 -3.19
N VAL A 517 -35.20 8.64 -2.03
CA VAL A 517 -36.57 9.10 -1.76
C VAL A 517 -36.97 10.28 -2.67
N SER A 518 -36.01 11.14 -3.02
CA SER A 518 -36.27 12.34 -3.81
C SER A 518 -36.46 12.10 -5.32
N ILE A 519 -36.09 10.94 -5.85
CA ILE A 519 -36.12 10.66 -7.30
C ILE A 519 -37.55 10.36 -7.81
N SER A 520 -38.29 9.48 -7.12
CA SER A 520 -39.62 9.03 -7.56
C SER A 520 -40.43 8.47 -6.39
N ALA A 521 -41.75 8.69 -6.40
CA ALA A 521 -42.67 8.18 -5.38
C ALA A 521 -42.69 6.65 -5.29
N GLU A 522 -42.49 5.93 -6.41
CA GLU A 522 -42.41 4.46 -6.41
C GLU A 522 -41.09 3.96 -5.81
N ILE A 523 -39.99 4.64 -6.12
CA ILE A 523 -38.65 4.31 -5.61
C ILE A 523 -38.58 4.62 -4.11
N ALA A 524 -39.26 5.68 -3.65
CA ALA A 524 -39.38 6.02 -2.24
C ALA A 524 -40.07 4.90 -1.44
N GLN A 525 -41.13 4.27 -1.97
CA GLN A 525 -41.80 3.15 -1.30
C GLN A 525 -40.88 1.93 -1.16
N TRP A 526 -40.12 1.60 -2.20
CA TRP A 526 -39.10 0.55 -2.15
C TRP A 526 -37.99 0.85 -1.12
N ALA A 527 -37.53 2.10 -1.07
CA ALA A 527 -36.52 2.55 -0.11
C ALA A 527 -36.99 2.45 1.35
N LEU A 528 -38.25 2.83 1.62
CA LEU A 528 -38.88 2.73 2.93
C LEU A 528 -39.06 1.28 3.40
N GLN A 529 -39.30 0.34 2.49
CA GLN A 529 -39.43 -1.08 2.81
C GLN A 529 -38.09 -1.77 3.04
N THR A 530 -37.06 -1.38 2.28
CA THR A 530 -35.77 -2.08 2.24
C THR A 530 -34.82 -1.56 3.33
N ASN A 531 -34.78 -0.24 3.56
CA ASN A 531 -33.96 0.47 4.56
C ASN A 531 -32.48 0.02 4.68
N ARG A 532 -31.92 -0.55 3.61
CA ARG A 532 -30.60 -1.19 3.56
C ARG A 532 -29.89 -0.72 2.30
N PHE A 533 -29.20 0.41 2.40
CA PHE A 533 -28.39 0.92 1.32
C PHE A 533 -26.96 1.13 1.78
N SER A 534 -26.01 0.81 0.92
CA SER A 534 -24.60 1.05 1.15
C SER A 534 -23.98 1.80 -0.02
N VAL A 535 -23.00 2.65 0.29
CA VAL A 535 -22.24 3.42 -0.70
C VAL A 535 -20.88 2.77 -0.87
N SER A 536 -20.52 2.45 -2.10
CA SER A 536 -19.25 1.82 -2.46
C SER A 536 -18.46 2.74 -3.39
N PHE A 537 -17.28 3.16 -2.95
CA PHE A 537 -16.38 3.99 -3.77
C PHE A 537 -15.39 3.11 -4.53
N TYR A 538 -15.17 3.41 -5.81
CA TYR A 538 -14.13 2.77 -6.61
C TYR A 538 -13.24 3.82 -7.30
N ASN A 539 -12.07 3.38 -7.79
CA ASN A 539 -11.06 4.22 -8.43
C ASN A 539 -10.44 5.33 -7.54
N VAL A 540 -10.21 5.03 -6.25
CA VAL A 540 -9.55 5.95 -5.32
C VAL A 540 -8.03 6.00 -5.58
N GLU A 541 -7.48 7.21 -5.73
CA GLU A 541 -6.07 7.46 -6.09
C GLU A 541 -5.06 6.99 -5.04
N GLN A 542 -5.43 7.01 -3.76
CA GLN A 542 -4.56 6.63 -2.64
C GLN A 542 -4.33 5.11 -2.60
N ARG A 543 -3.37 4.64 -3.39
CA ARG A 543 -2.95 3.23 -3.45
C ARG A 543 -1.82 2.98 -2.47
N HIS A 544 -2.07 2.12 -1.48
CA HIS A 544 -1.09 1.71 -0.49
C HIS A 544 -0.71 0.24 -0.67
N SER A 545 0.57 -0.10 -0.45
CA SER A 545 0.94 -1.50 -0.24
C SER A 545 0.47 -1.95 1.16
N LEU A 546 0.26 -3.25 1.35
CA LEU A 546 -0.03 -3.83 2.66
C LEU A 546 1.06 -3.49 3.70
N ARG A 547 2.29 -3.21 3.24
CA ARG A 547 3.41 -2.80 4.09
C ARG A 547 3.36 -1.33 4.52
N ASP A 548 2.66 -0.48 3.78
CA ASP A 548 2.59 0.96 4.05
C ASP A 548 1.46 1.30 5.03
N LEU A 549 0.56 0.34 5.27
CA LEU A 549 -0.52 0.47 6.23
C LEU A 549 0.03 0.73 7.64
N ARG A 550 -0.31 1.89 8.20
CA ARG A 550 0.07 2.34 9.56
C ARG A 550 -1.15 2.85 10.31
N MET A 551 -0.98 3.14 11.60
CA MET A 551 -2.04 3.71 12.44
C MET A 551 -2.56 5.06 11.92
N GLY A 552 -1.74 5.81 11.18
CA GLY A 552 -2.17 7.06 10.53
C GLY A 552 -3.26 6.88 9.45
N ASN A 553 -3.43 5.67 8.92
CA ASN A 553 -4.44 5.34 7.92
C ASN A 553 -5.75 4.78 8.51
N LEU A 554 -5.90 4.79 9.85
CA LEU A 554 -7.09 4.27 10.51
C LEU A 554 -8.32 5.11 10.15
N GLY A 555 -9.40 4.46 9.71
CA GLY A 555 -10.65 5.12 9.34
C GLY A 555 -10.61 5.97 8.06
N GLN A 556 -9.48 5.97 7.33
CA GLN A 556 -9.34 6.61 6.02
C GLN A 556 -9.79 5.65 4.90
N LEU A 557 -10.27 6.20 3.79
CA LEU A 557 -10.57 5.47 2.57
C LEU A 557 -9.27 5.24 1.78
N VAL A 558 -8.77 4.01 1.78
CA VAL A 558 -7.54 3.63 1.10
C VAL A 558 -7.79 2.47 0.15
N THR A 559 -6.97 2.39 -0.89
CA THR A 559 -6.96 1.28 -1.83
C THR A 559 -5.79 0.36 -1.51
N ILE A 560 -6.08 -0.90 -1.21
CA ILE A 560 -5.06 -1.96 -1.05
C ILE A 560 -5.06 -2.89 -2.26
N THR A 561 -3.88 -3.40 -2.59
CA THR A 561 -3.70 -4.40 -3.66
C THR A 561 -3.04 -5.64 -3.09
N GLY A 562 -3.55 -6.81 -3.44
CA GLY A 562 -2.96 -8.07 -3.00
C GLY A 562 -3.59 -9.29 -3.64
N THR A 563 -3.03 -10.45 -3.36
CA THR A 563 -3.52 -11.75 -3.86
C THR A 563 -4.34 -12.41 -2.77
N VAL A 564 -5.53 -12.88 -3.11
CA VAL A 564 -6.36 -13.63 -2.16
C VAL A 564 -5.72 -14.99 -1.92
N THR A 565 -5.43 -15.31 -0.67
CA THR A 565 -4.87 -16.62 -0.28
C THR A 565 -5.95 -17.57 0.21
N ARG A 566 -6.88 -17.05 1.02
CA ARG A 566 -7.94 -17.84 1.68
C ARG A 566 -9.22 -17.02 1.76
N THR A 567 -10.34 -17.69 1.63
CA THR A 567 -11.69 -17.12 1.78
C THR A 567 -12.47 -17.97 2.78
N SER A 568 -13.12 -17.34 3.75
CA SER A 568 -14.06 -18.02 4.63
C SER A 568 -15.37 -18.31 3.89
N VAL A 569 -16.19 -19.19 4.47
CA VAL A 569 -17.61 -19.30 4.09
C VAL A 569 -18.34 -18.00 4.44
N VAL A 570 -19.40 -17.69 3.69
CA VAL A 570 -20.27 -16.54 3.97
C VAL A 570 -21.10 -16.86 5.21
N GLN A 571 -21.17 -15.91 6.14
CA GLN A 571 -21.95 -16.02 7.37
C GLN A 571 -22.85 -14.78 7.51
N PRO A 572 -24.01 -14.88 8.17
CA PRO A 572 -24.82 -13.71 8.48
C PRO A 572 -24.27 -12.96 9.73
N GLU A 573 -24.05 -11.65 9.60
CA GLU A 573 -23.69 -10.72 10.67
C GLU A 573 -24.92 -9.92 11.12
N LEU A 574 -25.13 -9.80 12.43
CA LEU A 574 -26.15 -8.93 13.00
C LEU A 574 -25.62 -7.49 13.02
N LEU A 575 -26.21 -6.57 12.24
CA LEU A 575 -25.85 -5.15 12.25
C LEU A 575 -26.65 -4.36 13.29
N ILE A 576 -27.97 -4.58 13.30
CA ILE A 576 -28.91 -3.90 14.20
C ILE A 576 -29.77 -4.95 14.87
N GLY A 577 -29.64 -5.06 16.19
CA GLY A 577 -30.42 -5.95 17.03
C GLY A 577 -31.68 -5.28 17.56
N THR A 578 -32.79 -6.00 17.48
CA THR A 578 -34.01 -5.68 18.23
C THR A 578 -34.12 -6.64 19.41
N PHE A 579 -34.15 -6.09 20.62
CA PHE A 579 -34.14 -6.85 21.87
C PHE A 579 -35.47 -6.71 22.61
N GLU A 580 -35.96 -7.79 23.17
CA GLU A 580 -37.13 -7.81 24.06
C GLU A 580 -36.65 -7.92 25.52
N CYS A 581 -37.11 -7.02 26.38
CA CYS A 581 -36.86 -7.11 27.82
C CYS A 581 -37.66 -8.27 28.44
N SER A 582 -37.00 -9.18 29.18
CA SER A 582 -37.66 -10.31 29.82
C SER A 582 -38.70 -9.93 30.90
N GLU A 583 -38.55 -8.76 31.53
CA GLU A 583 -39.43 -8.32 32.63
C GLU A 583 -40.63 -7.49 32.15
N CYS A 584 -40.43 -6.60 31.18
CA CYS A 584 -41.47 -5.66 30.74
C CYS A 584 -41.93 -5.87 29.30
N THR A 585 -41.44 -6.93 28.64
CA THR A 585 -41.76 -7.32 27.24
C THR A 585 -41.72 -6.17 26.24
N ARG A 586 -40.90 -5.14 26.54
CA ARG A 586 -40.77 -3.96 25.70
C ARG A 586 -39.70 -4.25 24.67
N GLU A 587 -40.05 -4.04 23.41
CA GLU A 587 -39.12 -4.10 22.30
C GLU A 587 -38.24 -2.84 22.29
N ILE A 588 -36.93 -3.07 22.21
CA ILE A 588 -35.88 -2.07 22.09
C ILE A 588 -35.26 -2.31 20.72
N SER A 589 -35.66 -1.51 19.74
CA SER A 589 -35.11 -1.53 18.38
C SER A 589 -33.86 -0.64 18.29
N ASN A 590 -33.13 -0.76 17.17
CA ASN A 590 -32.00 0.12 16.80
C ASN A 590 -30.75 0.00 17.69
N VAL A 591 -30.49 -1.19 18.25
CA VAL A 591 -29.25 -1.44 18.99
C VAL A 591 -28.15 -1.87 18.01
N HIS A 592 -27.30 -0.93 17.63
CA HIS A 592 -26.16 -1.15 16.73
C HIS A 592 -25.14 -2.11 17.34
N GLN A 593 -24.65 -3.04 16.52
CA GLN A 593 -23.69 -4.06 16.89
C GLN A 593 -22.34 -3.74 16.22
N ASN A 594 -21.45 -3.05 16.93
CA ASN A 594 -20.14 -2.68 16.39
C ASN A 594 -19.13 -3.81 16.65
N PHE A 595 -19.07 -4.82 15.76
CA PHE A 595 -18.13 -5.95 15.80
C PHE A 595 -18.13 -6.79 17.09
N ARG A 596 -19.06 -6.51 18.01
CA ARG A 596 -19.27 -7.21 19.27
C ARG A 596 -20.76 -7.29 19.51
N PHE A 597 -21.21 -8.47 19.93
CA PHE A 597 -22.56 -8.64 20.44
C PHE A 597 -22.72 -7.84 21.74
N THR A 598 -23.56 -6.81 21.68
CA THR A 598 -23.84 -5.86 22.75
C THR A 598 -25.34 -5.85 23.02
N GLU A 599 -25.68 -6.04 24.29
CA GLU A 599 -27.03 -5.90 24.79
C GLU A 599 -27.25 -4.46 25.30
N PRO A 600 -28.51 -3.97 25.34
CA PRO A 600 -28.84 -2.70 25.99
C PRO A 600 -28.35 -2.65 27.44
N ILE A 601 -27.73 -1.54 27.85
CA ILE A 601 -27.21 -1.38 29.22
C ILE A 601 -28.35 -1.25 30.25
N MET A 602 -29.48 -0.67 29.84
CA MET A 602 -30.66 -0.48 30.68
C MET A 602 -31.92 -0.48 29.82
N CYS A 603 -33.02 -1.00 30.37
CA CYS A 603 -34.32 -0.85 29.72
C CYS A 603 -34.73 0.64 29.64
N PRO A 604 -35.16 1.14 28.47
CA PRO A 604 -35.59 2.54 28.30
C PRO A 604 -36.91 2.86 29.02
N ASN A 605 -37.63 1.86 29.55
CA ASN A 605 -38.84 2.10 30.32
C ASN A 605 -38.47 2.64 31.71
N PRO A 606 -38.87 3.87 32.09
CA PRO A 606 -38.52 4.45 33.39
C PRO A 606 -39.08 3.66 34.59
N ARG A 607 -40.08 2.79 34.37
CA ARG A 607 -40.65 1.90 35.39
C ARG A 607 -39.88 0.57 35.53
N CYS A 608 -39.04 0.22 34.56
CA CYS A 608 -38.30 -1.04 34.53
C CYS A 608 -36.80 -0.73 34.66
N ARG A 609 -36.19 -1.11 35.79
CA ARG A 609 -34.73 -0.93 36.02
C ARG A 609 -33.91 -2.16 35.61
N ASN A 610 -34.45 -2.98 34.72
CA ASN A 610 -33.76 -4.19 34.29
C ASN A 610 -32.46 -3.85 33.54
N LYS A 611 -31.39 -4.56 33.90
CA LYS A 611 -30.03 -4.45 33.34
C LYS A 611 -29.55 -5.73 32.68
N GLN A 612 -30.27 -6.85 32.82
CA GLN A 612 -29.86 -8.18 32.34
C GLN A 612 -31.07 -8.97 31.81
N GLY A 613 -30.87 -9.87 30.85
CA GLY A 613 -31.96 -10.70 30.32
C GLY A 613 -32.72 -10.04 29.17
N PHE A 614 -31.97 -9.58 28.16
CA PHE A 614 -32.54 -9.13 26.90
C PHE A 614 -32.55 -10.29 25.90
N ILE A 615 -33.71 -10.57 25.31
CA ILE A 615 -33.88 -11.64 24.32
C ILE A 615 -33.83 -11.02 22.93
N LEU A 616 -32.86 -11.41 22.10
CA LEU A 616 -32.79 -10.97 20.71
C LEU A 616 -33.98 -11.52 19.90
N LYS A 617 -34.60 -10.69 19.07
CA LYS A 617 -35.62 -11.07 18.09
C LYS A 617 -35.02 -11.10 16.68
N PRO A 618 -34.70 -12.28 16.11
CA PRO A 618 -34.08 -12.35 14.79
C PRO A 618 -34.95 -11.78 13.68
N HIS A 619 -36.27 -12.01 13.72
CA HIS A 619 -37.17 -11.58 12.64
C HIS A 619 -37.31 -10.06 12.47
N GLN A 620 -37.08 -9.30 13.54
CA GLN A 620 -37.13 -7.83 13.55
C GLN A 620 -35.72 -7.21 13.57
N SER A 621 -34.68 -8.05 13.51
CA SER A 621 -33.29 -7.62 13.50
C SER A 621 -32.76 -7.56 12.07
N THR A 622 -31.80 -6.69 11.84
CA THR A 622 -31.17 -6.53 10.53
C THR A 622 -29.88 -7.32 10.48
N PHE A 623 -29.86 -8.32 9.59
CA PHE A 623 -28.67 -9.11 9.25
C PHE A 623 -28.13 -8.69 7.89
N THR A 624 -26.80 -8.77 7.74
CA THR A 624 -26.09 -8.65 6.46
C THR A 624 -25.16 -9.84 6.29
N ASP A 625 -24.93 -10.27 5.06
CA ASP A 625 -23.92 -11.30 4.81
C ASP A 625 -22.53 -10.71 4.93
N TRP A 626 -21.62 -11.43 5.57
CA TRP A 626 -20.22 -11.05 5.66
C TRP A 626 -19.32 -12.23 5.32
N GLN A 627 -18.14 -11.90 4.81
CA GLN A 627 -17.11 -12.87 4.48
C GLN A 627 -15.74 -12.32 4.85
N LYS A 628 -14.88 -13.20 5.35
CA LYS A 628 -13.48 -12.88 5.68
C LYS A 628 -12.57 -13.42 4.57
N ILE A 629 -11.71 -12.55 4.05
CA ILE A 629 -10.78 -12.82 2.96
C ILE A 629 -9.38 -12.51 3.44
N ARG A 630 -8.45 -13.47 3.36
CA ARG A 630 -7.04 -13.23 3.68
C ARG A 630 -6.27 -12.83 2.43
N VAL A 631 -5.77 -11.60 2.44
CA VAL A 631 -5.05 -11.01 1.31
C VAL A 631 -3.56 -10.93 1.63
N GLN A 632 -2.72 -11.30 0.66
CA GLN A 632 -1.27 -11.32 0.77
C GLN A 632 -0.63 -10.36 -0.24
N GLU A 633 0.53 -9.79 0.11
CA GLU A 633 1.29 -8.92 -0.78
C GLU A 633 1.68 -9.65 -2.07
N HIS A 634 1.62 -8.96 -3.22
CA HIS A 634 2.02 -9.54 -4.49
C HIS A 634 3.53 -9.82 -4.54
N ALA A 635 3.92 -10.96 -5.10
CA ALA A 635 5.34 -11.37 -5.22
C ALA A 635 6.25 -10.29 -5.83
N ASN A 636 5.77 -9.58 -6.86
CA ASN A 636 6.56 -8.60 -7.61
C ASN A 636 6.93 -7.34 -6.79
N ARG A 637 6.24 -7.06 -5.68
CA ARG A 637 6.48 -5.87 -4.83
C ARG A 637 7.25 -6.20 -3.55
N ILE A 638 7.63 -7.46 -3.34
CA ILE A 638 8.35 -7.88 -2.15
C ILE A 638 9.84 -7.55 -2.33
N PRO A 639 10.48 -6.81 -1.40
CA PRO A 639 11.92 -6.65 -1.43
C PRO A 639 12.62 -8.00 -1.19
N ALA A 640 13.68 -8.27 -1.94
CA ALA A 640 14.39 -9.55 -1.90
C ALA A 640 14.78 -9.92 -0.45
N GLY A 641 14.45 -11.15 -0.06
CA GLY A 641 14.76 -11.70 1.28
C GLY A 641 13.71 -11.42 2.36
N SER A 642 12.63 -10.68 2.09
CA SER A 642 11.54 -10.47 3.05
C SER A 642 10.39 -11.47 2.88
N MET A 643 9.76 -11.87 3.99
CA MET A 643 8.52 -12.66 3.94
C MET A 643 7.33 -11.77 3.55
N PRO A 644 6.40 -12.27 2.71
CA PRO A 644 5.17 -11.57 2.35
C PRO A 644 4.27 -11.39 3.57
N ARG A 645 3.77 -10.16 3.78
CA ARG A 645 2.78 -9.86 4.81
C ARG A 645 1.37 -10.18 4.32
N SER A 646 0.49 -10.55 5.25
CA SER A 646 -0.93 -10.78 5.00
C SER A 646 -1.79 -9.95 5.93
N VAL A 647 -2.97 -9.57 5.44
CA VAL A 647 -3.99 -8.81 6.17
C VAL A 647 -5.34 -9.50 5.98
N ASP A 648 -6.15 -9.51 7.03
CA ASP A 648 -7.52 -9.99 6.97
C ASP A 648 -8.43 -8.84 6.50
N VAL A 649 -9.13 -9.09 5.39
CA VAL A 649 -10.09 -8.20 4.76
C VAL A 649 -11.50 -8.72 5.04
N ILE A 650 -12.38 -7.86 5.53
CA ILE A 650 -13.79 -8.15 5.80
C ILE A 650 -14.60 -7.50 4.67
N VAL A 651 -15.44 -8.27 4.01
CA VAL A 651 -16.41 -7.79 3.01
C VAL A 651 -17.84 -8.03 3.52
N ARG A 652 -18.77 -7.15 3.14
CA ARG A 652 -20.19 -7.20 3.53
C ARG A 652 -21.11 -7.09 2.31
N GLY A 653 -22.33 -7.62 2.44
CA GLY A 653 -23.41 -7.49 1.46
C GLY A 653 -23.05 -8.07 0.08
N ASP A 654 -23.43 -7.37 -0.98
CA ASP A 654 -23.36 -7.82 -2.39
C ASP A 654 -21.93 -8.03 -2.94
N ILE A 655 -20.91 -7.76 -2.11
CA ILE A 655 -19.48 -7.93 -2.44
C ILE A 655 -18.98 -9.33 -2.03
N CYS A 656 -19.72 -10.04 -1.17
CA CYS A 656 -19.41 -11.42 -0.80
C CYS A 656 -19.37 -12.33 -2.04
N GLU A 657 -18.52 -13.37 -2.00
CA GLU A 657 -18.29 -14.34 -3.08
C GLU A 657 -17.77 -13.80 -4.43
N ARG A 658 -17.55 -12.49 -4.59
CA ARG A 658 -16.98 -11.94 -5.84
C ARG A 658 -15.56 -12.41 -6.12
N VAL A 659 -14.85 -12.83 -5.08
CA VAL A 659 -13.40 -13.02 -5.09
C VAL A 659 -13.05 -14.48 -4.83
N LYS A 660 -12.11 -15.03 -5.60
CA LYS A 660 -11.66 -16.41 -5.42
C LYS A 660 -10.21 -16.48 -4.94
N PRO A 661 -9.85 -17.54 -4.20
CA PRO A 661 -8.45 -17.80 -3.87
C PRO A 661 -7.57 -17.83 -5.13
N GLY A 662 -6.49 -17.06 -5.10
CA GLY A 662 -5.53 -16.88 -6.19
C GLY A 662 -5.76 -15.66 -7.08
N ASP A 663 -6.92 -15.01 -6.98
CA ASP A 663 -7.15 -13.79 -7.73
C ASP A 663 -6.34 -12.63 -7.13
N LYS A 664 -5.75 -11.83 -8.01
CA LYS A 664 -5.18 -10.53 -7.66
C LYS A 664 -6.33 -9.54 -7.57
N ILE A 665 -6.40 -8.81 -6.48
CA ILE A 665 -7.53 -7.95 -6.18
C ILE A 665 -7.06 -6.57 -5.77
N GLN A 666 -7.94 -5.62 -6.05
CA GLN A 666 -7.89 -4.28 -5.52
C GLN A 666 -9.12 -4.13 -4.61
N ALA A 667 -8.87 -3.88 -3.33
CA ALA A 667 -9.92 -3.63 -2.36
C ALA A 667 -9.85 -2.16 -1.93
N VAL A 668 -10.97 -1.47 -2.02
CA VAL A 668 -11.15 -0.11 -1.51
C VAL A 668 -11.95 -0.21 -0.22
N GLY A 669 -11.53 0.54 0.80
CA GLY A 669 -12.16 0.48 2.10
C GLY A 669 -11.37 1.22 3.14
N SER A 670 -11.64 0.92 4.41
CA SER A 670 -10.96 1.54 5.52
C SER A 670 -10.32 0.53 6.46
N MET A 671 -9.20 0.93 7.07
CA MET A 671 -8.60 0.16 8.15
C MET A 671 -9.42 0.35 9.43
N ILE A 672 -9.80 -0.78 10.05
CA ILE A 672 -10.56 -0.83 11.29
C ILE A 672 -9.80 -1.62 12.35
N CYS A 673 -10.12 -1.33 13.61
CA CYS A 673 -9.53 -1.99 14.77
C CYS A 673 -10.57 -2.91 15.40
N VAL A 674 -10.41 -4.22 15.26
CA VAL A 674 -11.36 -5.23 15.74
C VAL A 674 -10.84 -5.82 17.06
N PRO A 675 -11.65 -5.94 18.12
CA PRO A 675 -11.21 -6.55 19.38
C PRO A 675 -10.91 -8.04 19.19
N ASP A 676 -9.71 -8.49 19.57
CA ASP A 676 -9.28 -9.89 19.48
C ASP A 676 -9.44 -10.56 20.85
N VAL A 677 -10.62 -11.13 21.08
CA VAL A 677 -10.97 -11.86 22.32
C VAL A 677 -10.30 -13.24 22.43
N PRO A 678 -10.15 -14.03 21.34
CA PRO A 678 -9.52 -15.36 21.40
C PRO A 678 -8.03 -15.36 21.80
N ALA A 679 -7.26 -14.31 21.47
CA ALA A 679 -5.82 -14.24 21.78
C ALA A 679 -5.47 -14.32 23.29
N MET A 680 -6.46 -14.21 24.17
CA MET A 680 -6.29 -14.31 25.62
C MET A 680 -6.37 -15.74 26.19
N MET A 681 -6.84 -16.71 25.41
CA MET A 681 -6.96 -18.10 25.87
C MET A 681 -5.79 -18.93 25.32
N LYS A 682 -4.94 -19.47 26.20
CA LYS A 682 -3.87 -20.39 25.77
C LYS A 682 -4.49 -21.58 25.00
N PRO A 683 -3.85 -22.05 23.91
CA PRO A 683 -4.30 -23.26 23.21
C PRO A 683 -4.25 -24.45 24.18
N GLY A 684 -5.40 -24.83 24.74
CA GLY A 684 -5.52 -25.83 25.79
C GLY A 684 -6.68 -25.58 26.76
N GLU A 685 -6.98 -24.33 27.10
CA GLU A 685 -8.06 -24.00 28.05
C GLU A 685 -9.47 -23.98 27.42
N MET A 686 -9.58 -23.71 26.11
CA MET A 686 -10.87 -23.67 25.40
C MET A 686 -11.69 -24.96 25.54
N ALA A 687 -11.03 -26.12 25.53
CA ALA A 687 -11.69 -27.42 25.69
C ALA A 687 -12.13 -27.72 27.13
N THR A 688 -11.53 -27.05 28.13
CA THR A 688 -11.85 -27.27 29.54
C THR A 688 -13.03 -26.41 30.02
N THR A 689 -13.21 -25.20 29.49
CA THR A 689 -14.29 -24.29 29.93
C THR A 689 -15.67 -24.76 29.48
N VAL A 690 -15.79 -25.31 28.26
CA VAL A 690 -17.05 -25.91 27.76
C VAL A 690 -17.44 -27.17 28.56
N LYS A 691 -16.45 -27.94 29.04
CA LYS A 691 -16.70 -29.06 29.97
C LYS A 691 -17.05 -28.60 31.40
N ARG A 692 -16.58 -27.42 31.82
CA ARG A 692 -16.78 -26.90 33.17
C ARG A 692 -18.20 -26.35 33.38
N GLU A 693 -18.88 -25.87 32.35
CA GLU A 693 -20.28 -25.43 32.44
C GLU A 693 -21.27 -26.59 32.61
N GLN A 694 -21.01 -27.76 32.01
CA GLN A 694 -21.85 -28.95 32.23
C GLN A 694 -21.73 -29.54 33.63
N THR A 695 -20.71 -29.14 34.42
CA THR A 695 -20.42 -29.75 35.73
C THR A 695 -20.81 -28.86 36.92
N LYS A 696 -21.55 -27.77 36.70
CA LYS A 696 -22.02 -26.83 37.75
C LYS A 696 -23.22 -27.35 38.58
N ARG A 697 -23.29 -28.66 38.83
CA ARG A 697 -24.31 -29.24 39.74
C ARG A 697 -23.77 -30.05 40.91
N PHE A 698 -22.47 -30.20 41.10
CA PHE A 698 -21.94 -30.92 42.26
C PHE A 698 -20.63 -30.33 42.80
N ALA A 699 -20.53 -30.32 44.14
CA ALA A 699 -19.37 -30.03 44.99
C ALA A 699 -19.16 -28.58 45.44
N THR A 700 -19.84 -28.28 46.55
CA THR A 700 -19.38 -27.43 47.66
C THR A 700 -18.09 -27.99 48.27
N GLU A 701 -17.23 -27.09 48.78
CA GLU A 701 -16.13 -27.27 49.75
C GLU A 701 -14.67 -27.60 49.31
N MET A 702 -13.77 -26.80 49.91
CA MET A 702 -12.32 -26.92 50.14
C MET A 702 -11.33 -26.73 48.97
N SER A 703 -10.63 -25.58 48.93
CA SER A 703 -9.30 -25.44 49.56
C SER A 703 -8.71 -24.05 49.26
N ALA A 704 -8.28 -23.37 50.33
CA ALA A 704 -7.50 -22.14 50.27
C ALA A 704 -6.09 -22.41 49.73
N GLY A 705 -5.59 -21.51 48.89
CA GLY A 705 -4.20 -21.51 48.42
C GLY A 705 -3.97 -20.61 47.21
N ASN A 706 -3.23 -19.51 47.44
CA ASN A 706 -2.72 -18.53 46.47
C ASN A 706 -3.71 -17.52 45.86
N GLU A 707 -4.09 -16.52 46.66
CA GLU A 707 -4.55 -15.23 46.13
C GLU A 707 -3.34 -14.36 45.75
N GLY A 708 -2.84 -14.57 44.53
CA GLY A 708 -2.11 -13.54 43.80
C GLY A 708 -3.12 -12.60 43.16
N ILE A 709 -3.17 -11.35 43.62
CA ILE A 709 -3.86 -10.15 43.11
C ILE A 709 -4.62 -10.38 41.77
N SER A 710 -5.81 -10.99 41.86
CA SER A 710 -6.75 -11.13 40.74
C SER A 710 -8.02 -10.30 40.95
N GLY A 711 -7.99 -9.35 41.90
CA GLY A 711 -9.13 -8.50 42.27
C GLY A 711 -9.59 -7.53 41.16
N LEU A 712 -8.72 -7.17 40.22
CA LEU A 712 -9.09 -6.29 39.10
C LEU A 712 -9.95 -6.98 38.02
N LYS A 713 -9.83 -8.31 37.86
CA LYS A 713 -10.68 -9.08 36.92
C LYS A 713 -12.12 -9.24 37.41
N GLN A 714 -12.36 -9.18 38.72
CA GLN A 714 -13.71 -9.16 39.31
C GLN A 714 -14.43 -7.81 39.12
N LEU A 715 -13.69 -6.73 38.90
CA LEU A 715 -14.23 -5.39 38.59
C LEU A 715 -14.56 -5.20 37.10
N GLY A 716 -14.49 -6.26 36.28
CA GLY A 716 -14.85 -6.19 34.86
C GLY A 716 -13.80 -5.53 33.96
N VAL A 717 -12.63 -5.19 34.49
CA VAL A 717 -11.51 -4.63 33.71
C VAL A 717 -10.78 -5.79 33.01
N ARG A 718 -11.05 -5.95 31.71
CA ARG A 718 -10.30 -6.86 30.83
C ARG A 718 -9.29 -6.05 30.03
N GLU A 719 -8.06 -6.53 29.94
CA GLU A 719 -7.10 -6.00 28.95
C GLU A 719 -7.70 -6.17 27.54
N LEU A 720 -7.70 -5.11 26.74
CA LEU A 720 -8.29 -5.10 25.40
C LEU A 720 -7.20 -5.25 24.35
N THR A 721 -6.94 -6.47 23.91
CA THR A 721 -6.12 -6.73 22.73
C THR A 721 -6.94 -6.45 21.47
N HIS A 722 -6.41 -5.62 20.58
CA HIS A 722 -7.06 -5.30 19.31
C HIS A 722 -6.19 -5.75 18.13
N LYS A 723 -6.86 -6.22 17.08
CA LYS A 723 -6.25 -6.62 15.81
C LYS A 723 -6.69 -5.66 14.71
N ILE A 724 -5.73 -5.25 13.89
CA ILE A 724 -6.01 -4.43 12.70
C ILE A 724 -6.63 -5.34 11.63
N SER A 725 -7.77 -4.94 11.10
CA SER A 725 -8.44 -5.59 9.98
C SER A 725 -8.83 -4.54 8.95
N PHE A 726 -9.03 -4.95 7.70
CA PHE A 726 -9.43 -4.04 6.63
C PHE A 726 -10.89 -4.27 6.28
N LEU A 727 -11.74 -3.26 6.43
CA LEU A 727 -13.14 -3.33 6.00
C LEU A 727 -13.23 -2.83 4.56
N ALA A 728 -13.43 -3.74 3.61
CA ALA A 728 -13.55 -3.42 2.20
C ALA A 728 -15.01 -3.10 1.84
N THR A 729 -15.21 -1.95 1.23
CA THR A 729 -16.50 -1.48 0.69
C THR A 729 -16.58 -1.63 -0.81
N TYR A 730 -15.48 -1.96 -1.47
CA TYR A 730 -15.44 -2.37 -2.86
C TYR A 730 -14.30 -3.36 -3.08
N VAL A 731 -14.55 -4.44 -3.81
CA VAL A 731 -13.50 -5.39 -4.20
C VAL A 731 -13.66 -5.73 -5.68
N GLU A 732 -12.55 -5.61 -6.40
CA GLU A 732 -12.46 -5.95 -7.81
C GLU A 732 -11.25 -6.86 -8.07
N SER A 733 -11.39 -7.81 -8.99
CA SER A 733 -10.28 -8.65 -9.43
C SER A 733 -9.53 -7.96 -10.58
N ASP A 734 -8.21 -7.91 -10.50
CA ASP A 734 -7.26 -7.35 -11.47
C ASP A 734 -7.41 -7.95 -12.89
N SER A 735 -8.04 -9.14 -13.02
CA SER A 735 -8.42 -9.71 -14.31
C SER A 735 -9.40 -8.82 -15.12
N GLN A 736 -10.10 -7.90 -14.45
CA GLN A 736 -11.04 -6.93 -15.02
C GLN A 736 -10.41 -5.53 -15.14
N TRP A 737 -9.35 -5.27 -14.39
CA TRP A 737 -8.57 -4.05 -14.42
C TRP A 737 -7.65 -4.02 -15.66
N LYS A 738 -8.23 -3.71 -16.82
CA LYS A 738 -7.43 -3.20 -17.93
C LYS A 738 -6.94 -1.81 -17.55
N GLY A 739 -5.62 -1.66 -17.46
CA GLY A 739 -4.97 -0.47 -16.95
C GLY A 739 -5.50 0.82 -17.57
N GLY A 740 -5.71 1.82 -16.71
CA GLY A 740 -5.62 3.25 -16.99
C GLY A 740 -6.31 3.72 -18.27
N ASP A 741 -7.64 3.72 -18.27
CA ASP A 741 -8.45 4.91 -18.56
C ASP A 741 -9.94 4.53 -18.42
N SER A 742 -10.69 5.44 -17.81
CA SER A 742 -12.06 5.23 -17.33
C SER A 742 -13.03 4.79 -18.42
N ALA A 743 -13.65 3.61 -18.27
CA ALA A 743 -15.05 3.36 -18.64
C ALA A 743 -15.53 2.01 -18.10
N THR A 744 -16.47 2.08 -17.14
CA THR A 744 -17.51 1.11 -16.72
C THR A 744 -17.15 -0.39 -16.61
N PRO A 745 -17.37 -1.03 -15.44
CA PRO A 745 -17.27 -2.48 -15.31
C PRO A 745 -18.43 -3.16 -16.03
N ASP A 746 -18.14 -3.68 -17.22
CA ASP A 746 -19.05 -4.50 -18.03
C ASP A 746 -19.11 -5.95 -17.50
N VAL A 747 -19.40 -6.09 -16.20
CA VAL A 747 -19.52 -7.37 -15.50
C VAL A 747 -20.84 -7.41 -14.74
N MET A 748 -21.91 -7.42 -15.52
CA MET A 748 -23.20 -7.98 -15.11
C MET A 748 -23.68 -8.95 -16.19
N MET A 749 -22.84 -9.92 -16.56
CA MET A 749 -23.27 -11.07 -17.35
C MET A 749 -22.45 -12.31 -16.98
N ARG A 750 -22.90 -13.01 -15.94
CA ARG A 750 -22.69 -14.46 -15.80
C ARG A 750 -23.88 -15.08 -15.05
N GLY A 751 -25.06 -14.88 -15.61
CA GLY A 751 -26.16 -15.83 -15.50
C GLY A 751 -25.98 -16.94 -16.53
N GLU A 752 -26.39 -18.13 -16.17
CA GLU A 752 -26.17 -19.40 -16.85
C GLU A 752 -26.65 -19.43 -18.32
N GLY A 753 -26.09 -20.37 -19.08
CA GLY A 753 -26.39 -20.56 -20.50
C GLY A 753 -27.89 -20.73 -20.77
N GLY A 754 -28.39 -19.90 -21.67
CA GLY A 754 -29.67 -20.06 -22.35
C GLY A 754 -29.66 -19.22 -23.62
N GLU A 755 -29.69 -19.89 -24.77
CA GLU A 755 -29.94 -19.25 -26.07
C GLU A 755 -31.37 -18.69 -26.09
N TYR A 756 -31.56 -17.40 -26.39
CA TYR A 756 -32.84 -16.85 -26.83
C TYR A 756 -32.63 -15.91 -28.04
N PRO A 757 -33.16 -16.25 -29.23
CA PRO A 757 -32.97 -15.48 -30.45
C PRO A 757 -34.14 -14.51 -30.68
N GLU A 758 -34.15 -13.33 -30.05
CA GLU A 758 -35.23 -12.35 -30.32
C GLU A 758 -34.79 -10.86 -30.41
N ILE A 759 -33.49 -10.54 -30.35
CA ILE A 759 -33.01 -9.13 -30.45
C ILE A 759 -32.47 -8.79 -31.85
N GLN A 760 -32.45 -9.73 -32.80
CA GLN A 760 -31.94 -9.48 -34.15
C GLN A 760 -32.87 -8.60 -35.01
N GLN A 761 -34.14 -8.43 -34.62
CA GLN A 761 -35.17 -7.84 -35.49
C GLN A 761 -35.46 -6.35 -35.22
N ALA A 762 -34.86 -5.76 -34.18
CA ALA A 762 -34.95 -4.32 -33.91
C ALA A 762 -33.83 -3.48 -34.54
N MET A 763 -32.84 -4.12 -35.18
CA MET A 763 -31.64 -3.46 -35.74
C MET A 763 -31.80 -2.90 -37.17
N THR A 764 -33.00 -2.89 -37.76
CA THR A 764 -33.18 -2.60 -39.20
C THR A 764 -33.97 -1.31 -39.52
N VAL A 765 -34.48 -0.55 -38.54
CA VAL A 765 -35.44 0.55 -38.84
C VAL A 765 -34.85 1.96 -38.82
N LEU A 766 -33.61 2.20 -38.39
CA LEU A 766 -33.01 3.54 -38.45
C LEU A 766 -31.66 3.48 -39.13
N GLY A 767 -31.69 3.53 -40.47
CA GLY A 767 -30.51 3.69 -41.29
C GLY A 767 -29.85 5.06 -41.06
N MET A 768 -28.88 5.10 -40.15
CA MET A 768 -27.82 6.11 -40.11
C MET A 768 -26.50 5.41 -39.76
N THR A 769 -25.51 5.65 -40.60
CA THR A 769 -24.13 5.17 -40.44
C THR A 769 -23.33 6.23 -39.68
N ILE A 770 -22.49 5.76 -38.74
CA ILE A 770 -21.34 6.42 -38.11
C ILE A 770 -21.65 7.46 -37.02
N ASP A 771 -21.32 7.11 -35.77
CA ASP A 771 -20.32 7.82 -34.96
C ASP A 771 -19.88 6.95 -33.75
N VAL A 772 -18.89 6.09 -34.01
CA VAL A 772 -18.20 5.20 -33.05
C VAL A 772 -16.83 5.83 -32.69
N ALA A 773 -16.76 7.15 -32.60
CA ALA A 773 -15.49 7.88 -32.68
C ALA A 773 -14.99 8.53 -31.38
N VAL A 774 -15.79 8.69 -30.32
CA VAL A 774 -15.40 9.60 -29.20
C VAL A 774 -14.85 8.90 -27.95
N LEU A 775 -14.96 7.58 -27.82
CA LEU A 775 -14.42 6.79 -26.68
C LEU A 775 -13.05 6.13 -26.95
N PHE A 776 -12.43 6.39 -28.11
CA PHE A 776 -11.21 5.70 -28.58
C PHE A 776 -9.93 6.56 -28.61
N ALA A 777 -9.93 7.77 -28.05
CA ALA A 777 -8.83 8.72 -28.25
C ALA A 777 -7.45 8.23 -27.74
N GLY A 778 -7.38 7.55 -26.59
CA GLY A 778 -6.11 7.02 -26.06
C GLY A 778 -5.70 5.64 -26.59
N GLN A 779 -6.65 4.82 -27.07
CA GLN A 779 -6.37 3.49 -27.63
C GLN A 779 -6.12 3.49 -29.14
N ALA A 780 -6.47 4.57 -29.85
CA ALA A 780 -6.25 4.66 -31.30
C ALA A 780 -4.75 4.57 -31.65
N GLU A 781 -3.91 5.35 -30.97
CA GLU A 781 -2.45 5.36 -31.21
C GLU A 781 -1.80 3.98 -30.97
N HIS A 782 -2.13 3.33 -29.85
CA HIS A 782 -1.62 1.99 -29.54
C HIS A 782 -2.13 0.94 -30.53
N ARG A 783 -3.40 1.02 -30.95
CA ARG A 783 -3.98 0.04 -31.88
C ARG A 783 -3.36 0.16 -33.27
N ASP A 784 -3.04 1.36 -33.71
CA ASP A 784 -2.40 1.60 -35.00
C ASP A 784 -0.95 1.10 -35.00
N ARG A 785 -0.20 1.31 -33.90
CA ARG A 785 1.14 0.72 -33.71
C ARG A 785 1.11 -0.82 -33.64
N LEU A 786 0.11 -1.40 -32.99
CA LEU A 786 -0.05 -2.87 -32.94
C LEU A 786 -0.41 -3.44 -34.33
N LYS A 787 -1.21 -2.71 -35.13
CA LYS A 787 -1.47 -3.07 -36.54
C LYS A 787 -0.22 -3.03 -37.38
N GLU A 788 0.61 -1.99 -37.25
CA GLU A 788 1.90 -1.90 -37.94
C GLU A 788 2.79 -3.12 -37.62
N ILE A 789 2.86 -3.53 -36.35
CA ILE A 789 3.60 -4.75 -35.95
C ILE A 789 3.02 -6.01 -36.61
N SER A 790 1.70 -6.07 -36.80
CA SER A 790 1.01 -7.23 -37.41
C SER A 790 1.16 -7.30 -38.94
N GLU A 791 1.29 -6.16 -39.61
CA GLU A 791 1.36 -6.04 -41.08
C GLU A 791 2.76 -6.23 -41.66
N HIS A 792 3.80 -6.27 -40.82
CA HIS A 792 5.16 -6.60 -41.25
C HIS A 792 5.27 -8.00 -41.89
N ALA A 793 6.34 -8.21 -42.67
CA ALA A 793 6.57 -9.47 -43.41
C ALA A 793 6.69 -10.72 -42.50
N ASP A 794 7.30 -10.59 -41.31
CA ASP A 794 7.50 -11.69 -40.35
C ASP A 794 7.22 -11.27 -38.88
N PRO A 795 5.95 -11.06 -38.49
CA PRO A 795 5.59 -10.67 -37.12
C PRO A 795 6.00 -11.75 -36.11
N PHE A 796 5.98 -13.02 -36.51
CA PHE A 796 6.28 -14.14 -35.62
C PHE A 796 7.73 -14.13 -35.12
N SER A 797 8.71 -13.91 -36.00
CA SER A 797 10.13 -13.84 -35.63
C SER A 797 10.46 -12.56 -34.86
N ARG A 798 9.85 -11.42 -35.21
CA ARG A 798 10.05 -10.16 -34.50
C ARG A 798 9.52 -10.21 -33.06
N LEU A 799 8.30 -10.71 -32.87
CA LEU A 799 7.72 -10.90 -31.53
C LEU A 799 8.50 -11.94 -30.72
N ALA A 800 8.99 -13.00 -31.35
CA ALA A 800 9.85 -13.99 -30.67
C ALA A 800 11.17 -13.38 -30.19
N LYS A 801 11.81 -12.48 -30.95
CA LYS A 801 13.05 -11.80 -30.51
C LYS A 801 12.83 -10.88 -29.30
N ALA A 802 11.64 -10.31 -29.14
CA ALA A 802 11.27 -9.50 -27.98
C ALA A 802 11.08 -10.32 -26.69
N ILE A 803 10.90 -11.64 -26.79
CA ILE A 803 10.80 -12.53 -25.64
C ILE A 803 12.18 -12.79 -25.04
N ALA A 804 12.30 -12.58 -23.73
CA ALA A 804 13.53 -12.78 -22.95
C ALA A 804 14.77 -12.15 -23.61
N PRO A 805 14.88 -10.80 -23.62
CA PRO A 805 16.02 -10.10 -24.26
C PRO A 805 17.36 -10.42 -23.58
N GLY A 806 17.35 -10.84 -22.32
CA GLY A 806 18.55 -11.27 -21.60
C GLY A 806 19.14 -12.60 -22.09
N VAL A 807 18.37 -13.40 -22.84
CA VAL A 807 18.84 -14.70 -23.37
C VAL A 807 19.19 -14.56 -24.85
N CYS A 808 20.42 -14.92 -25.20
CA CYS A 808 20.91 -14.93 -26.58
C CYS A 808 20.41 -16.18 -27.34
N GLY A 809 20.02 -16.02 -28.60
CA GLY A 809 19.67 -17.14 -29.49
C GLY A 809 18.35 -17.86 -29.19
N GLN A 810 18.29 -19.14 -29.57
CA GLN A 810 17.17 -20.08 -29.39
C GLN A 810 15.79 -19.57 -29.85
N GLU A 811 15.71 -19.10 -31.10
CA GLU A 811 14.47 -18.55 -31.67
C GLU A 811 13.29 -19.54 -31.64
N ASP A 812 13.55 -20.85 -31.82
CA ASP A 812 12.50 -21.87 -31.81
C ASP A 812 11.82 -21.99 -30.44
N VAL A 813 12.60 -21.91 -29.35
CA VAL A 813 12.07 -21.94 -27.98
C VAL A 813 11.26 -20.67 -27.71
N LYS A 814 11.77 -19.51 -28.13
CA LYS A 814 11.06 -18.23 -28.00
C LYS A 814 9.74 -18.22 -28.78
N LYS A 815 9.72 -18.77 -29.99
CA LYS A 815 8.51 -18.98 -30.80
C LYS A 815 7.52 -19.92 -30.09
N GLY A 816 8.00 -21.01 -29.50
CA GLY A 816 7.18 -21.92 -28.70
C GLY A 816 6.54 -21.25 -27.48
N ILE A 817 7.32 -20.47 -26.73
CA ILE A 817 6.83 -19.70 -25.57
C ILE A 817 5.81 -18.64 -26.02
N LEU A 818 6.02 -17.95 -27.16
CA LEU A 818 5.04 -17.01 -27.71
C LEU A 818 3.68 -17.67 -27.97
N LEU A 819 3.70 -18.85 -28.61
CA LEU A 819 2.47 -19.61 -28.87
C LEU A 819 1.80 -20.08 -27.57
N GLN A 820 2.58 -20.43 -26.55
CA GLN A 820 2.06 -20.75 -25.22
C GLN A 820 1.36 -19.57 -24.55
N LEU A 821 1.91 -18.35 -24.66
CA LEU A 821 1.31 -17.14 -24.08
C LEU A 821 -0.02 -16.76 -24.76
N ILE A 822 -0.16 -17.03 -26.06
CA ILE A 822 -1.37 -16.72 -26.84
C ILE A 822 -2.43 -17.82 -26.69
N GLY A 823 -2.01 -19.09 -26.65
CA GLY A 823 -2.89 -20.25 -26.54
C GLY A 823 -3.79 -20.50 -27.77
N GLY A 824 -4.40 -21.67 -27.84
CA GLY A 824 -5.37 -22.06 -28.87
C GLY A 824 -6.83 -21.75 -28.50
N VAL A 825 -7.78 -22.26 -29.28
CA VAL A 825 -9.21 -22.01 -29.04
C VAL A 825 -9.79 -23.11 -28.13
N PRO A 826 -10.30 -22.80 -26.93
CA PRO A 826 -11.05 -23.77 -26.14
C PRO A 826 -12.38 -24.05 -26.84
N LYS A 827 -12.72 -25.32 -27.03
CA LYS A 827 -13.95 -25.74 -27.74
C LYS A 827 -14.83 -26.61 -26.85
N VAL A 828 -16.13 -26.57 -27.08
CA VAL A 828 -17.10 -27.47 -26.44
C VAL A 828 -17.79 -28.27 -27.53
N THR A 829 -17.80 -29.60 -27.40
CA THR A 829 -18.43 -30.49 -28.37
C THR A 829 -19.95 -30.36 -28.27
N ARG A 830 -20.62 -29.98 -29.37
CA ARG A 830 -22.09 -29.75 -29.41
C ARG A 830 -22.96 -30.93 -28.99
N LYS A 831 -22.48 -32.18 -29.11
CA LYS A 831 -23.28 -33.39 -28.86
C LYS A 831 -23.14 -33.98 -27.45
N GLU A 832 -22.00 -33.76 -26.79
CA GLU A 832 -21.67 -34.43 -25.52
C GLU A 832 -21.25 -33.44 -24.41
N GLY A 833 -21.17 -32.14 -24.71
CA GLY A 833 -20.79 -31.12 -23.72
C GLY A 833 -19.34 -31.22 -23.22
N MET A 834 -18.53 -32.15 -23.75
CA MET A 834 -17.12 -32.31 -23.39
C MET A 834 -16.31 -31.08 -23.80
N LYS A 835 -15.50 -30.57 -22.89
CA LYS A 835 -14.60 -29.43 -23.10
C LYS A 835 -13.27 -29.93 -23.67
N LEU A 836 -12.93 -29.46 -24.85
CA LEU A 836 -11.63 -29.68 -25.48
C LEU A 836 -10.68 -28.55 -25.06
N ARG A 837 -9.53 -28.94 -24.53
CA ARG A 837 -8.45 -28.03 -24.13
C ARG A 837 -7.96 -27.21 -25.33
N GLY A 838 -7.77 -25.90 -25.12
CA GLY A 838 -7.14 -24.98 -26.07
C GLY A 838 -5.69 -24.61 -25.74
N ASP A 839 -5.26 -24.84 -24.50
CA ASP A 839 -3.95 -24.42 -23.98
C ASP A 839 -2.79 -25.27 -24.52
N ILE A 840 -1.59 -24.70 -24.62
CA ILE A 840 -0.39 -25.35 -25.18
C ILE A 840 0.63 -25.58 -24.06
N ASN A 841 1.12 -26.80 -23.94
CA ASN A 841 2.14 -27.17 -22.96
C ASN A 841 3.50 -27.30 -23.63
N VAL A 842 4.52 -26.71 -23.00
CA VAL A 842 5.90 -26.70 -23.51
C VAL A 842 6.83 -27.30 -22.47
N CYS A 843 7.69 -28.22 -22.89
CA CYS A 843 8.78 -28.75 -22.07
C CYS A 843 10.13 -28.41 -22.70
N ILE A 844 11.05 -27.91 -21.88
CA ILE A 844 12.42 -27.59 -22.24
C ILE A 844 13.34 -28.54 -21.47
N VAL A 845 14.03 -29.40 -22.20
CA VAL A 845 15.08 -30.27 -21.66
C VAL A 845 16.41 -29.76 -22.18
N GLY A 846 17.43 -29.71 -21.34
CA GLY A 846 18.76 -29.40 -21.84
C GLY A 846 19.86 -29.57 -20.82
N ASP A 847 21.09 -29.41 -21.26
CA ASP A 847 22.23 -29.47 -20.35
C ASP A 847 22.18 -28.28 -19.35
N PRO A 848 22.88 -28.39 -18.20
CA PRO A 848 23.09 -27.27 -17.29
C PRO A 848 23.60 -26.03 -18.03
N SER A 849 23.35 -24.84 -17.48
CA SER A 849 23.82 -23.56 -18.03
C SER A 849 23.20 -23.09 -19.36
N THR A 850 22.23 -23.82 -19.91
CA THR A 850 21.51 -23.43 -21.16
C THR A 850 20.40 -22.36 -20.96
N ALA A 851 20.50 -21.52 -19.91
CA ALA A 851 19.56 -20.45 -19.57
C ALA A 851 18.07 -20.83 -19.37
N LYS A 852 17.74 -22.13 -19.23
CA LYS A 852 16.35 -22.62 -19.06
C LYS A 852 15.58 -21.92 -17.94
N SER A 853 16.16 -21.86 -16.73
CA SER A 853 15.51 -21.20 -15.58
C SER A 853 15.30 -19.70 -15.81
N GLN A 854 16.09 -19.05 -16.69
CA GLN A 854 15.91 -17.65 -17.04
C GLN A 854 14.63 -17.43 -17.87
N PHE A 855 14.28 -18.36 -18.76
CA PHE A 855 13.00 -18.33 -19.47
C PHE A 855 11.82 -18.44 -18.50
N LEU A 856 11.88 -19.37 -17.54
CA LEU A 856 10.81 -19.57 -16.56
C LEU A 856 10.62 -18.33 -15.69
N LYS A 857 11.71 -17.74 -15.19
CA LYS A 857 11.67 -16.49 -14.39
C LYS A 857 11.14 -15.31 -15.20
N TRP A 858 11.55 -15.18 -16.46
CA TRP A 858 11.04 -14.12 -17.32
C TRP A 858 9.52 -14.27 -17.55
N VAL A 859 9.02 -15.49 -17.79
CA VAL A 859 7.58 -15.74 -17.98
C VAL A 859 6.79 -15.47 -16.69
N SER A 860 7.31 -15.86 -15.51
CA SER A 860 6.66 -15.58 -14.23
C SER A 860 6.55 -14.08 -13.94
N ASP A 861 7.56 -13.30 -14.33
CA ASP A 861 7.56 -11.85 -14.14
C ASP A 861 6.74 -11.12 -15.22
N PHE A 862 6.68 -11.69 -16.43
CA PHE A 862 5.98 -11.10 -17.56
C PHE A 862 4.45 -11.21 -17.43
N LEU A 863 3.93 -12.36 -17.00
CA LEU A 863 2.49 -12.61 -16.87
C LEU A 863 1.98 -12.41 -15.43
N PRO A 864 0.84 -11.72 -15.22
CA PRO A 864 0.30 -11.52 -13.88
C PRO A 864 -0.20 -12.81 -13.21
N ARG A 865 -0.72 -13.78 -13.97
CA ARG A 865 -1.22 -15.07 -13.46
C ARG A 865 -0.23 -16.22 -13.67
N ALA A 866 1.07 -15.92 -13.70
CA ALA A 866 2.09 -16.96 -13.77
C ALA A 866 2.72 -17.24 -12.40
N VAL A 867 2.87 -18.52 -12.08
CA VAL A 867 3.47 -18.98 -10.82
C VAL A 867 4.72 -19.78 -11.15
N TYR A 868 5.82 -19.47 -10.47
CA TYR A 868 7.05 -20.24 -10.51
C TYR A 868 7.09 -21.22 -9.34
N ALA A 869 7.25 -22.51 -9.65
CA ALA A 869 7.36 -23.59 -8.70
C ALA A 869 8.62 -24.42 -8.98
N SER A 870 9.28 -24.88 -7.93
CA SER A 870 10.39 -25.84 -8.05
C SER A 870 9.85 -27.24 -7.77
N GLY A 871 10.08 -28.18 -8.70
CA GLY A 871 9.60 -29.55 -8.61
C GLY A 871 10.09 -30.31 -7.36
N LYS A 872 11.23 -29.91 -6.79
CA LYS A 872 11.76 -30.50 -5.55
C LYS A 872 11.15 -29.89 -4.28
N ALA A 873 10.83 -28.60 -4.31
CA ALA A 873 10.29 -27.88 -3.15
C ALA A 873 8.75 -27.95 -3.06
N SER A 874 8.08 -28.23 -4.17
CA SER A 874 6.62 -28.30 -4.27
C SER A 874 6.14 -29.74 -4.11
N THR A 875 5.33 -29.99 -3.08
CA THR A 875 4.62 -31.27 -2.88
C THR A 875 3.35 -31.33 -3.73
N ALA A 876 2.72 -32.51 -3.89
CA ALA A 876 1.42 -32.65 -4.57
C ALA A 876 0.36 -31.67 -4.04
N ALA A 877 0.33 -31.43 -2.72
CA ALA A 877 -0.59 -30.49 -2.09
C ALA A 877 -0.26 -29.03 -2.45
N GLY A 878 1.03 -28.69 -2.56
CA GLY A 878 1.49 -27.37 -3.01
C GLY A 878 1.27 -27.11 -4.50
N LEU A 879 1.24 -28.16 -5.34
CA LEU A 879 0.94 -28.04 -6.77
C LEU A 879 -0.56 -28.00 -7.06
N THR A 880 -1.35 -28.86 -6.39
CA THR A 880 -2.79 -29.02 -6.64
C THR A 880 -3.62 -28.17 -5.68
N ALA A 881 -4.07 -28.74 -4.56
CA ALA A 881 -4.61 -28.01 -3.44
C ALA A 881 -4.38 -28.76 -2.12
N GLY A 882 -4.11 -27.99 -1.07
CA GLY A 882 -4.01 -28.45 0.30
C GLY A 882 -5.37 -28.40 0.99
N VAL A 883 -5.54 -29.25 2.00
CA VAL A 883 -6.68 -29.16 2.91
C VAL A 883 -6.14 -28.77 4.28
N ALA A 884 -6.60 -27.63 4.80
CA ALA A 884 -6.21 -27.10 6.09
C ALA A 884 -7.43 -26.87 6.97
N ARG A 885 -7.23 -26.82 8.29
CA ARG A 885 -8.29 -26.42 9.23
C ARG A 885 -8.04 -24.98 9.66
N ASP A 886 -9.08 -24.16 9.57
CA ASP A 886 -9.01 -22.79 10.05
C ASP A 886 -9.05 -22.77 11.59
N PRO A 887 -8.08 -22.14 12.28
CA PRO A 887 -8.04 -22.14 13.75
C PRO A 887 -9.19 -21.36 14.40
N GLU A 888 -9.82 -20.42 13.69
CA GLU A 888 -10.92 -19.59 14.23
C GLU A 888 -12.28 -20.30 14.11
N SER A 889 -12.61 -20.83 12.94
CA SER A 889 -13.89 -21.51 12.68
C SER A 889 -13.86 -23.02 12.95
N ASN A 890 -12.67 -23.64 13.04
CA ASN A 890 -12.46 -25.10 13.07
C ASN A 890 -13.00 -25.83 11.81
N ASP A 891 -13.39 -25.07 10.79
CA ASP A 891 -13.86 -25.58 9.51
C ASP A 891 -12.68 -25.99 8.63
N VAL A 892 -12.93 -26.97 7.78
CA VAL A 892 -11.96 -27.46 6.81
C VAL A 892 -11.99 -26.55 5.59
N ILE A 893 -10.90 -25.84 5.34
CA ILE A 893 -10.71 -24.95 4.19
C ILE A 893 -9.76 -25.58 3.16
N ILE A 894 -9.98 -25.25 1.89
CA ILE A 894 -9.11 -25.66 0.79
C ILE A 894 -8.11 -24.53 0.50
N GLU A 895 -6.83 -24.85 0.52
CA GLU A 895 -5.76 -23.94 0.12
C GLU A 895 -5.38 -24.23 -1.33
N PRO A 896 -5.55 -23.27 -2.27
CA PRO A 896 -5.19 -23.48 -3.66
C PRO A 896 -3.68 -23.67 -3.81
N GLY A 897 -3.29 -24.68 -4.59
CA GLY A 897 -1.89 -24.88 -4.99
C GLY A 897 -1.53 -24.12 -6.28
N ALA A 898 -0.27 -24.21 -6.68
CA ALA A 898 0.30 -23.44 -7.78
C ALA A 898 -0.49 -23.54 -9.10
N LEU A 899 -0.99 -24.73 -9.46
CA LEU A 899 -1.75 -24.94 -10.70
C LEU A 899 -3.08 -24.18 -10.72
N MET A 900 -3.76 -24.10 -9.57
CA MET A 900 -5.03 -23.39 -9.47
C MET A 900 -4.84 -21.88 -9.42
N LEU A 901 -3.79 -21.43 -8.73
CA LEU A 901 -3.41 -20.02 -8.70
C LEU A 901 -3.09 -19.50 -10.11
N SER A 902 -2.58 -20.36 -11.00
CA SER A 902 -2.27 -20.07 -12.40
C SER A 902 -3.45 -20.28 -13.39
N ASP A 903 -4.71 -20.33 -12.96
CA ASP A 903 -5.86 -20.48 -13.88
C ASP A 903 -5.87 -19.39 -14.97
N ASN A 904 -6.02 -19.78 -16.25
CA ASN A 904 -5.88 -18.96 -17.47
C ASN A 904 -4.51 -18.28 -17.67
N GLY A 905 -3.50 -18.70 -16.92
CA GLY A 905 -2.11 -18.24 -17.00
C GLY A 905 -1.14 -19.40 -17.31
N VAL A 906 0.10 -19.25 -16.84
CA VAL A 906 1.19 -20.21 -17.08
C VAL A 906 1.79 -20.67 -15.75
N CYS A 907 1.79 -21.98 -15.50
CA CYS A 907 2.49 -22.57 -14.37
C CYS A 907 3.89 -23.00 -14.83
N CYS A 908 4.92 -22.35 -14.29
CA CYS A 908 6.32 -22.64 -14.59
C CYS A 908 6.87 -23.61 -13.55
N ILE A 909 7.35 -24.78 -13.98
CA ILE A 909 7.90 -25.82 -13.11
C ILE A 909 9.36 -26.07 -13.48
N ASP A 910 10.26 -25.74 -12.56
CA ASP A 910 11.70 -26.03 -12.69
C ASP A 910 12.05 -27.38 -12.08
N GLU A 911 13.13 -28.01 -12.55
CA GLU A 911 13.57 -29.34 -12.11
C GLU A 911 12.47 -30.40 -12.15
N PHE A 912 11.71 -30.45 -13.26
CA PHE A 912 10.59 -31.38 -13.42
C PHE A 912 11.01 -32.86 -13.28
N ASP A 913 12.27 -33.18 -13.61
CA ASP A 913 12.86 -34.52 -13.43
C ASP A 913 13.10 -34.91 -11.96
N LYS A 914 13.16 -33.94 -11.05
CA LYS A 914 13.40 -34.18 -9.60
C LYS A 914 12.11 -34.32 -8.79
N MET A 915 10.96 -34.24 -9.45
CA MET A 915 9.67 -34.36 -8.80
C MET A 915 9.34 -35.82 -8.50
N ASP A 916 8.81 -36.08 -7.30
CA ASP A 916 8.37 -37.41 -6.91
C ASP A 916 7.23 -37.92 -7.81
N ALA A 917 7.21 -39.23 -8.09
CA ALA A 917 6.19 -39.84 -8.93
C ALA A 917 4.74 -39.60 -8.44
N LYS A 918 4.53 -39.44 -7.12
CA LYS A 918 3.21 -39.12 -6.54
C LYS A 918 2.73 -37.72 -6.93
N ASP A 919 3.65 -36.77 -6.99
CA ASP A 919 3.37 -35.38 -7.34
C ASP A 919 3.15 -35.24 -8.85
N GLN A 920 3.91 -36.02 -9.64
CA GLN A 920 3.68 -36.15 -11.08
C GLN A 920 2.25 -36.65 -11.38
N VAL A 921 1.77 -37.70 -10.67
CA VAL A 921 0.38 -38.23 -10.81
C VAL A 921 -0.68 -37.14 -10.63
N ALA A 922 -0.49 -36.22 -9.69
CA ALA A 922 -1.44 -35.14 -9.43
C ALA A 922 -1.55 -34.16 -10.62
N ILE A 923 -0.48 -33.99 -11.39
CA ILE A 923 -0.46 -33.15 -12.59
C ILE A 923 -1.17 -33.83 -13.78
N HIS A 924 -1.26 -35.17 -13.79
CA HIS A 924 -1.87 -35.89 -14.91
C HIS A 924 -3.33 -35.51 -15.14
N GLU A 925 -4.09 -35.23 -14.09
CA GLU A 925 -5.49 -34.83 -14.17
C GLU A 925 -5.60 -33.39 -14.73
N GLY A 926 -4.85 -32.46 -14.12
CA GLY A 926 -4.84 -31.05 -14.50
C GLY A 926 -4.42 -30.80 -15.96
N MET A 927 -3.41 -31.52 -16.47
CA MET A 927 -2.95 -31.35 -17.87
C MET A 927 -3.95 -31.81 -18.93
N GLU A 928 -4.79 -32.81 -18.62
CA GLU A 928 -5.71 -33.43 -19.58
C GLU A 928 -7.11 -32.83 -19.48
N GLN A 929 -7.66 -32.83 -18.26
CA GLN A 929 -9.05 -32.44 -18.00
C GLN A 929 -9.18 -30.96 -17.65
N GLN A 930 -8.07 -30.24 -17.43
CA GLN A 930 -8.04 -28.85 -16.98
C GLN A 930 -8.85 -28.59 -15.70
N THR A 931 -9.03 -29.66 -14.93
CA THR A 931 -9.74 -29.67 -13.65
C THR A 931 -9.00 -30.62 -12.71
N ILE A 932 -9.10 -30.34 -11.42
CA ILE A 932 -8.52 -31.15 -10.35
C ILE A 932 -9.66 -31.47 -9.39
N SER A 933 -9.90 -32.76 -9.17
CA SER A 933 -10.87 -33.26 -8.21
C SER A 933 -10.20 -33.62 -6.90
N ILE A 934 -10.73 -33.10 -5.78
CA ILE A 934 -10.23 -33.39 -4.45
C ILE A 934 -11.38 -33.97 -3.64
N SER A 935 -11.15 -35.19 -3.13
CA SER A 935 -12.06 -35.88 -2.20
C SER A 935 -11.30 -36.18 -0.91
N LYS A 936 -11.13 -35.15 -0.07
CA LYS A 936 -10.36 -35.24 1.19
C LYS A 936 -11.13 -34.56 2.32
N ALA A 937 -11.01 -35.09 3.54
CA ALA A 937 -11.59 -34.53 4.76
C ALA A 937 -13.10 -34.20 4.69
N GLY A 938 -13.87 -35.01 3.95
CA GLY A 938 -15.32 -34.84 3.80
C GLY A 938 -15.76 -33.84 2.72
N ILE A 939 -14.82 -33.17 2.03
CA ILE A 939 -15.12 -32.26 0.92
C ILE A 939 -14.85 -32.99 -0.40
N GLN A 940 -15.89 -33.09 -1.23
CA GLN A 940 -15.79 -33.50 -2.63
C GLN A 940 -15.94 -32.26 -3.51
N ALA A 941 -14.82 -31.68 -3.94
CA ALA A 941 -14.80 -30.47 -4.74
C ALA A 941 -14.01 -30.70 -6.04
N THR A 942 -14.50 -30.14 -7.14
CA THR A 942 -13.79 -30.07 -8.42
C THR A 942 -13.42 -28.63 -8.70
N MET A 943 -12.16 -28.39 -9.01
CA MET A 943 -11.64 -27.04 -9.21
C MET A 943 -11.01 -26.92 -10.59
N ASN A 944 -11.15 -25.76 -11.22
CA ASN A 944 -10.60 -25.52 -12.54
C ASN A 944 -9.11 -25.21 -12.45
N ALA A 945 -8.33 -25.79 -13.36
CA ALA A 945 -6.89 -25.58 -13.49
C ALA A 945 -6.56 -25.39 -14.99
N ARG A 946 -7.12 -24.35 -15.62
CA ARG A 946 -6.91 -24.04 -17.04
C ARG A 946 -5.58 -23.31 -17.24
N ALA A 947 -4.51 -23.89 -16.71
CA ALA A 947 -3.17 -23.35 -16.77
C ALA A 947 -2.37 -24.07 -17.86
N SER A 948 -1.60 -23.31 -18.64
CA SER A 948 -0.57 -23.88 -19.50
C SER A 948 0.66 -24.23 -18.66
N ILE A 949 1.30 -25.38 -18.90
CA ILE A 949 2.49 -25.79 -18.16
C ILE A 949 3.75 -25.52 -18.99
N LEU A 950 4.68 -24.78 -18.41
CA LEU A 950 6.05 -24.61 -18.90
C LEU A 950 7.00 -25.38 -17.97
N ALA A 951 7.56 -26.49 -18.43
CA ALA A 951 8.43 -27.34 -17.63
C ALA A 951 9.89 -27.22 -18.09
N ALA A 952 10.81 -27.08 -17.14
CA ALA A 952 12.25 -27.25 -17.38
C ALA A 952 12.73 -28.55 -16.72
N ALA A 953 13.49 -29.36 -17.46
CA ALA A 953 14.09 -30.59 -16.94
C ALA A 953 15.56 -30.71 -17.34
N ASN A 954 16.30 -31.47 -16.55
CA ASN A 954 17.68 -31.84 -16.84
C ASN A 954 17.77 -33.29 -17.34
N PRO A 955 18.71 -33.62 -18.25
CA PRO A 955 19.04 -35.00 -18.60
C PRO A 955 19.46 -35.80 -17.36
N LYS A 956 19.17 -37.10 -17.36
CA LYS A 956 19.41 -38.01 -16.23
C LYS A 956 20.86 -38.00 -15.72
N TRP A 957 21.82 -37.94 -16.64
CA TRP A 957 23.26 -37.93 -16.34
C TRP A 957 23.87 -36.53 -16.29
N GLY A 958 23.04 -35.48 -16.26
CA GLY A 958 23.50 -34.09 -16.32
C GLY A 958 23.95 -33.63 -17.71
N ARG A 959 24.28 -34.55 -18.62
CA ARG A 959 24.48 -34.27 -20.04
C ARG A 959 23.60 -35.17 -20.91
N TYR A 960 23.16 -34.65 -22.05
CA TYR A 960 22.40 -35.41 -23.02
C TYR A 960 23.28 -36.41 -23.77
N ASN A 961 22.96 -37.72 -23.67
CA ASN A 961 23.70 -38.74 -24.39
C ASN A 961 23.06 -39.00 -25.76
N LEU A 962 23.78 -38.66 -26.84
CA LEU A 962 23.32 -38.84 -28.22
C LEU A 962 23.13 -40.32 -28.60
N ALA A 963 23.83 -41.24 -27.93
CA ALA A 963 23.72 -42.68 -28.20
C ALA A 963 22.45 -43.30 -27.58
N ALA A 964 21.88 -42.67 -26.56
CA ALA A 964 20.67 -43.14 -25.89
C ALA A 964 19.41 -42.50 -26.49
N GLY A 965 18.31 -43.25 -26.51
CA GLY A 965 17.02 -42.70 -26.94
C GLY A 965 16.51 -41.61 -25.99
N LEU A 966 15.64 -40.72 -26.48
CA LEU A 966 15.06 -39.63 -25.70
C LEU A 966 14.44 -40.08 -24.37
N GLN A 967 13.72 -41.22 -24.39
CA GLN A 967 13.09 -41.80 -23.20
C GLN A 967 14.10 -42.28 -22.14
N GLN A 968 15.30 -42.69 -22.54
CA GLN A 968 16.34 -43.11 -21.60
C GLN A 968 17.13 -41.92 -21.06
N ASN A 969 17.23 -40.84 -21.84
CA ASN A 969 17.90 -39.59 -21.46
C ASN A 969 17.12 -38.77 -20.43
N VAL A 970 15.79 -38.93 -20.36
CA VAL A 970 14.92 -38.10 -19.53
C VAL A 970 14.06 -38.96 -18.60
N ASP A 971 14.06 -38.67 -17.31
CA ASP A 971 13.29 -39.40 -16.29
C ASP A 971 11.83 -38.92 -16.22
N ILE A 972 11.12 -38.98 -17.36
CA ILE A 972 9.71 -38.60 -17.48
C ILE A 972 8.91 -39.77 -18.05
N SER A 973 7.73 -40.01 -17.47
CA SER A 973 6.84 -41.07 -17.95
C SER A 973 6.30 -40.79 -19.37
N GLN A 974 6.16 -41.83 -20.19
CA GLN A 974 5.64 -41.73 -21.55
C GLN A 974 4.27 -41.02 -21.65
N PRO A 975 3.30 -41.23 -20.73
CA PRO A 975 2.03 -40.52 -20.79
C PRO A 975 2.15 -39.00 -20.58
N LEU A 976 3.14 -38.53 -19.81
CA LEU A 976 3.43 -37.10 -19.62
C LEU A 976 4.12 -36.51 -20.86
N MET A 977 5.12 -37.22 -21.40
CA MET A 977 5.80 -36.78 -22.63
C MET A 977 4.81 -36.53 -23.77
N SER A 978 3.81 -37.40 -23.95
CA SER A 978 2.78 -37.24 -24.98
C SER A 978 1.80 -36.09 -24.72
N ARG A 979 1.78 -35.48 -23.52
CA ARG A 979 0.88 -34.36 -23.15
C ARG A 979 1.52 -32.99 -23.27
N PHE A 980 2.83 -32.96 -23.48
CA PHE A 980 3.51 -31.78 -23.96
C PHE A 980 3.32 -31.69 -25.46
N ASP A 981 2.83 -30.53 -25.91
CA ASP A 981 2.58 -30.25 -27.32
C ASP A 981 3.90 -29.94 -28.05
N LEU A 982 4.84 -29.30 -27.34
CA LEU A 982 6.19 -29.00 -27.83
C LEU A 982 7.23 -29.49 -26.83
N PHE A 983 8.27 -30.16 -27.35
CA PHE A 983 9.37 -30.72 -26.55
C PHE A 983 10.70 -30.26 -27.12
N TYR A 984 11.34 -29.28 -26.49
CA TYR A 984 12.61 -28.72 -26.96
C TYR A 984 13.78 -29.38 -26.23
N VAL A 985 14.72 -29.95 -26.98
CA VAL A 985 16.00 -30.44 -26.47
C VAL A 985 17.10 -29.43 -26.82
N LEU A 986 17.71 -28.85 -25.79
CA LEU A 986 18.82 -27.91 -25.86
C LEU A 986 20.12 -28.64 -25.50
N ILE A 987 20.97 -28.86 -26.50
CA ILE A 987 22.25 -29.53 -26.33
C ILE A 987 23.31 -28.42 -26.24
N ASP A 988 24.18 -28.52 -25.24
CA ASP A 988 25.34 -27.63 -25.10
C ASP A 988 26.52 -28.20 -25.89
N ALA A 989 26.65 -27.77 -27.15
CA ALA A 989 27.75 -28.16 -28.02
C ALA A 989 28.77 -27.00 -28.09
N PRO A 990 30.07 -27.26 -27.88
CA PRO A 990 31.09 -26.22 -27.92
C PRO A 990 31.29 -25.74 -29.36
N ASP A 991 30.68 -24.61 -29.71
CA ASP A 991 30.87 -23.92 -30.99
C ASP A 991 31.42 -22.51 -30.79
N LYS A 992 32.47 -22.18 -31.56
CA LYS A 992 33.22 -20.93 -31.39
C LYS A 992 32.42 -19.70 -31.78
N GLU A 993 31.53 -19.82 -32.78
CA GLU A 993 30.73 -18.69 -33.23
C GLU A 993 29.58 -18.40 -32.26
N ASP A 994 28.84 -19.44 -31.86
CA ASP A 994 27.79 -19.33 -30.86
C ASP A 994 28.32 -18.85 -29.50
N ASP A 995 29.42 -19.40 -29.01
CA ASP A 995 30.05 -18.97 -27.75
C ASP A 995 30.50 -17.52 -27.81
N ARG A 996 31.00 -17.06 -28.96
CA ARG A 996 31.39 -15.65 -29.16
C ARG A 996 30.17 -14.74 -29.11
N GLN A 997 29.05 -15.12 -29.71
CA GLN A 997 27.81 -14.36 -29.65
C GLN A 997 27.26 -14.31 -28.22
N ILE A 998 27.28 -15.44 -27.51
CA ILE A 998 26.86 -15.54 -26.11
C ILE A 998 27.72 -14.64 -25.22
N ALA A 999 29.05 -14.72 -25.34
CA ALA A 999 29.97 -13.90 -24.56
C ALA A 999 29.79 -12.40 -24.84
N GLN A 1000 29.64 -12.00 -26.09
CA GLN A 1000 29.36 -10.60 -26.45
C GLN A 1000 28.03 -10.11 -25.87
N HIS A 1001 26.99 -10.95 -25.89
CA HIS A 1001 25.69 -10.61 -25.33
C HIS A 1001 25.75 -10.46 -23.81
N LEU A 1002 26.38 -11.41 -23.11
CA LEU A 1002 26.57 -11.34 -21.66
C LEU A 1002 27.36 -10.10 -21.24
N LEU A 1003 28.44 -9.78 -21.95
CA LEU A 1003 29.22 -8.56 -21.71
C LEU A 1003 28.37 -7.30 -21.94
N LYS A 1004 27.55 -7.25 -23.01
CA LYS A 1004 26.61 -6.12 -23.24
C LYS A 1004 25.64 -5.96 -22.08
N THR A 1005 25.11 -7.07 -21.53
CA THR A 1005 24.21 -7.03 -20.37
C THR A 1005 24.92 -6.53 -19.11
N HIS A 1006 26.17 -6.95 -18.85
CA HIS A 1006 26.94 -6.52 -17.68
C HIS A 1006 27.43 -5.06 -17.78
N VAL A 1007 27.84 -4.59 -18.96
CA VAL A 1007 28.28 -3.20 -19.20
C VAL A 1007 27.12 -2.21 -19.02
N ARG A 1008 25.88 -2.62 -19.31
CA ARG A 1008 24.65 -1.82 -19.12
C ARG A 1008 24.19 -1.70 -17.66
N GLY A 1009 24.94 -2.24 -16.69
CA GLY A 1009 24.61 -2.21 -15.26
C GLY A 1009 24.52 -0.82 -14.60
N SER A 1010 24.74 0.28 -15.34
CA SER A 1010 24.58 1.66 -14.86
C SER A 1010 23.69 2.46 -15.82
N ARG A 1011 22.36 2.44 -15.56
CA ARG A 1011 21.30 3.35 -16.07
C ARG A 1011 21.21 3.59 -17.59
N GLY A 1012 20.08 3.17 -18.18
CA GLY A 1012 19.41 3.95 -19.25
C GLY A 1012 19.18 3.25 -20.61
N SER A 1013 17.89 3.20 -20.97
CA SER A 1013 17.23 3.12 -22.28
C SER A 1013 17.20 1.81 -23.10
N ASP A 1014 15.99 1.23 -23.10
CA ASP A 1014 15.36 0.39 -24.13
C ASP A 1014 15.11 1.16 -25.46
N GLU A 1015 15.94 2.14 -25.82
CA GLU A 1015 15.68 3.03 -26.97
C GLU A 1015 15.87 2.36 -28.35
N ASN A 1016 16.51 1.17 -28.39
CA ASN A 1016 16.73 0.42 -29.64
C ASN A 1016 15.96 -0.91 -29.70
N ALA A 1017 14.98 -1.14 -28.83
CA ALA A 1017 14.09 -2.29 -28.97
C ALA A 1017 12.88 -1.91 -29.85
N ASP A 1018 12.81 -2.47 -31.06
CA ASP A 1018 11.71 -2.27 -32.02
C ASP A 1018 10.30 -2.61 -31.47
N VAL A 1019 10.22 -3.35 -30.35
CA VAL A 1019 8.99 -3.74 -29.65
C VAL A 1019 9.24 -3.68 -28.15
N THR A 1020 8.46 -2.88 -27.42
CA THR A 1020 8.57 -2.80 -25.96
C THR A 1020 7.84 -3.96 -25.27
N SER A 1021 8.21 -4.28 -24.02
CA SER A 1021 7.51 -5.32 -23.24
C SER A 1021 6.03 -4.99 -23.00
N THR A 1022 5.67 -3.71 -22.96
CA THR A 1022 4.29 -3.22 -22.87
C THR A 1022 3.52 -3.49 -24.15
N ASP A 1023 4.12 -3.20 -25.32
CA ASP A 1023 3.51 -3.49 -26.62
C ASP A 1023 3.27 -5.00 -26.77
N LEU A 1024 4.22 -5.84 -26.35
CA LEU A 1024 4.09 -7.30 -26.39
C LEU A 1024 2.89 -7.79 -25.55
N ARG A 1025 2.69 -7.25 -24.35
CA ARG A 1025 1.54 -7.60 -23.49
C ARG A 1025 0.21 -7.22 -24.14
N LEU A 1026 0.12 -6.00 -24.68
CA LEU A 1026 -1.09 -5.51 -25.36
C LEU A 1026 -1.38 -6.37 -26.60
N TYR A 1027 -0.36 -6.69 -27.38
CA TYR A 1027 -0.48 -7.54 -28.57
C TYR A 1027 -1.02 -8.93 -28.24
N ILE A 1028 -0.48 -9.59 -27.21
CA ILE A 1028 -0.95 -10.90 -26.75
C ILE A 1028 -2.42 -10.83 -26.30
N ASN A 1029 -2.80 -9.78 -25.57
CA ASN A 1029 -4.17 -9.61 -25.10
C ASN A 1029 -5.18 -9.43 -26.25
N GLU A 1030 -4.83 -8.69 -27.30
CA GLU A 1030 -5.66 -8.57 -28.50
C GLU A 1030 -5.70 -9.89 -29.29
N ALA A 1031 -4.55 -10.56 -29.45
CA ALA A 1031 -4.47 -11.84 -30.15
C ALA A 1031 -5.33 -12.94 -29.48
N ARG A 1032 -5.41 -12.98 -28.14
CA ARG A 1032 -6.23 -13.94 -27.39
C ARG A 1032 -7.74 -13.81 -27.64
N LYS A 1033 -8.23 -12.60 -28.00
CA LYS A 1033 -9.66 -12.37 -28.30
C LYS A 1033 -10.08 -13.00 -29.63
N ILE A 1034 -9.14 -13.19 -30.55
CA ILE A 1034 -9.43 -13.72 -31.88
C ILE A 1034 -9.69 -15.22 -31.77
N GLN A 1035 -10.80 -15.69 -32.33
CA GLN A 1035 -11.16 -17.10 -32.39
C GLN A 1035 -11.15 -17.58 -33.85
N PRO A 1036 -10.00 -18.07 -34.35
CA PRO A 1036 -9.87 -18.46 -35.75
C PRO A 1036 -10.68 -19.72 -36.08
N ARG A 1037 -11.23 -19.77 -37.29
CA ARG A 1037 -11.91 -20.96 -37.84
C ARG A 1037 -10.98 -21.75 -38.77
N ILE A 1038 -11.01 -23.07 -38.68
CA ILE A 1038 -10.20 -23.94 -39.54
C ILE A 1038 -10.85 -24.02 -40.93
N THR A 1039 -10.08 -23.70 -41.97
CA THR A 1039 -10.53 -23.81 -43.36
C THR A 1039 -10.44 -25.25 -43.88
N GLU A 1040 -11.21 -25.59 -44.91
CA GLU A 1040 -11.20 -26.92 -45.50
C GLU A 1040 -9.83 -27.31 -46.07
N ARG A 1041 -9.13 -26.35 -46.71
CA ARG A 1041 -7.77 -26.55 -47.20
C ARG A 1041 -6.78 -26.83 -46.07
N ALA A 1042 -6.89 -26.13 -44.94
CA ALA A 1042 -6.06 -26.37 -43.76
C ALA A 1042 -6.32 -27.77 -43.18
N ARG A 1043 -7.58 -28.23 -43.14
CA ARG A 1043 -7.95 -29.57 -42.66
C ARG A 1043 -7.23 -30.68 -43.44
N VAL A 1044 -7.25 -30.60 -44.77
CA VAL A 1044 -6.55 -31.56 -45.64
C VAL A 1044 -5.04 -31.54 -45.39
N LEU A 1045 -4.44 -30.36 -45.23
CA LEU A 1045 -3.01 -30.21 -44.94
C LEU A 1045 -2.62 -30.76 -43.56
N ILE A 1046 -3.42 -30.51 -42.52
CA ILE A 1046 -3.20 -31.05 -41.17
C ILE A 1046 -3.17 -32.58 -41.22
N VAL A 1047 -4.11 -33.22 -41.92
CA VAL A 1047 -4.13 -34.68 -42.09
C VAL A 1047 -2.89 -35.17 -42.85
N LYS A 1048 -2.53 -34.50 -43.94
CA LYS A 1048 -1.33 -34.83 -44.73
C LYS A 1048 -0.06 -34.75 -43.88
N TYR A 1049 0.12 -33.69 -43.11
CA TYR A 1049 1.30 -33.51 -42.27
C TYR A 1049 1.34 -34.48 -41.09
N TYR A 1050 0.19 -34.81 -40.51
CA TYR A 1050 0.11 -35.82 -39.46
C TYR A 1050 0.49 -37.22 -39.95
N VAL A 1051 0.03 -37.62 -41.14
CA VAL A 1051 0.45 -38.89 -41.76
C VAL A 1051 1.97 -38.87 -42.00
N LYS A 1052 2.52 -37.77 -42.51
CA LYS A 1052 3.96 -37.60 -42.68
C LYS A 1052 4.75 -37.72 -41.37
N LEU A 1053 4.25 -37.15 -40.26
CA LEU A 1053 4.88 -37.31 -38.94
C LEU A 1053 4.95 -38.78 -38.51
N ARG A 1054 3.91 -39.57 -38.81
CA ARG A 1054 3.86 -41.01 -38.51
C ARG A 1054 4.70 -41.86 -39.45
N GLU A 1055 4.82 -41.48 -40.72
CA GLU A 1055 5.66 -42.19 -41.68
C GLU A 1055 7.14 -42.04 -41.35
N ALA A 1056 7.55 -40.87 -40.86
CA ALA A 1056 8.91 -40.65 -40.36
C ALA A 1056 9.32 -41.59 -39.21
N GLU A 1057 8.35 -42.21 -38.51
CA GLU A 1057 8.60 -43.20 -37.43
C GLU A 1057 8.95 -44.61 -37.98
N LYS A 1058 8.60 -44.95 -39.24
CA LYS A 1058 8.73 -46.32 -39.76
C LYS A 1058 10.16 -46.73 -40.20
N GLY A 1059 11.16 -45.87 -40.03
CA GLY A 1059 12.57 -46.18 -40.37
C GLY A 1059 13.16 -47.31 -39.50
N MET A 1060 14.00 -48.17 -40.08
CA MET A 1060 14.52 -49.41 -39.44
C MET A 1060 15.45 -49.16 -38.22
N PHE A 1061 15.92 -47.92 -38.05
CA PHE A 1061 16.66 -47.45 -36.86
C PHE A 1061 15.98 -46.19 -36.32
N LYS A 1062 15.24 -46.30 -35.20
CA LYS A 1062 14.98 -45.26 -34.16
C LYS A 1062 13.70 -45.57 -33.35
N ARG A 1063 13.87 -46.16 -32.15
CA ARG A 1063 12.80 -46.40 -31.16
C ARG A 1063 12.54 -45.21 -30.22
N ALA A 1064 12.91 -43.97 -30.59
CA ALA A 1064 13.11 -42.89 -29.62
C ALA A 1064 11.86 -42.06 -29.26
N TYR A 1065 10.83 -41.97 -30.11
CA TYR A 1065 9.64 -41.14 -29.86
C TYR A 1065 8.41 -41.62 -30.64
N ARG A 1066 7.27 -41.88 -29.96
CA ARG A 1066 6.04 -42.42 -30.57
C ARG A 1066 5.01 -41.34 -30.84
N VAL A 1067 4.55 -41.18 -32.09
CA VAL A 1067 3.59 -40.12 -32.47
C VAL A 1067 2.15 -40.57 -32.20
N THR A 1068 1.50 -39.95 -31.20
CA THR A 1068 0.12 -40.27 -30.79
C THR A 1068 -0.93 -39.37 -31.47
N VAL A 1069 -2.21 -39.70 -31.32
CA VAL A 1069 -3.32 -38.85 -31.80
C VAL A 1069 -3.35 -37.50 -31.05
N ARG A 1070 -2.82 -37.42 -29.83
CA ARG A 1070 -2.70 -36.15 -29.10
C ARG A 1070 -1.86 -35.12 -29.86
N GLN A 1071 -0.84 -35.57 -30.59
CA GLN A 1071 -0.01 -34.70 -31.43
C GLN A 1071 -0.80 -34.11 -32.61
N LEU A 1072 -1.86 -34.76 -33.08
CA LEU A 1072 -2.79 -34.18 -34.05
C LEU A 1072 -3.58 -33.03 -33.43
N GLU A 1073 -4.06 -33.20 -32.19
CA GLU A 1073 -4.72 -32.11 -31.44
C GLU A 1073 -3.75 -30.96 -31.17
N SER A 1074 -2.49 -31.26 -30.80
CA SER A 1074 -1.41 -30.29 -30.64
C SER A 1074 -1.19 -29.48 -31.92
N LEU A 1075 -1.12 -30.15 -33.07
CA LEU A 1075 -0.94 -29.49 -34.37
C LEU A 1075 -2.12 -28.56 -34.71
N VAL A 1076 -3.35 -28.93 -34.34
CA VAL A 1076 -4.53 -28.07 -34.48
C VAL A 1076 -4.42 -26.83 -33.59
N ARG A 1077 -4.11 -27.01 -32.29
CA ARG A 1077 -3.96 -25.89 -31.33
C ARG A 1077 -2.84 -24.94 -31.75
N LEU A 1078 -1.70 -25.48 -32.18
CA LEU A 1078 -0.56 -24.69 -32.67
C LEU A 1078 -0.93 -23.92 -33.95
N SER A 1079 -1.64 -24.54 -34.89
CA SER A 1079 -2.09 -23.86 -36.11
C SER A 1079 -3.06 -22.71 -35.82
N GLU A 1080 -3.94 -22.88 -34.82
CA GLU A 1080 -4.84 -21.83 -34.33
C GLU A 1080 -4.08 -20.71 -33.61
N ALA A 1081 -3.11 -21.05 -32.76
CA ALA A 1081 -2.28 -20.08 -32.05
C ALA A 1081 -1.41 -19.27 -33.03
N VAL A 1082 -0.84 -19.91 -34.06
CA VAL A 1082 -0.12 -19.21 -35.13
C VAL A 1082 -1.07 -18.27 -35.87
N ALA A 1083 -2.29 -18.71 -36.21
CA ALA A 1083 -3.28 -17.83 -36.84
C ALA A 1083 -3.64 -16.61 -35.97
N ARG A 1084 -3.67 -16.77 -34.65
CA ARG A 1084 -3.85 -15.66 -33.69
C ARG A 1084 -2.66 -14.71 -33.67
N VAL A 1085 -1.42 -15.18 -33.82
CA VAL A 1085 -0.26 -14.29 -33.99
C VAL A 1085 -0.46 -13.39 -35.20
N PHE A 1086 -0.84 -13.95 -36.36
CA PHE A 1086 -1.06 -13.15 -37.57
C PHE A 1086 -2.40 -12.39 -37.60
N TRP A 1087 -3.11 -12.29 -36.46
CA TRP A 1087 -4.46 -11.70 -36.34
C TRP A 1087 -5.47 -12.20 -37.38
N SER A 1088 -5.32 -13.43 -37.84
CA SER A 1088 -6.17 -14.02 -38.87
C SER A 1088 -7.40 -14.67 -38.25
N LYS A 1089 -8.60 -14.34 -38.77
CA LYS A 1089 -9.88 -14.98 -38.37
C LYS A 1089 -10.02 -16.40 -38.93
N GLU A 1090 -9.14 -16.82 -39.84
CA GLU A 1090 -9.17 -18.12 -40.49
C GLU A 1090 -7.78 -18.76 -40.49
N VAL A 1091 -7.72 -20.07 -40.26
CA VAL A 1091 -6.46 -20.83 -40.35
C VAL A 1091 -6.14 -21.10 -41.82
N LYS A 1092 -5.08 -20.48 -42.33
CA LYS A 1092 -4.55 -20.68 -43.68
C LYS A 1092 -3.58 -21.88 -43.70
N GLY A 1093 -3.33 -22.41 -44.90
CA GLY A 1093 -2.37 -23.52 -45.08
C GLY A 1093 -0.93 -23.17 -44.67
N THR A 1094 -0.53 -21.91 -44.80
CA THR A 1094 0.77 -21.39 -44.37
C THR A 1094 0.96 -21.49 -42.85
N HIS A 1095 -0.10 -21.23 -42.07
CA HIS A 1095 -0.05 -21.34 -40.60
C HIS A 1095 0.16 -22.80 -40.17
N VAL A 1096 -0.46 -23.75 -40.88
CA VAL A 1096 -0.30 -25.19 -40.62
C VAL A 1096 1.13 -25.64 -40.94
N GLU A 1097 1.71 -25.12 -42.01
CA GLU A 1097 3.09 -25.45 -42.39
C GLU A 1097 4.11 -24.92 -41.37
N LEU A 1098 3.94 -23.67 -40.90
CA LEU A 1098 4.77 -23.11 -39.82
C LEU A 1098 4.62 -23.91 -38.52
N ALA A 1099 3.40 -24.28 -38.14
CA ALA A 1099 3.14 -25.13 -36.96
C ALA A 1099 3.82 -26.50 -37.10
N TYR A 1100 3.74 -27.12 -38.28
CA TYR A 1100 4.41 -28.39 -38.57
C TYR A 1100 5.93 -28.27 -38.50
N GLN A 1101 6.52 -27.18 -39.01
CA GLN A 1101 7.96 -26.93 -38.92
C GLN A 1101 8.42 -26.81 -37.47
N LEU A 1102 7.66 -26.13 -36.59
CA LEU A 1102 7.98 -26.03 -35.16
C LEU A 1102 7.92 -27.39 -34.46
N VAL A 1103 6.87 -28.18 -34.71
CA VAL A 1103 6.74 -29.55 -34.16
C VAL A 1103 7.89 -30.42 -34.65
N ARG A 1104 8.23 -30.37 -35.94
CA ARG A 1104 9.35 -31.14 -36.49
C ARG A 1104 10.70 -30.67 -35.95
N GLY A 1105 10.91 -29.36 -35.81
CA GLY A 1105 12.11 -28.77 -35.24
C GLY A 1105 12.34 -29.21 -33.79
N SER A 1106 11.26 -29.39 -33.02
CA SER A 1106 11.31 -29.92 -31.66
C SER A 1106 11.85 -31.36 -31.60
N ILE A 1107 11.63 -32.18 -32.64
CA ILE A 1107 12.04 -33.59 -32.71
C ILE A 1107 13.41 -33.77 -33.40
N ARG A 1108 13.73 -32.97 -34.43
CA ARG A 1108 14.84 -33.21 -35.36
C ARG A 1108 16.25 -32.97 -34.78
N LYS A 1109 16.40 -32.15 -33.72
CA LYS A 1109 17.71 -31.93 -33.06
C LYS A 1109 18.30 -33.18 -32.41
N ILE A 1110 17.53 -34.27 -32.32
CA ILE A 1110 17.95 -35.56 -31.76
C ILE A 1110 18.67 -36.43 -32.83
N ASP A 1111 18.54 -36.09 -34.11
CA ASP A 1111 18.93 -36.95 -35.23
C ASP A 1111 20.27 -36.60 -35.90
N GLN A 1112 20.90 -35.48 -35.54
CA GLN A 1112 22.18 -35.06 -36.11
C GLN A 1112 23.32 -35.80 -35.42
N THR A 1113 23.70 -36.95 -36.00
CA THR A 1113 25.06 -37.46 -35.85
C THR A 1113 25.88 -36.79 -36.95
N ASP A 1114 26.90 -36.02 -36.57
CA ASP A 1114 27.90 -35.55 -37.51
C ASP A 1114 28.64 -36.76 -38.08
N VAL A 1115 28.84 -36.77 -39.40
CA VAL A 1115 29.54 -37.87 -40.08
C VAL A 1115 31.03 -37.55 -40.06
N GLU A 1116 31.79 -38.21 -39.18
CA GLU A 1116 33.25 -38.05 -39.13
C GLU A 1116 33.91 -38.74 -40.32
N ILE A 1117 34.37 -37.97 -41.31
CA ILE A 1117 35.10 -38.51 -42.47
C ILE A 1117 36.60 -38.48 -42.16
N GLY A 1118 37.18 -39.66 -41.97
CA GLY A 1118 38.63 -39.86 -41.85
C GLY A 1118 39.05 -40.54 -40.55
N GLY A 1119 39.30 -41.85 -40.64
CA GLY A 1119 40.01 -42.65 -39.65
C GLY A 1119 40.11 -44.09 -40.13
N GLU A 1120 41.32 -44.57 -40.38
CA GLU A 1120 41.59 -46.00 -40.44
C GLU A 1120 41.23 -46.61 -39.08
N GLU A 1121 40.44 -47.69 -39.07
CA GLU A 1121 40.15 -48.45 -37.86
C GLU A 1121 41.45 -49.13 -37.38
N GLU A 1122 42.19 -48.50 -36.46
CA GLU A 1122 43.08 -49.26 -35.58
C GLU A 1122 42.20 -49.96 -34.54
N ALA A 1123 42.23 -51.29 -34.60
CA ALA A 1123 41.51 -52.18 -33.70
C ALA A 1123 41.84 -51.88 -32.23
N GLU A 1124 40.78 -51.67 -31.44
CA GLU A 1124 40.84 -51.65 -29.98
C GLU A 1124 41.08 -53.09 -29.48
N ASP A 1125 42.31 -53.40 -29.07
CA ASP A 1125 42.57 -54.47 -28.10
C ASP A 1125 42.34 -53.92 -26.67
N GLU A 1126 41.58 -54.69 -25.91
CA GLU A 1126 41.18 -54.48 -24.51
C GLU A 1126 42.39 -54.30 -23.56
N GLU A 1127 42.26 -53.45 -22.53
CA GLU A 1127 42.59 -53.85 -21.14
C GLU A 1127 42.13 -52.84 -20.07
N LEU A 1128 41.99 -53.40 -18.87
CA LEU A 1128 41.29 -52.96 -17.67
C LEU A 1128 42.08 -52.01 -16.74
N ALA A 1129 41.29 -51.28 -15.95
CA ALA A 1129 41.45 -50.97 -14.51
C ALA A 1129 42.50 -49.94 -14.02
N ASP A 1130 42.01 -49.15 -13.06
CA ASP A 1130 42.67 -48.20 -12.17
C ASP A 1130 44.02 -48.67 -11.57
N GLN A 1131 44.97 -47.74 -11.41
CA GLN A 1131 45.52 -47.33 -10.09
C GLN A 1131 46.64 -46.27 -10.20
N ASP A 1132 46.46 -45.20 -9.40
CA ASP A 1132 47.39 -44.34 -8.66
C ASP A 1132 48.79 -43.96 -9.21
N GLY A 1133 49.10 -42.65 -9.12
CA GLY A 1133 50.45 -42.16 -8.85
C GLY A 1133 50.84 -40.82 -9.49
N ASP A 1134 50.93 -39.77 -8.68
CA ASP A 1134 51.64 -38.50 -8.97
C ASP A 1134 53.08 -38.74 -9.45
N VAL A 1135 53.49 -38.16 -10.60
CA VAL A 1135 54.83 -37.57 -10.80
C VAL A 1135 54.81 -36.51 -11.94
N ASP A 1136 55.38 -35.34 -11.63
CA ASP A 1136 55.79 -34.24 -12.52
C ASP A 1136 56.61 -34.68 -13.75
N MET A 1137 56.29 -34.18 -14.96
CA MET A 1137 57.27 -33.99 -16.07
C MET A 1137 56.78 -33.02 -17.16
N GLN A 1138 57.51 -31.90 -17.25
CA GLN A 1138 58.08 -31.25 -18.45
C GLN A 1138 57.33 -31.29 -19.80
N GLU A 1139 57.10 -30.08 -20.32
CA GLU A 1139 56.68 -29.74 -21.68
C GLU A 1139 57.40 -30.55 -22.77
N ALA A 1140 56.69 -31.49 -23.38
CA ALA A 1140 56.99 -31.99 -24.72
C ALA A 1140 56.03 -31.31 -25.71
N ALA A 1141 56.58 -30.61 -26.70
CA ALA A 1141 55.82 -29.94 -27.75
C ALA A 1141 54.89 -30.93 -28.51
N PRO A 1142 53.63 -30.56 -28.80
CA PRO A 1142 52.75 -31.44 -29.55
C PRO A 1142 53.16 -31.46 -31.02
N ARG A 1143 53.33 -32.67 -31.58
CA ARG A 1143 53.36 -32.89 -33.05
C ARG A 1143 52.01 -32.43 -33.63
N PRO A 1144 51.98 -31.79 -34.81
CA PRO A 1144 50.72 -31.33 -35.39
C PRO A 1144 49.87 -32.56 -35.76
N ARG A 1145 48.72 -32.73 -35.10
CA ARG A 1145 47.66 -33.64 -35.57
C ARG A 1145 47.15 -33.11 -36.91
N ALA A 1146 47.13 -33.96 -37.94
CA ALA A 1146 46.53 -33.65 -39.22
C ALA A 1146 45.08 -33.16 -39.01
N ARG A 1147 44.70 -32.05 -39.66
CA ARG A 1147 43.36 -31.46 -39.56
C ARG A 1147 42.33 -32.49 -40.01
N ARG A 1148 41.42 -32.86 -39.11
CA ARG A 1148 40.22 -33.66 -39.41
C ARG A 1148 39.14 -32.71 -39.90
N GLU A 1149 38.68 -32.86 -41.14
CA GLU A 1149 37.60 -32.05 -41.69
C GLU A 1149 36.24 -32.75 -41.45
N ARG A 1150 35.27 -31.99 -40.94
CA ARG A 1150 33.91 -32.47 -40.63
C ARG A 1150 32.94 -31.84 -41.61
N ILE A 1151 32.00 -32.63 -42.13
CA ILE A 1151 30.92 -32.16 -42.99
C ILE A 1151 29.57 -32.52 -42.38
N SER A 1152 28.55 -31.70 -42.65
CA SER A 1152 27.20 -32.00 -42.15
C SER A 1152 26.60 -33.20 -42.90
N PHE A 1153 25.77 -34.01 -42.23
CA PHE A 1153 25.08 -35.14 -42.87
C PHE A 1153 24.20 -34.70 -44.05
N ALA A 1154 23.64 -33.49 -44.00
CA ALA A 1154 22.81 -32.95 -45.07
C ALA A 1154 23.63 -32.64 -46.33
N GLU A 1155 24.81 -32.04 -46.18
CA GLU A 1155 25.75 -31.80 -47.29
C GLU A 1155 26.30 -33.13 -47.82
N TYR A 1156 26.67 -34.06 -46.93
CA TYR A 1156 27.08 -35.42 -47.32
C TYR A 1156 26.00 -36.14 -48.13
N GLU A 1157 24.75 -36.13 -47.67
CA GLU A 1157 23.62 -36.78 -48.35
C GLU A 1157 23.31 -36.10 -49.69
N GLN A 1158 23.46 -34.78 -49.77
CA GLN A 1158 23.28 -34.03 -51.02
C GLN A 1158 24.36 -34.39 -52.05
N ILE A 1159 25.64 -34.40 -51.64
CA ILE A 1159 26.77 -34.82 -52.48
C ILE A 1159 26.56 -36.27 -52.93
N ALA A 1160 26.23 -37.18 -52.01
CA ALA A 1160 26.00 -38.59 -52.32
C ALA A 1160 24.85 -38.80 -53.33
N ARG A 1161 23.76 -38.06 -53.18
CA ARG A 1161 22.61 -38.13 -54.11
C ARG A 1161 22.94 -37.57 -55.50
N SER A 1162 23.65 -36.46 -55.60
CA SER A 1162 24.06 -35.89 -56.89
C SER A 1162 25.03 -36.80 -57.63
N LEU A 1163 26.01 -37.37 -56.93
CA LEU A 1163 26.97 -38.32 -57.51
C LEU A 1163 26.27 -39.61 -57.95
N ALA A 1164 25.36 -40.15 -57.14
CA ALA A 1164 24.58 -41.34 -57.50
C ALA A 1164 23.63 -41.10 -58.69
N TRP A 1165 23.05 -39.91 -58.81
CA TRP A 1165 22.22 -39.54 -59.97
C TRP A 1165 23.03 -39.48 -61.26
N TYR A 1166 24.21 -38.86 -61.22
CA TYR A 1166 25.09 -38.73 -62.39
C TYR A 1166 25.54 -40.11 -62.92
N LEU A 1167 25.87 -41.03 -62.01
CA LEU A 1167 26.23 -42.40 -62.38
C LEU A 1167 25.04 -43.17 -62.99
N ASP A 1168 23.83 -43.02 -62.45
CA ASP A 1168 22.60 -43.62 -63.02
C ASP A 1168 22.34 -43.07 -64.44
N HIS A 1169 22.53 -41.77 -64.66
CA HIS A 1169 22.36 -41.14 -65.96
C HIS A 1169 23.40 -41.63 -66.99
N ARG A 1170 24.67 -41.81 -66.60
CA ARG A 1170 25.72 -42.32 -67.51
C ARG A 1170 25.64 -43.82 -67.75
N GLU A 1171 25.13 -44.59 -66.79
CA GLU A 1171 24.82 -46.01 -66.95
C GLU A 1171 23.69 -46.23 -67.97
N GLN A 1172 22.64 -45.39 -67.95
CA GLN A 1172 21.57 -45.39 -68.96
C GLN A 1172 22.09 -45.08 -70.37
N LEU A 1173 23.18 -44.32 -70.48
CA LEU A 1173 23.90 -44.00 -71.73
C LEU A 1173 24.96 -45.05 -72.11
N GLY A 1174 25.16 -46.10 -71.29
CA GLY A 1174 26.10 -47.19 -71.56
C GLY A 1174 27.58 -46.82 -71.40
N GLN A 1175 27.89 -45.75 -70.65
CA GLN A 1175 29.26 -45.26 -70.44
C GLN A 1175 29.72 -45.52 -69.00
N THR A 1176 30.99 -45.89 -68.82
CA THR A 1176 31.61 -46.05 -67.49
C THR A 1176 32.34 -44.77 -67.09
N THR A 1177 32.25 -44.38 -65.83
CA THR A 1177 32.85 -43.13 -65.29
C THR A 1177 33.96 -43.47 -64.29
N THR A 1178 35.07 -42.72 -64.35
CA THR A 1178 36.17 -42.81 -63.38
C THR A 1178 35.93 -41.93 -62.15
N GLU A 1179 36.64 -42.21 -61.06
CA GLU A 1179 36.60 -41.39 -59.84
C GLU A 1179 36.99 -39.92 -60.10
N GLU A 1180 38.02 -39.67 -60.92
CA GLU A 1180 38.41 -38.31 -61.35
C GLU A 1180 37.33 -37.60 -62.18
N GLU A 1181 36.70 -38.29 -63.14
CA GLU A 1181 35.62 -37.70 -63.95
C GLU A 1181 34.42 -37.33 -63.07
N LEU A 1182 34.13 -38.17 -62.07
CA LEU A 1182 33.02 -37.98 -61.14
C LEU A 1182 33.28 -36.81 -60.18
N SER A 1183 34.51 -36.67 -59.66
CA SER A 1183 34.88 -35.53 -58.83
C SER A 1183 34.91 -34.23 -59.62
N ASN A 1184 35.47 -34.23 -60.84
CA ASN A 1184 35.55 -33.04 -61.67
C ASN A 1184 34.17 -32.55 -62.10
N TRP A 1185 33.26 -33.45 -62.48
CA TRP A 1185 31.88 -33.08 -62.83
C TRP A 1185 31.17 -32.38 -61.66
N TYR A 1186 31.34 -32.89 -60.44
CA TYR A 1186 30.70 -32.27 -59.27
C TYR A 1186 31.31 -30.89 -58.94
N LEU A 1187 32.62 -30.72 -59.12
CA LEU A 1187 33.31 -29.44 -58.95
C LEU A 1187 32.88 -28.40 -60.01
N GLU A 1188 32.69 -28.82 -61.27
CA GLU A 1188 32.18 -27.94 -62.34
C GLU A 1188 30.76 -27.40 -62.03
N GLN A 1189 29.89 -28.20 -61.39
CA GLN A 1189 28.56 -27.72 -60.98
C GLN A 1189 28.61 -26.65 -59.88
N LEU A 1190 29.67 -26.66 -59.07
CA LEU A 1190 29.88 -25.73 -57.95
C LEU A 1190 30.74 -24.52 -58.30
N GLU A 1191 31.30 -24.46 -59.52
CA GLU A 1191 32.18 -23.39 -59.98
C GLU A 1191 31.52 -21.99 -59.86
N SER A 1192 30.21 -21.91 -60.06
CA SER A 1192 29.45 -20.65 -59.90
C SER A 1192 29.33 -20.14 -58.46
N GLN A 1193 29.59 -20.99 -57.47
CA GLN A 1193 29.43 -20.71 -56.03
C GLN A 1193 30.75 -20.47 -55.30
N LEU A 1194 31.90 -20.77 -55.94
CA LEU A 1194 33.23 -20.67 -55.34
C LEU A 1194 33.89 -19.35 -55.74
N HIS A 1195 34.39 -18.58 -54.77
CA HIS A 1195 34.96 -17.25 -55.01
C HIS A 1195 36.48 -17.18 -54.78
N SER A 1196 37.11 -18.22 -54.22
CA SER A 1196 38.55 -18.28 -53.96
C SER A 1196 39.20 -19.61 -54.33
N GLU A 1197 40.50 -19.56 -54.67
CA GLU A 1197 41.32 -20.73 -55.04
C GLU A 1197 41.54 -21.68 -53.85
N GLU A 1198 41.63 -21.14 -52.62
CA GLU A 1198 41.74 -21.94 -51.39
C GLU A 1198 40.46 -22.73 -51.05
N GLU A 1199 39.28 -22.18 -51.38
CA GLU A 1199 38.00 -22.90 -51.20
C GLU A 1199 37.87 -24.04 -52.20
N MET A 1200 38.33 -23.85 -53.44
CA MET A 1200 38.31 -24.88 -54.47
C MET A 1200 39.15 -26.10 -54.04
N ASP A 1201 40.39 -25.89 -53.58
CA ASP A 1201 41.26 -26.97 -53.09
C ASP A 1201 40.65 -27.73 -51.91
N ARG A 1202 39.98 -27.00 -51.01
CA ARG A 1202 39.30 -27.58 -49.85
C ARG A 1202 38.09 -28.44 -50.27
N PHE A 1203 37.27 -27.94 -51.18
CA PHE A 1203 36.11 -28.69 -51.69
C PHE A 1203 36.53 -29.92 -52.49
N THR A 1204 37.62 -29.84 -53.28
CA THR A 1204 38.20 -31.00 -53.96
C THR A 1204 38.59 -32.09 -52.96
N ALA A 1205 39.29 -31.73 -51.87
CA ALA A 1205 39.65 -32.69 -50.83
C ALA A 1205 38.43 -33.34 -50.16
N ILE A 1206 37.39 -32.56 -49.86
CA ILE A 1206 36.15 -33.05 -49.26
C ILE A 1206 35.44 -34.04 -50.20
N VAL A 1207 35.29 -33.71 -51.48
CA VAL A 1207 34.60 -34.56 -52.46
C VAL A 1207 35.34 -35.89 -52.64
N THR A 1208 36.67 -35.87 -52.72
CA THR A 1208 37.48 -37.10 -52.80
C THR A 1208 37.33 -37.97 -51.55
N MET A 1209 37.30 -37.37 -50.36
CA MET A 1209 37.08 -38.12 -49.12
C MET A 1209 35.65 -38.69 -49.01
N VAL A 1210 34.65 -37.96 -49.51
CA VAL A 1210 33.25 -38.43 -49.58
C VAL A 1210 33.12 -39.60 -50.56
N ILE A 1211 33.74 -39.55 -51.74
CA ILE A 1211 33.72 -40.66 -52.69
C ILE A 1211 34.37 -41.91 -52.09
N LYS A 1212 35.53 -41.78 -51.44
CA LYS A 1212 36.18 -42.91 -50.74
C LYS A 1212 35.27 -43.52 -49.67
N ARG A 1213 34.58 -42.71 -48.87
CA ARG A 1213 33.61 -43.19 -47.86
C ARG A 1213 32.42 -43.91 -48.49
N LEU A 1214 31.88 -43.38 -49.59
CA LEU A 1214 30.74 -43.97 -50.32
C LEU A 1214 31.08 -45.34 -50.94
N VAL A 1215 32.35 -45.56 -51.26
CA VAL A 1215 32.88 -46.84 -51.78
C VAL A 1215 33.20 -47.81 -50.65
N ASP A 1216 34.01 -47.39 -49.66
CA ASP A 1216 34.62 -48.30 -48.68
C ASP A 1216 33.70 -48.59 -47.48
N VAL A 1217 32.97 -47.59 -46.98
CA VAL A 1217 32.16 -47.69 -45.75
C VAL A 1217 30.68 -47.91 -46.08
N ASP A 1218 30.08 -47.01 -46.85
CA ASP A 1218 28.63 -47.01 -47.07
C ASP A 1218 28.21 -47.95 -48.21
N LYS A 1219 29.16 -48.41 -49.05
CA LYS A 1219 28.95 -49.31 -50.19
C LYS A 1219 27.81 -48.90 -51.13
N ILE A 1220 27.58 -47.59 -51.25
CA ILE A 1220 26.59 -47.00 -52.15
C ILE A 1220 27.14 -46.99 -53.58
N LEU A 1221 28.46 -46.85 -53.72
CA LEU A 1221 29.19 -46.94 -54.99
C LEU A 1221 30.04 -48.21 -55.03
N CYS A 1222 29.90 -48.99 -56.10
CA CYS A 1222 30.65 -50.22 -56.35
C CYS A 1222 31.74 -49.98 -57.39
N VAL A 1223 32.94 -50.52 -57.16
CA VAL A 1223 34.04 -50.49 -58.13
C VAL A 1223 33.82 -51.59 -59.18
N ILE A 1224 33.78 -51.24 -60.47
CA ILE A 1224 33.66 -52.20 -61.59
C ILE A 1224 35.03 -52.69 -62.06
N ARG A 1225 36.03 -51.79 -62.16
CA ARG A 1225 37.42 -52.12 -62.49
C ARG A 1225 38.38 -51.37 -61.57
N GLU A 1226 39.32 -52.13 -60.98
CA GLU A 1226 40.43 -51.56 -60.21
C GLU A 1226 41.47 -50.90 -61.15
N SER A 1227 42.15 -49.88 -60.63
CA SER A 1227 43.25 -49.19 -61.32
C SER A 1227 44.40 -50.16 -61.61
N PRO A 1228 45.05 -50.08 -62.80
CA PRO A 1228 46.21 -50.92 -63.12
C PRO A 1228 47.46 -50.60 -62.29
N ASP A 1229 47.51 -49.45 -61.59
CA ASP A 1229 48.59 -49.05 -60.67
C ASP A 1229 48.07 -48.90 -59.23
N LYS A 1230 48.68 -49.61 -58.28
CA LYS A 1230 48.31 -49.57 -56.84
C LYS A 1230 48.55 -48.20 -56.18
N ASP A 1231 49.42 -47.38 -56.75
CA ASP A 1231 49.79 -46.06 -56.22
C ASP A 1231 48.89 -44.91 -56.74
N LYS A 1232 47.90 -45.20 -57.60
CA LYS A 1232 46.93 -44.21 -58.12
C LYS A 1232 45.49 -44.73 -58.03
N PRO A 1233 44.78 -44.49 -56.91
CA PRO A 1233 43.40 -44.95 -56.73
C PRO A 1233 42.37 -44.20 -57.61
N GLU A 1234 42.77 -43.07 -58.20
CA GLU A 1234 41.91 -42.10 -58.90
C GLU A 1234 41.37 -42.62 -60.26
N GLN A 1235 41.92 -43.72 -60.79
CA GLN A 1235 41.49 -44.36 -62.05
C GLN A 1235 40.47 -45.51 -61.89
N ARG A 1236 39.87 -45.67 -60.70
CA ARG A 1236 38.82 -46.68 -60.46
C ARG A 1236 37.56 -46.33 -61.24
N THR A 1237 36.94 -47.30 -61.91
CA THR A 1237 35.62 -47.11 -62.52
C THR A 1237 34.52 -47.47 -61.54
N LEU A 1238 33.55 -46.57 -61.37
CA LEU A 1238 32.50 -46.66 -60.35
C LEU A 1238 31.11 -46.90 -60.97
N THR A 1239 30.26 -47.62 -60.25
CA THR A 1239 28.84 -47.81 -60.57
C THR A 1239 28.01 -47.70 -59.31
N LYS A 1240 26.72 -47.40 -59.47
CA LYS A 1240 25.78 -47.28 -58.37
C LYS A 1240 25.34 -48.67 -57.86
N HIS A 1241 25.21 -48.84 -56.55
CA HIS A 1241 24.69 -50.08 -55.97
C HIS A 1241 23.17 -50.23 -56.27
N PRO A 1242 22.69 -51.42 -56.73
CA PRO A 1242 21.31 -51.62 -57.22
C PRO A 1242 20.21 -51.42 -56.17
N ASN A 1243 20.53 -51.46 -54.88
CA ASN A 1243 19.57 -51.21 -53.78
C ASN A 1243 19.38 -49.72 -53.41
N PHE A 1244 20.13 -48.81 -54.02
CA PHE A 1244 20.03 -47.38 -53.72
C PHE A 1244 19.07 -46.68 -54.69
N VAL A 1245 17.92 -46.19 -54.21
CA VAL A 1245 16.90 -45.53 -55.04
C VAL A 1245 17.07 -44.01 -54.97
N VAL A 1246 17.31 -43.38 -56.12
CA VAL A 1246 17.39 -41.91 -56.22
C VAL A 1246 15.95 -41.38 -56.30
N GLY A 1247 15.53 -40.55 -55.34
CA GLY A 1247 14.17 -40.00 -55.31
C GLY A 1247 13.90 -38.98 -56.42
N GLU A 1248 12.65 -38.89 -56.89
CA GLU A 1248 12.17 -38.08 -58.04
C GLU A 1248 12.45 -36.56 -57.94
N HIS A 1249 12.82 -36.03 -56.77
CA HIS A 1249 12.99 -34.58 -56.54
C HIS A 1249 14.24 -33.96 -57.20
N VAL A 1250 15.26 -34.75 -57.54
CA VAL A 1250 16.50 -34.23 -58.16
C VAL A 1250 16.32 -33.96 -59.66
N SER A 1251 15.48 -34.75 -60.33
CA SER A 1251 15.16 -34.60 -61.75
C SER A 1251 14.46 -33.27 -62.09
N GLN A 1252 13.82 -32.63 -61.11
CA GLN A 1252 13.16 -31.32 -61.29
C GLN A 1252 14.08 -30.12 -61.08
N MET A 1253 15.17 -30.26 -60.29
CA MET A 1253 16.12 -29.16 -60.05
C MET A 1253 17.14 -28.97 -61.16
N LEU A 1254 17.50 -30.04 -61.89
CA LEU A 1254 18.46 -29.96 -63.01
C LEU A 1254 17.78 -29.68 -64.36
N ALA A 1255 16.46 -29.89 -64.47
CA ALA A 1255 15.69 -29.58 -65.68
C ALA A 1255 15.42 -28.08 -65.86
N THR A 1256 15.68 -27.24 -64.84
CA THR A 1256 15.38 -25.81 -64.87
C THR A 1256 16.49 -24.92 -65.43
N ASP A 1257 17.72 -25.42 -65.57
CA ASP A 1257 18.88 -24.61 -66.00
C ASP A 1257 19.32 -24.80 -67.46
N SER A 1258 18.55 -25.51 -68.29
CA SER A 1258 18.86 -25.69 -69.72
C SER A 1258 17.74 -25.23 -70.66
N ALA A 1259 17.41 -23.94 -70.62
CA ALA A 1259 16.69 -23.27 -71.71
C ALA A 1259 17.26 -21.85 -71.94
N PRO A 1260 17.85 -21.54 -73.11
CA PRO A 1260 18.21 -20.16 -73.42
C PRO A 1260 16.94 -19.35 -73.68
N ALA A 1261 16.85 -18.19 -73.05
CA ALA A 1261 15.74 -17.26 -73.19
C ALA A 1261 15.66 -16.69 -74.62
N GLU A 1262 14.59 -16.99 -75.35
CA GLU A 1262 14.12 -16.16 -76.45
C GLU A 1262 13.20 -15.06 -75.93
N VAL A 1263 13.47 -13.85 -76.43
CA VAL A 1263 12.87 -12.56 -76.14
C VAL A 1263 11.42 -12.50 -76.63
N VAL A 1264 10.46 -12.17 -75.74
CA VAL A 1264 9.38 -11.18 -75.95
C VAL A 1264 9.01 -10.54 -74.62
#